data_AF-A0A962SUG8-F1
#
_entry.id   AF-A0A962SUG8-F1
#
_cell.length_a   1.000
_cell.length_b   1.000
_cell.length_c   1.000
_cell.angle_alpha   90.00
_cell.angle_beta   90.00
_cell.angle_gamma   90.00
#
_symmetry.space_group_name_H-M   'P 1'
#
loop_
_entity.id
_entity.type
_entity.pdbx_description
1 polymer ?
#
loop_
_entity_poly.entity_id
_entity_poly.type
_entity_poly.pdbx_seq_one_letter_code
_entity_poly.pdbx_strand_id
1 'polypeptide(L)'
;MTGKPLYRLSGNIIDRKQRQGIDGLTIYAWDKDIFTWDDLLGKAVTENEGRFEIAFEWPRIRHFWTLWEDILDWRPDLYFEVYYRGKSISDFEVFYPDVAHPFRGRSVRWNVPKDVGDIKVELDGPTAKEPSAPEEFTVLGIVVEPDGQPIADLTVKAFDYDGQKETSLGDDETGTDGKYSIWYSAEQLQPEGKPWPDLIVRAYDKKGNEVASSPLHVNASAHEFIRLVMRNETYVGPSEYTVLHAKLQRLFADTDIADLTQEKIAYAAKKANLKTTSIELLVKAAQLQRKTALSAEVFYGLFREGLPSELPELLAQSPDSQRTALLAAVEKNIIPLQFGTDTAIQETLEKLKKLIVQQAFEPPPGQPQQPAPAALVATVLPEKKKQEDFIEHFITDSGSAEEFWKKLASKPGFNKDLAESVRFALQLGALTANNLPLVQKLQGMKQTGEIKALADLAQYDEKGWLELLEASTEASTSDPPPGAASNEDYAKALARKVEAAFPTAFATYRLKEDPNAKDIAIFFDKNQEYELRGSRLDSYLKGNPQKAKDTQNAIEGAGFDFEKTIKNVRTFQHLYKVTPGFKQTNALMKDGFDSAHSIARLSTKAFVDRYRKACGSLAEAVASDAVEEDAKKIYKKARQVEAMTSNLVVAFGPNIGRVGMRAVPDEAVQEVETPDGEKIPEWSTLFDSLDFCECEHCRSVYSPAAYLVDLLHFLKKRDSKVAGKNVKEILFERRPDLGDIELSCENTNTLVPYVDLVNEILEDAVVKEAEGPPRPFVPFVLSADDVESLDRGHLSDTIKNKFSANHFPLSPEETTIDVRRPGEWWRIETLRCTYTVQKEAGKQGQAAPVKVTTRSRQTSGTAEERAATPQYVNPDAYWTLRICLYPWSLPFDLHWEEVRAYLGHLGVPRHRIMEVFLPGERRAILEDPGLGLAREYLGFIPEEADILTKPYPDPPSKPKPWKLWGFEQLTLDPQHSIPDPADSTLRIASGHWLDVLGSRVDVFLQQSGLKYKELLDLLETWGAATLWGGNGGRTKSQKVFIQAPAENLDTCETSKMRLDGLSEIFAIKIVRFVRLWRKLGWTMRDLDRAITAFKEEAFQESEGKSITDQFITQLSHVQRLRNELNIPVVSLLSWWADMDTASYTDHNAPGRLQVPSLYAQLFRNRMVTNPLDPDFPEDPDDLGRGVPGAPSTPNTNNERPKLRDKTATLTAALGISAADLTLLIHEPRVIERIKNNDEEPDDKLTLSNLSKLY
;
A
#
# COMPACT_ATOMS: atom_id res chain seq x y z
N MET A 1 35.78 -15.71 -17.17
CA MET A 1 36.94 -15.07 -16.50
C MET A 1 36.80 -15.28 -15.01
N THR A 2 37.58 -16.17 -14.41
CA THR A 2 37.74 -16.23 -12.95
C THR A 2 39.09 -16.89 -12.66
N GLY A 3 40.06 -16.07 -12.24
CA GLY A 3 41.43 -16.48 -11.99
C GLY A 3 41.50 -17.61 -10.97
N LYS A 4 42.30 -18.63 -11.28
CA LYS A 4 42.66 -19.69 -10.32
C LYS A 4 43.13 -19.04 -9.01
N PRO A 5 42.70 -19.50 -7.84
CA PRO A 5 43.25 -18.97 -6.61
C PRO A 5 44.64 -19.57 -6.37
N LEU A 6 45.67 -18.82 -6.76
CA LEU A 6 47.06 -19.12 -6.47
C LEU A 6 47.30 -18.85 -4.97
N TYR A 7 47.77 -19.82 -4.19
CA TYR A 7 48.45 -19.48 -2.94
C TYR A 7 49.78 -18.86 -3.30
N ARG A 8 50.09 -17.68 -2.74
CA ARG A 8 51.40 -17.03 -2.92
C ARG A 8 52.06 -16.89 -1.56
N LEU A 9 53.16 -17.59 -1.39
CA LEU A 9 54.06 -17.43 -0.25
C LEU A 9 55.19 -16.51 -0.70
N SER A 10 55.38 -15.38 -0.04
CA SER A 10 56.49 -14.47 -0.33
C SER A 10 57.23 -14.12 0.96
N GLY A 11 58.54 -13.92 0.85
CA GLY A 11 59.38 -13.65 2.01
C GLY A 11 60.82 -13.31 1.67
N ASN A 12 61.60 -12.90 2.67
CA ASN A 12 63.03 -12.63 2.55
C ASN A 12 63.84 -13.48 3.53
N ILE A 13 64.95 -14.04 3.04
CA ILE A 13 65.97 -14.67 3.84
C ILE A 13 67.13 -13.69 4.06
N ILE A 14 67.44 -13.38 5.31
CA ILE A 14 68.53 -12.48 5.69
C ILE A 14 69.59 -13.18 6.53
N ASP A 15 70.85 -12.76 6.38
CA ASP A 15 71.95 -13.20 7.22
C ASP A 15 71.78 -12.66 8.64
N ARG A 16 71.81 -13.56 9.63
CA ARG A 16 71.59 -13.25 11.05
C ARG A 16 72.63 -12.29 11.62
N LYS A 17 73.88 -12.33 11.13
CA LYS A 17 74.99 -11.48 11.59
C LYS A 17 75.12 -10.20 10.78
N GLN A 18 74.96 -10.28 9.46
CA GLN A 18 75.18 -9.15 8.54
C GLN A 18 73.91 -8.33 8.27
N ARG A 19 72.72 -8.88 8.60
CA ARG A 19 71.40 -8.27 8.36
C ARG A 19 71.14 -7.93 6.88
N GLN A 20 71.88 -8.57 5.96
CA GLN A 20 71.70 -8.46 4.50
C GLN A 20 71.02 -9.70 3.94
N GLY A 21 70.30 -9.54 2.83
CA GLY A 21 69.66 -10.66 2.14
C GLY A 21 70.64 -11.68 1.55
N ILE A 22 70.27 -12.96 1.55
CA ILE A 22 71.10 -14.05 1.01
C ILE A 22 70.46 -14.61 -0.26
N ASP A 23 71.11 -14.37 -1.40
CA ASP A 23 70.68 -14.85 -2.71
C ASP A 23 71.19 -16.28 -3.01
N GLY A 24 70.50 -17.01 -3.89
CA GLY A 24 70.91 -18.32 -4.39
C GLY A 24 70.60 -19.50 -3.46
N LEU A 25 69.73 -19.33 -2.46
CA LEU A 25 69.25 -20.41 -1.59
C LEU A 25 68.01 -21.06 -2.19
N THR A 26 67.95 -22.39 -2.21
CA THR A 26 66.75 -23.12 -2.60
C THR A 26 65.85 -23.37 -1.39
N ILE A 27 64.57 -23.04 -1.51
CA ILE A 27 63.57 -23.19 -0.47
C ILE A 27 62.51 -24.16 -0.95
N TYR A 28 62.20 -25.16 -0.14
CA TYR A 28 61.07 -26.08 -0.33
C TYR A 28 60.00 -25.77 0.71
N ALA A 29 58.75 -25.61 0.28
CA ALA A 29 57.58 -25.48 1.14
C ALA A 29 56.83 -26.81 1.19
N TRP A 30 56.56 -27.30 2.40
CA TRP A 30 55.92 -28.60 2.64
C TRP A 30 54.63 -28.42 3.45
N ASP A 31 53.64 -29.25 3.17
CA ASP A 31 52.46 -29.46 4.00
C ASP A 31 52.71 -30.60 4.99
N LYS A 32 52.45 -30.36 6.27
CA LYS A 32 52.72 -31.31 7.33
C LYS A 32 51.50 -32.17 7.62
N ASP A 33 51.58 -33.42 7.25
CA ASP A 33 50.54 -34.39 7.53
C ASP A 33 50.79 -35.14 8.84
N ILE A 34 49.79 -35.18 9.74
CA ILE A 34 49.96 -35.80 11.06
C ILE A 34 49.97 -37.35 10.97
N PHE A 35 49.42 -37.94 9.91
CA PHE A 35 49.25 -39.40 9.79
C PHE A 35 49.59 -40.00 8.41
N THR A 36 50.17 -39.20 7.50
CA THR A 36 50.69 -39.56 6.15
C THR A 36 52.06 -38.90 5.90
N TRP A 37 52.66 -39.07 4.72
CA TRP A 37 53.94 -38.44 4.37
C TRP A 37 53.69 -36.96 4.05
N ASP A 38 54.60 -36.05 4.44
CA ASP A 38 54.48 -34.62 4.16
C ASP A 38 54.48 -34.34 2.64
N ASP A 39 53.55 -33.51 2.17
CA ASP A 39 53.37 -33.20 0.74
C ASP A 39 54.19 -31.96 0.33
N LEU A 40 54.98 -32.05 -0.74
CA LEU A 40 55.73 -30.90 -1.26
C LEU A 40 54.79 -29.94 -2.01
N LEU A 41 54.66 -28.71 -1.53
CA LEU A 41 53.78 -27.69 -2.11
C LEU A 41 54.43 -26.86 -3.20
N GLY A 42 55.74 -26.62 -3.09
CA GLY A 42 56.46 -25.84 -4.10
C GLY A 42 57.89 -25.50 -3.70
N LYS A 43 58.63 -24.96 -4.66
CA LYS A 43 60.05 -24.62 -4.54
C LYS A 43 60.32 -23.22 -5.09
N ALA A 44 61.21 -22.47 -4.47
CA ALA A 44 61.76 -21.21 -4.99
C ALA A 44 63.27 -21.10 -4.73
N VAL A 45 63.92 -20.17 -5.44
CA VAL A 45 65.30 -19.77 -5.17
C VAL A 45 65.29 -18.30 -4.73
N THR A 46 66.10 -17.94 -3.73
CA THR A 46 66.19 -16.55 -3.27
C THR A 46 66.93 -15.66 -4.28
N GLU A 47 66.38 -14.48 -4.56
CA GLU A 47 66.90 -13.45 -5.48
C GLU A 47 66.75 -12.04 -4.88
N ASN A 48 67.53 -11.05 -5.36
CA ASN A 48 67.41 -9.62 -5.00
C ASN A 48 67.25 -9.35 -3.48
N GLU A 49 68.37 -9.39 -2.74
CA GLU A 49 68.38 -9.21 -1.27
C GLU A 49 67.59 -10.31 -0.53
N GLY A 50 67.73 -11.55 -1.00
CA GLY A 50 67.25 -12.76 -0.32
C GLY A 50 65.75 -13.04 -0.45
N ARG A 51 65.06 -12.38 -1.38
CA ARG A 51 63.61 -12.51 -1.57
C ARG A 51 63.25 -13.80 -2.29
N PHE A 52 62.16 -14.44 -1.90
CA PHE A 52 61.60 -15.60 -2.59
C PHE A 52 60.08 -15.48 -2.72
N GLU A 53 59.53 -16.13 -3.75
CA GLU A 53 58.10 -16.29 -3.95
C GLU A 53 57.80 -17.72 -4.42
N ILE A 54 56.93 -18.44 -3.70
CA ILE A 54 56.43 -19.76 -4.07
C ILE A 54 54.93 -19.65 -4.34
N ALA A 55 54.55 -20.00 -5.56
CA ALA A 55 53.15 -20.05 -5.97
C ALA A 55 52.71 -21.50 -6.21
N PHE A 56 51.61 -21.92 -5.61
CA PHE A 56 51.05 -23.26 -5.82
C PHE A 56 49.53 -23.26 -5.90
N GLU A 57 48.98 -24.26 -6.60
CA GLU A 57 47.55 -24.51 -6.70
C GLU A 57 47.15 -25.51 -5.62
N TRP A 58 46.23 -25.12 -4.73
CA TRP A 58 45.64 -26.05 -3.76
C TRP A 58 44.38 -26.68 -4.37
N PRO A 59 44.25 -28.02 -4.46
CA PRO A 59 43.13 -28.64 -5.16
C PRO A 59 41.79 -28.34 -4.46
N ARG A 60 41.04 -27.36 -4.98
CA ARG A 60 39.59 -27.35 -4.81
C ARG A 60 39.05 -28.46 -5.71
N ILE A 61 38.76 -29.60 -5.10
CA ILE A 61 37.83 -30.57 -5.67
C ILE A 61 36.59 -29.81 -6.19
N ARG A 62 36.27 -30.07 -7.46
CA ARG A 62 34.98 -29.96 -8.17
C ARG A 62 34.64 -28.73 -9.04
N HIS A 63 34.32 -29.03 -10.30
CA HIS A 63 32.96 -28.76 -10.80
C HIS A 63 31.98 -29.63 -10.01
N PHE A 64 30.93 -29.02 -9.44
CA PHE A 64 29.84 -29.59 -8.60
C PHE A 64 29.94 -29.51 -7.06
N TRP A 65 30.07 -28.33 -6.46
CA TRP A 65 29.61 -28.12 -5.07
C TRP A 65 29.17 -26.65 -4.83
N THR A 66 27.86 -26.43 -4.66
CA THR A 66 27.28 -25.18 -4.11
C THR A 66 26.44 -25.44 -2.85
N LEU A 67 26.61 -26.59 -2.18
CA LEU A 67 25.77 -26.96 -1.03
C LEU A 67 26.55 -27.30 0.26
N TRP A 68 27.88 -27.19 0.27
CA TRP A 68 28.71 -27.72 1.36
C TRP A 68 29.88 -26.79 1.74
N GLU A 69 29.62 -25.48 1.90
CA GLU A 69 30.66 -24.53 2.39
C GLU A 69 30.87 -24.58 3.91
N ASP A 70 30.00 -25.21 4.70
CA ASP A 70 30.07 -25.17 6.18
C ASP A 70 30.68 -26.41 6.87
N ILE A 71 31.23 -27.39 6.13
CA ILE A 71 31.45 -28.73 6.70
C ILE A 71 32.92 -29.22 6.78
N LEU A 72 33.90 -28.66 6.05
CA LEU A 72 35.35 -28.99 6.22
C LEU A 72 36.24 -27.84 5.70
N ASP A 73 36.94 -27.09 6.57
CA ASP A 73 38.00 -26.12 6.16
C ASP A 73 39.35 -26.87 6.13
N TRP A 74 39.80 -27.33 4.96
CA TRP A 74 41.12 -27.96 4.77
C TRP A 74 42.10 -26.91 4.21
N ARG A 75 42.95 -26.37 5.09
CA ARG A 75 44.03 -25.42 4.75
C ARG A 75 45.39 -26.09 5.03
N PRO A 76 46.45 -25.77 4.26
CA PRO A 76 47.75 -26.40 4.43
C PRO A 76 48.45 -25.98 5.73
N ASP A 77 49.20 -26.91 6.32
CA ASP A 77 50.01 -26.83 7.53
C ASP A 77 51.52 -26.71 7.15
N LEU A 78 52.02 -25.48 7.05
CA LEU A 78 53.30 -25.21 6.35
C LEU A 78 54.56 -25.37 7.21
N TYR A 79 55.62 -25.95 6.62
CA TYR A 79 57.01 -25.73 7.03
C TYR A 79 57.96 -25.57 5.84
N PHE A 80 59.17 -25.04 6.08
CA PHE A 80 60.16 -24.78 5.03
C PHE A 80 61.47 -25.54 5.28
N GLU A 81 62.07 -26.04 4.21
CA GLU A 81 63.44 -26.53 4.21
C GLU A 81 64.30 -25.70 3.26
N VAL A 82 65.43 -25.21 3.76
CA VAL A 82 66.34 -24.32 3.01
C VAL A 82 67.65 -25.04 2.73
N TYR A 83 68.03 -25.06 1.46
CA TYR A 83 69.21 -25.72 0.95
C TYR A 83 70.13 -24.69 0.28
N TYR A 84 71.43 -24.80 0.56
CA TYR A 84 72.47 -24.11 -0.21
C TYR A 84 73.30 -25.16 -0.92
N ARG A 85 73.32 -25.10 -2.26
CA ARG A 85 74.08 -26.03 -3.12
C ARG A 85 73.83 -27.51 -2.76
N GLY A 86 72.56 -27.87 -2.56
CA GLY A 86 72.11 -29.24 -2.28
C GLY A 86 72.28 -29.73 -0.84
N LYS A 87 72.90 -28.94 0.05
CA LYS A 87 73.02 -29.28 1.47
C LYS A 87 71.99 -28.51 2.28
N SER A 88 71.18 -29.23 3.07
CA SER A 88 70.25 -28.60 4.01
C SER A 88 71.04 -27.81 5.05
N ILE A 89 70.66 -26.55 5.24
CA ILE A 89 71.30 -25.64 6.22
C ILE A 89 70.40 -25.48 7.46
N SER A 90 69.55 -26.46 7.75
CA SER A 90 68.44 -26.31 8.67
C SER A 90 68.87 -26.30 10.15
N ASP A 91 68.88 -25.12 10.77
CA ASP A 91 68.54 -24.87 12.17
C ASP A 91 68.02 -23.42 12.30
N PHE A 92 66.73 -23.19 11.99
CA PHE A 92 66.11 -21.86 12.10
C PHE A 92 64.96 -21.81 13.11
N GLU A 93 64.92 -20.72 13.87
CA GLU A 93 63.74 -20.20 14.55
C GLU A 93 63.11 -19.14 13.65
N VAL A 94 61.83 -19.29 13.30
CA VAL A 94 61.09 -18.28 12.53
C VAL A 94 60.50 -17.26 13.52
N PHE A 95 60.90 -16.00 13.42
CA PHE A 95 60.44 -14.94 14.32
C PHE A 95 59.23 -14.19 13.71
N TYR A 96 58.08 -14.26 14.37
CA TYR A 96 56.92 -13.40 14.08
C TYR A 96 56.67 -12.47 15.28
N PRO A 97 56.37 -11.17 15.10
CA PRO A 97 56.37 -10.20 16.20
C PRO A 97 55.27 -10.35 17.28
N ASP A 98 54.36 -11.33 17.21
CA ASP A 98 53.11 -11.26 18.00
C ASP A 98 52.62 -12.57 18.66
N VAL A 99 53.51 -13.49 19.06
CA VAL A 99 53.11 -14.60 19.96
C VAL A 99 54.28 -15.10 20.81
N ALA A 100 54.13 -15.02 22.13
CA ALA A 100 55.12 -15.48 23.09
C ALA A 100 54.94 -16.98 23.40
N HIS A 101 55.77 -17.86 22.84
CA HIS A 101 56.25 -19.10 23.47
C HIS A 101 57.38 -19.72 22.62
N PRO A 102 58.56 -20.07 23.20
CA PRO A 102 59.63 -20.72 22.47
C PRO A 102 59.51 -22.25 22.56
N PHE A 103 59.33 -22.93 21.42
CA PHE A 103 59.58 -24.36 21.26
C PHE A 103 60.81 -24.55 20.38
N ARG A 104 61.85 -25.24 20.89
CA ARG A 104 63.02 -25.63 20.11
C ARG A 104 62.66 -26.81 19.20
N GLY A 105 62.71 -26.62 17.89
CA GLY A 105 62.49 -27.65 16.85
C GLY A 105 61.52 -27.17 15.77
N ARG A 106 61.89 -27.37 14.49
CA ARG A 106 61.19 -26.96 13.23
C ARG A 106 59.77 -26.39 13.44
N SER A 107 59.62 -25.07 13.34
CA SER A 107 58.34 -24.37 13.50
C SER A 107 57.38 -24.64 12.33
N VAL A 108 56.32 -25.41 12.57
CA VAL A 108 55.23 -25.69 11.61
C VAL A 108 54.06 -24.75 11.91
N ARG A 109 53.44 -24.16 10.88
CA ARG A 109 52.27 -23.30 11.03
C ARG A 109 51.00 -24.00 10.54
N TRP A 110 50.07 -24.23 11.45
CA TRP A 110 48.81 -24.92 11.16
C TRP A 110 47.77 -23.98 10.49
N ASN A 111 47.03 -24.46 9.50
CA ASN A 111 45.90 -23.82 8.81
C ASN A 111 46.20 -22.44 8.17
N VAL A 112 47.15 -22.38 7.23
CA VAL A 112 47.63 -21.11 6.68
C VAL A 112 46.63 -20.47 5.68
N PRO A 113 46.27 -19.17 5.82
CA PRO A 113 45.38 -18.46 4.90
C PRO A 113 46.04 -18.13 3.55
N LYS A 114 45.21 -17.81 2.54
CA LYS A 114 45.61 -17.59 1.13
C LYS A 114 46.68 -16.53 0.87
N ASP A 115 46.65 -15.44 1.63
CA ASP A 115 47.56 -14.31 1.50
C ASP A 115 48.42 -14.20 2.76
N VAL A 116 49.62 -14.80 2.73
CA VAL A 116 50.60 -14.67 3.81
C VAL A 116 51.52 -13.49 3.48
N GLY A 117 51.49 -12.42 4.28
CA GLY A 117 52.42 -11.29 4.13
C GLY A 117 53.89 -11.66 4.38
N ASP A 118 54.81 -10.80 3.91
CA ASP A 118 56.27 -11.04 3.81
C ASP A 118 56.87 -11.84 4.98
N ILE A 119 57.16 -13.11 4.74
CA ILE A 119 57.81 -14.03 5.69
C ILE A 119 59.29 -13.67 5.81
N LYS A 120 59.79 -13.29 6.99
CA LYS A 120 61.24 -13.10 7.22
C LYS A 120 61.88 -14.31 7.88
N VAL A 121 62.96 -14.82 7.30
CA VAL A 121 63.76 -15.93 7.83
C VAL A 121 65.19 -15.44 8.05
N GLU A 122 65.72 -15.57 9.27
CA GLU A 122 67.11 -15.17 9.60
C GLU A 122 68.03 -16.39 9.74
N LEU A 123 69.08 -16.46 8.92
CA LEU A 123 70.03 -17.57 8.93
C LEU A 123 71.49 -17.16 9.01
N ASP A 124 72.34 -18.00 9.61
CA ASP A 124 73.79 -17.80 9.58
C ASP A 124 74.31 -18.23 8.19
N GLY A 125 74.78 -17.28 7.36
CA GLY A 125 75.13 -17.53 5.96
C GLY A 125 76.28 -18.53 5.75
N PRO A 126 76.24 -19.35 4.68
CA PRO A 126 77.26 -20.36 4.41
C PRO A 126 78.59 -19.73 3.98
N THR A 127 79.70 -20.18 4.58
CA THR A 127 81.06 -19.85 4.15
C THR A 127 81.41 -20.68 2.90
N ALA A 128 81.78 -19.98 1.82
CA ALA A 128 81.97 -20.54 0.49
C ALA A 128 83.01 -21.67 0.43
N LYS A 129 82.56 -22.88 0.08
CA LYS A 129 83.31 -23.90 -0.68
C LYS A 129 82.31 -24.67 -1.56
N GLU A 130 82.62 -24.81 -2.86
CA GLU A 130 81.84 -25.57 -3.85
C GLU A 130 81.93 -27.08 -3.61
N PRO A 131 80.81 -27.84 -3.68
CA PRO A 131 80.83 -29.27 -3.92
C PRO A 131 80.54 -29.62 -5.39
N SER A 132 81.22 -30.65 -5.88
CA SER A 132 80.99 -31.32 -7.18
C SER A 132 79.65 -32.08 -7.21
N ALA A 133 79.13 -32.35 -8.41
CA ALA A 133 77.91 -33.15 -8.63
C ALA A 133 78.01 -34.55 -7.98
N PRO A 134 76.89 -35.15 -7.52
CA PRO A 134 76.87 -36.48 -6.93
C PRO A 134 77.20 -37.56 -7.98
N GLU A 135 78.00 -38.56 -7.59
CA GLU A 135 78.41 -39.66 -8.48
C GLU A 135 77.27 -40.69 -8.73
N GLU A 136 76.27 -40.75 -7.83
CA GLU A 136 75.14 -41.70 -7.86
C GLU A 136 73.77 -41.01 -7.62
N PHE A 137 72.72 -41.57 -8.24
CA PHE A 137 71.32 -41.17 -8.18
C PHE A 137 70.41 -42.36 -7.83
N THR A 138 69.29 -42.09 -7.15
CA THR A 138 68.29 -43.10 -6.77
C THR A 138 66.87 -42.62 -7.09
N VAL A 139 66.02 -43.53 -7.57
CA VAL A 139 64.59 -43.31 -7.80
C VAL A 139 63.78 -44.33 -7.00
N LEU A 140 62.96 -43.85 -6.07
CA LEU A 140 62.10 -44.65 -5.21
C LEU A 140 60.65 -44.47 -5.64
N GLY A 141 59.79 -45.47 -5.45
CA GLY A 141 58.39 -45.28 -5.81
C GLY A 141 57.47 -46.42 -5.42
N ILE A 142 56.20 -46.30 -5.84
CA ILE A 142 55.15 -47.32 -5.66
C ILE A 142 54.26 -47.38 -6.90
N VAL A 143 53.83 -48.57 -7.28
CA VAL A 143 52.80 -48.80 -8.30
C VAL A 143 51.48 -49.20 -7.63
N VAL A 144 50.39 -48.50 -7.98
CA VAL A 144 49.06 -48.69 -7.37
C VAL A 144 47.95 -48.73 -8.42
N GLU A 145 46.84 -49.39 -8.11
CA GLU A 145 45.55 -49.21 -8.80
C GLU A 145 45.01 -47.78 -8.55
N PRO A 146 44.03 -47.29 -9.33
CA PRO A 146 43.39 -45.99 -9.12
C PRO A 146 42.80 -45.83 -7.71
N ASP A 147 42.31 -46.92 -7.09
CA ASP A 147 41.77 -46.93 -5.71
C ASP A 147 42.87 -47.04 -4.63
N GLY A 148 44.13 -47.05 -5.04
CA GLY A 148 45.30 -47.05 -4.18
C GLY A 148 45.72 -48.41 -3.62
N GLN A 149 45.19 -49.51 -4.14
CA GLN A 149 45.72 -50.83 -3.83
C GLN A 149 47.11 -51.03 -4.47
N PRO A 150 48.12 -51.50 -3.72
CA PRO A 150 49.47 -51.73 -4.25
C PRO A 150 49.51 -52.89 -5.24
N ILE A 151 50.37 -52.79 -6.25
CA ILE A 151 50.51 -53.82 -7.28
C ILE A 151 51.92 -54.39 -7.29
N ALA A 152 51.99 -55.68 -6.98
CA ALA A 152 53.21 -56.46 -6.97
C ALA A 152 53.56 -57.01 -8.36
N ASP A 153 54.80 -57.49 -8.49
CA ASP A 153 55.31 -58.22 -9.65
C ASP A 153 55.31 -57.44 -10.99
N LEU A 154 55.49 -56.12 -10.96
CA LEU A 154 55.70 -55.29 -12.15
C LEU A 154 57.16 -54.91 -12.30
N THR A 155 57.69 -54.89 -13.53
CA THR A 155 59.05 -54.39 -13.79
C THR A 155 59.00 -52.89 -14.04
N VAL A 156 59.71 -52.10 -13.24
CA VAL A 156 59.76 -50.63 -13.32
C VAL A 156 61.12 -50.19 -13.84
N LYS A 157 61.15 -49.30 -14.84
CA LYS A 157 62.37 -48.82 -15.50
C LYS A 157 62.47 -47.30 -15.46
N ALA A 158 63.66 -46.79 -15.19
CA ALA A 158 63.99 -45.36 -15.24
C ALA A 158 64.76 -45.01 -16.52
N PHE A 159 64.49 -43.84 -17.09
CA PHE A 159 65.08 -43.32 -18.32
C PHE A 159 65.51 -41.86 -18.16
N ASP A 160 66.67 -41.48 -18.70
CA ASP A 160 67.07 -40.09 -18.93
C ASP A 160 66.64 -39.67 -20.34
N TYR A 161 66.01 -38.50 -20.46
CA TYR A 161 65.48 -37.96 -21.70
C TYR A 161 66.27 -36.71 -22.12
N ASP A 162 67.02 -36.81 -23.21
CA ASP A 162 67.87 -35.71 -23.71
C ASP A 162 67.13 -34.71 -24.62
N GLY A 163 65.81 -34.83 -24.72
CA GLY A 163 64.96 -34.05 -25.63
C GLY A 163 64.72 -34.71 -26.99
N GLN A 164 65.40 -35.82 -27.32
CA GLN A 164 65.18 -36.59 -28.55
C GLN A 164 65.06 -38.11 -28.31
N LYS A 165 65.73 -38.66 -27.30
CA LYS A 165 65.81 -40.10 -27.03
C LYS A 165 65.75 -40.40 -25.53
N GLU A 166 65.05 -41.48 -25.17
CA GLU A 166 65.07 -42.07 -23.83
C GLU A 166 66.25 -43.05 -23.72
N THR A 167 67.15 -42.82 -22.76
CA THR A 167 68.27 -43.70 -22.43
C THR A 167 67.99 -44.38 -21.09
N SER A 168 67.98 -45.73 -21.07
CA SER A 168 67.66 -46.48 -19.85
C SER A 168 68.77 -46.33 -18.81
N LEU A 169 68.38 -45.98 -17.59
CA LEU A 169 69.26 -45.76 -16.44
C LEU A 169 69.36 -47.00 -15.55
N GLY A 170 68.24 -47.70 -15.36
CA GLY A 170 68.15 -48.93 -14.56
C GLY A 170 66.71 -49.42 -14.43
N ASP A 171 66.53 -50.55 -13.76
CA ASP A 171 65.22 -51.17 -13.49
C ASP A 171 65.16 -51.87 -12.12
N ASP A 172 63.93 -52.11 -11.63
CA ASP A 172 63.60 -52.86 -10.41
C ASP A 172 62.23 -53.56 -10.54
N GLU A 173 61.88 -54.49 -9.65
CA GLU A 173 60.56 -55.15 -9.60
C GLU A 173 59.73 -54.70 -8.38
N THR A 174 58.43 -54.51 -8.57
CA THR A 174 57.57 -54.09 -7.45
C THR A 174 57.37 -55.20 -6.42
N GLY A 175 57.62 -54.87 -5.15
CA GLY A 175 57.35 -55.76 -4.01
C GLY A 175 55.86 -56.00 -3.77
N THR A 176 55.51 -56.85 -2.79
CA THR A 176 54.12 -57.11 -2.40
C THR A 176 53.38 -55.87 -1.85
N ASP A 177 54.12 -54.84 -1.47
CA ASP A 177 53.62 -53.52 -1.09
C ASP A 177 53.66 -52.50 -2.24
N GLY A 178 53.92 -52.96 -3.47
CA GLY A 178 53.93 -52.19 -4.70
C GLY A 178 55.17 -51.32 -4.90
N LYS A 179 56.16 -51.35 -3.98
CA LYS A 179 57.30 -50.41 -4.00
C LYS A 179 58.43 -50.86 -4.92
N TYR A 180 59.17 -49.89 -5.47
CA TYR A 180 60.37 -50.09 -6.29
C TYR A 180 61.48 -49.07 -5.95
N SER A 181 62.73 -49.39 -6.29
CA SER A 181 63.95 -48.62 -6.04
C SER A 181 65.00 -48.86 -7.12
N ILE A 182 65.32 -47.82 -7.92
CA ILE A 182 66.25 -47.89 -9.05
C ILE A 182 67.47 -47.02 -8.78
N TRP A 183 68.67 -47.56 -8.97
CA TRP A 183 69.96 -46.87 -8.78
C TRP A 183 70.68 -46.67 -10.12
N TYR A 184 71.27 -45.50 -10.35
CA TYR A 184 72.07 -45.20 -11.55
C TYR A 184 73.14 -44.14 -11.27
N SER A 185 74.21 -44.12 -12.07
CA SER A 185 75.34 -43.19 -11.91
C SER A 185 75.29 -42.01 -12.88
N ALA A 186 76.04 -40.94 -12.55
CA ALA A 186 76.16 -39.76 -13.41
C ALA A 186 76.74 -40.06 -14.81
N GLU A 187 77.51 -41.14 -14.96
CA GLU A 187 78.11 -41.57 -16.23
C GLU A 187 77.06 -42.09 -17.23
N GLN A 188 75.88 -42.49 -16.75
CA GLN A 188 74.79 -43.00 -17.59
C GLN A 188 73.93 -41.88 -18.20
N LEU A 189 74.13 -40.63 -17.80
CA LEU A 189 73.36 -39.48 -18.26
C LEU A 189 73.80 -39.02 -19.66
N GLN A 190 72.85 -38.53 -20.47
CA GLN A 190 73.10 -38.05 -21.83
C GLN A 190 72.66 -36.59 -22.02
N PRO A 191 73.48 -35.73 -22.66
CA PRO A 191 74.81 -36.03 -23.18
C PRO A 191 75.85 -36.22 -22.07
N GLU A 192 76.92 -36.97 -22.37
CA GLU A 192 78.01 -37.27 -21.44
C GLU A 192 78.55 -35.98 -20.76
N GLY A 193 78.53 -35.95 -19.42
CA GLY A 193 78.87 -34.77 -18.60
C GLY A 193 77.68 -33.94 -18.10
N LYS A 194 76.43 -34.37 -18.35
CA LYS A 194 75.22 -33.76 -17.78
C LYS A 194 75.19 -33.90 -16.24
N PRO A 195 74.96 -32.82 -15.47
CA PRO A 195 75.05 -32.86 -14.01
C PRO A 195 73.81 -33.42 -13.30
N TRP A 196 72.64 -33.46 -13.94
CA TRP A 196 71.37 -33.91 -13.36
C TRP A 196 70.51 -34.64 -14.42
N PRO A 197 69.82 -35.75 -14.10
CA PRO A 197 68.96 -36.50 -15.03
C PRO A 197 67.66 -35.75 -15.36
N ASP A 198 67.13 -35.96 -16.57
CA ASP A 198 65.76 -35.62 -16.96
C ASP A 198 64.94 -36.91 -17.02
N LEU A 199 64.21 -37.22 -15.95
CA LEU A 199 63.77 -38.57 -15.61
C LEU A 199 62.35 -38.91 -16.10
N ILE A 200 62.18 -40.08 -16.71
CA ILE A 200 60.88 -40.75 -16.97
C ILE A 200 60.94 -42.15 -16.35
N VAL A 201 59.87 -42.58 -15.67
CA VAL A 201 59.76 -43.93 -15.09
C VAL A 201 58.54 -44.66 -15.62
N ARG A 202 58.71 -45.90 -16.09
CA ARG A 202 57.64 -46.73 -16.69
C ARG A 202 57.56 -48.09 -16.00
N ALA A 203 56.34 -48.58 -15.74
CA ALA A 203 56.08 -49.93 -15.23
C ALA A 203 55.53 -50.84 -16.33
N TYR A 204 55.96 -52.09 -16.34
CA TYR A 204 55.61 -53.12 -17.32
C TYR A 204 55.03 -54.37 -16.66
N ASP A 205 54.04 -54.98 -17.30
CA ASP A 205 53.54 -56.31 -16.90
C ASP A 205 54.51 -57.44 -17.27
N LYS A 206 54.24 -58.66 -16.80
CA LYS A 206 55.03 -59.88 -17.13
C LYS A 206 55.09 -60.21 -18.64
N LYS A 207 54.25 -59.58 -19.48
CA LYS A 207 54.25 -59.74 -20.94
C LYS A 207 55.05 -58.63 -21.65
N GLY A 208 55.62 -57.68 -20.91
CA GLY A 208 56.39 -56.55 -21.42
C GLY A 208 55.53 -55.38 -21.91
N ASN A 209 54.23 -55.36 -21.61
CA ASN A 209 53.37 -54.23 -21.94
C ASN A 209 53.52 -53.14 -20.88
N GLU A 210 53.61 -51.88 -21.31
CA GLU A 210 53.56 -50.75 -20.39
C GLU A 210 52.18 -50.67 -19.72
N VAL A 211 52.17 -50.63 -18.40
CA VAL A 211 50.96 -50.54 -17.59
C VAL A 211 50.84 -49.23 -16.82
N ALA A 212 51.94 -48.49 -16.64
CA ALA A 212 51.95 -47.15 -16.07
C ALA A 212 53.22 -46.37 -16.47
N SER A 213 53.15 -45.05 -16.53
CA SER A 213 54.28 -44.15 -16.83
C SER A 213 54.16 -42.83 -16.05
N SER A 214 55.30 -42.30 -15.61
CA SER A 214 55.40 -40.97 -15.04
C SER A 214 55.40 -39.90 -16.15
N PRO A 215 55.06 -38.64 -15.83
CA PRO A 215 55.48 -37.50 -16.65
C PRO A 215 57.01 -37.32 -16.63
N LEU A 216 57.54 -36.40 -17.46
CA LEU A 216 58.96 -36.05 -17.50
C LEU A 216 59.35 -35.14 -16.32
N HIS A 217 60.35 -35.56 -15.54
CA HIS A 217 60.93 -34.82 -14.41
C HIS A 217 62.28 -34.21 -14.81
N VAL A 218 62.31 -32.92 -15.15
CA VAL A 218 63.52 -32.22 -15.63
C VAL A 218 64.46 -31.86 -14.46
N ASN A 219 65.76 -32.14 -14.59
CA ASN A 219 66.79 -32.00 -13.54
C ASN A 219 66.36 -32.66 -12.21
N ALA A 220 65.95 -33.92 -12.28
CA ALA A 220 65.56 -34.70 -11.12
C ALA A 220 66.70 -34.76 -10.09
N SER A 221 66.31 -34.78 -8.82
CA SER A 221 67.25 -34.72 -7.71
C SER A 221 68.04 -36.02 -7.57
N ALA A 222 69.10 -36.01 -6.75
CA ALA A 222 69.89 -37.22 -6.47
C ALA A 222 69.04 -38.36 -5.85
N HIS A 223 67.90 -38.05 -5.23
CA HIS A 223 66.96 -39.01 -4.65
C HIS A 223 65.52 -38.60 -5.00
N GLU A 224 64.97 -39.16 -6.07
CA GLU A 224 63.64 -38.79 -6.59
C GLU A 224 62.57 -39.82 -6.18
N PHE A 225 61.36 -39.37 -5.82
CA PHE A 225 60.24 -40.28 -5.52
C PHE A 225 59.13 -40.19 -6.58
N ILE A 226 58.74 -41.31 -7.20
CA ILE A 226 57.75 -41.36 -8.29
C ILE A 226 56.65 -42.41 -8.02
N ARG A 227 55.40 -41.98 -7.94
CA ARG A 227 54.22 -42.86 -7.90
C ARG A 227 53.71 -43.15 -9.30
N LEU A 228 53.47 -44.43 -9.59
CA LEU A 228 52.85 -44.87 -10.83
C LEU A 228 51.44 -45.40 -10.54
N VAL A 229 50.47 -45.00 -11.37
CA VAL A 229 49.08 -45.44 -11.27
C VAL A 229 48.74 -46.25 -12.50
N MET A 230 48.13 -47.41 -12.31
CA MET A 230 47.76 -48.30 -13.41
C MET A 230 46.93 -47.59 -14.48
N ARG A 231 47.17 -47.99 -15.73
CA ARG A 231 46.50 -47.48 -16.94
C ARG A 231 46.69 -45.98 -17.14
N ASN A 232 47.63 -45.36 -16.42
CA ASN A 232 47.81 -43.92 -16.32
C ASN A 232 46.51 -43.19 -15.90
N GLU A 233 45.65 -43.88 -15.16
CA GLU A 233 44.45 -43.27 -14.59
C GLU A 233 44.83 -42.35 -13.42
N THR A 234 43.96 -41.39 -13.11
CA THR A 234 44.13 -40.54 -11.93
C THR A 234 43.98 -41.35 -10.66
N TYR A 235 44.93 -41.24 -9.73
CA TYR A 235 44.82 -41.79 -8.39
C TYR A 235 43.61 -41.18 -7.66
N VAL A 236 42.63 -42.02 -7.32
CA VAL A 236 41.39 -41.66 -6.62
C VAL A 236 41.46 -42.01 -5.13
N GLY A 237 42.28 -43.01 -4.75
CA GLY A 237 42.46 -43.48 -3.38
C GLY A 237 41.31 -44.38 -2.89
N PRO A 238 41.40 -44.92 -1.65
CA PRO A 238 40.44 -45.91 -1.14
C PRO A 238 39.05 -45.30 -0.93
N SER A 239 38.00 -46.11 -1.17
CA SER A 239 36.62 -45.66 -1.04
C SER A 239 36.25 -45.20 0.38
N GLU A 240 35.24 -44.33 0.49
CA GLU A 240 34.72 -43.84 1.79
C GLU A 240 34.40 -45.01 2.74
N TYR A 241 33.70 -46.03 2.23
CA TYR A 241 33.40 -47.26 2.97
C TYR A 241 34.68 -47.94 3.49
N THR A 242 35.67 -48.13 2.60
CA THR A 242 36.93 -48.81 2.94
C THR A 242 37.68 -48.07 4.06
N VAL A 243 37.73 -46.73 3.98
CA VAL A 243 38.38 -45.88 5.00
C VAL A 243 37.62 -45.93 6.32
N LEU A 244 36.29 -45.80 6.31
CA LEU A 244 35.45 -45.83 7.51
C LEU A 244 35.51 -47.18 8.20
N HIS A 245 35.32 -48.26 7.44
CA HIS A 245 35.39 -49.62 7.96
C HIS A 245 36.75 -49.90 8.60
N ALA A 246 37.87 -49.56 7.92
CA ALA A 246 39.21 -49.75 8.45
C ALA A 246 39.46 -48.94 9.74
N LYS A 247 39.00 -47.68 9.80
CA LYS A 247 39.12 -46.85 11.01
C LYS A 247 38.32 -47.42 12.19
N LEU A 248 37.06 -47.80 11.96
CA LEU A 248 36.21 -48.37 13.01
C LEU A 248 36.75 -49.73 13.49
N GLN A 249 37.21 -50.59 12.57
CA GLN A 249 37.79 -51.88 12.92
C GLN A 249 39.05 -51.74 13.78
N ARG A 250 39.89 -50.72 13.51
CA ARG A 250 41.08 -50.44 14.35
C ARG A 250 40.72 -49.87 15.72
N LEU A 251 39.64 -49.08 15.82
CA LEU A 251 39.15 -48.51 17.08
C LEU A 251 38.45 -49.54 17.96
N PHE A 252 37.80 -50.52 17.34
CA PHE A 252 37.00 -51.54 18.02
C PHE A 252 37.38 -52.94 17.52
N ALA A 253 38.63 -53.33 17.71
CA ALA A 253 39.15 -54.62 17.24
C ALA A 253 38.31 -55.83 17.70
N ASP A 254 37.70 -55.76 18.89
CA ASP A 254 36.91 -56.85 19.50
C ASP A 254 35.38 -56.69 19.39
N THR A 255 34.87 -55.70 18.62
CA THR A 255 33.41 -55.49 18.45
C THR A 255 33.05 -55.46 16.98
N ASP A 256 32.10 -56.30 16.56
CA ASP A 256 31.52 -56.24 15.22
C ASP A 256 30.78 -54.90 15.01
N ILE A 257 30.99 -54.29 13.85
CA ILE A 257 30.41 -52.99 13.48
C ILE A 257 28.87 -53.00 13.59
N ALA A 258 28.20 -54.13 13.28
CA ALA A 258 26.74 -54.22 13.37
C ALA A 258 26.18 -54.08 14.80
N ASP A 259 27.02 -54.30 15.83
CA ASP A 259 26.66 -54.29 17.25
C ASP A 259 27.12 -53.01 17.98
N LEU A 260 27.57 -51.98 17.24
CA LEU A 260 27.96 -50.71 17.83
C LEU A 260 26.75 -49.97 18.42
N THR A 261 26.78 -49.75 19.72
CA THR A 261 25.81 -48.92 20.46
C THR A 261 26.00 -47.44 20.14
N GLN A 262 24.96 -46.62 20.32
CA GLN A 262 25.00 -45.16 20.12
C GLN A 262 26.15 -44.45 20.88
N GLU A 263 26.50 -44.93 22.09
CA GLU A 263 27.65 -44.38 22.84
C GLU A 263 29.00 -44.63 22.15
N LYS A 264 29.22 -45.85 21.61
CA LYS A 264 30.43 -46.21 20.86
C LYS A 264 30.49 -45.46 19.52
N ILE A 265 29.36 -45.24 18.86
CA ILE A 265 29.27 -44.43 17.63
C ILE A 265 29.72 -42.99 17.93
N ALA A 266 29.18 -42.36 18.98
CA ALA A 266 29.56 -41.01 19.39
C ALA A 266 31.05 -40.90 19.78
N TYR A 267 31.60 -41.93 20.44
CA TYR A 267 33.03 -42.01 20.76
C TYR A 267 33.90 -42.08 19.51
N ALA A 268 33.54 -42.95 18.55
CA ALA A 268 34.27 -43.10 17.30
C ALA A 268 34.23 -41.84 16.44
N ALA A 269 33.07 -41.19 16.36
CA ALA A 269 32.89 -39.92 15.66
C ALA A 269 33.88 -38.86 16.17
N LYS A 270 34.00 -38.70 17.49
CA LYS A 270 34.95 -37.73 18.10
C LYS A 270 36.41 -38.15 17.96
N LYS A 271 36.74 -39.41 18.28
CA LYS A 271 38.14 -39.87 18.34
C LYS A 271 38.79 -39.99 16.97
N ALA A 272 38.02 -40.36 15.94
CA ALA A 272 38.53 -40.59 14.59
C ALA A 272 38.20 -39.45 13.61
N ASN A 273 37.61 -38.37 14.13
CA ASN A 273 37.09 -37.23 13.36
C ASN A 273 36.20 -37.68 12.19
N LEU A 274 35.23 -38.55 12.50
CA LEU A 274 34.28 -39.14 11.54
C LEU A 274 32.87 -38.59 11.78
N LYS A 275 32.07 -38.50 10.72
CA LYS A 275 30.67 -38.07 10.84
C LYS A 275 29.82 -39.16 11.48
N THR A 276 29.05 -38.79 12.50
CA THR A 276 28.11 -39.69 13.19
C THR A 276 27.16 -40.38 12.21
N THR A 277 26.58 -39.64 11.28
CA THR A 277 25.63 -40.16 10.27
C THR A 277 26.25 -41.23 9.37
N SER A 278 27.49 -41.05 8.92
CA SER A 278 28.21 -42.05 8.11
C SER A 278 28.45 -43.34 8.90
N ILE A 279 28.76 -43.24 10.20
CA ILE A 279 28.93 -44.41 11.07
C ILE A 279 27.57 -45.12 11.27
N GLU A 280 26.50 -44.38 11.55
CA GLU A 280 25.15 -44.94 11.73
C GLU A 280 24.66 -45.69 10.49
N LEU A 281 24.88 -45.13 9.29
CA LEU A 281 24.55 -45.80 8.03
C LEU A 281 25.36 -47.08 7.81
N LEU A 282 26.65 -47.05 8.16
CA LEU A 282 27.51 -48.23 8.06
C LEU A 282 27.08 -49.34 9.04
N VAL A 283 26.72 -48.97 10.27
CA VAL A 283 26.17 -49.91 11.27
C VAL A 283 24.86 -50.52 10.76
N LYS A 284 23.95 -49.71 10.22
CA LYS A 284 22.68 -50.18 9.66
C LYS A 284 22.90 -51.10 8.44
N ALA A 285 23.85 -50.76 7.57
CA ALA A 285 24.25 -51.60 6.44
C ALA A 285 24.77 -52.97 6.89
N ALA A 286 25.62 -53.01 7.94
CA ALA A 286 26.11 -54.25 8.52
C ALA A 286 25.00 -55.09 9.18
N GLN A 287 24.02 -54.45 9.83
CA GLN A 287 22.85 -55.13 10.39
C GLN A 287 21.96 -55.76 9.30
N LEU A 288 21.80 -55.10 8.16
CA LEU A 288 21.03 -55.63 7.04
C LEU A 288 21.76 -56.74 6.29
N GLN A 289 23.09 -56.67 6.19
CA GLN A 289 23.89 -57.78 5.67
C GLN A 289 23.65 -59.07 6.47
N ARG A 290 23.46 -59.00 7.79
CA ARG A 290 23.14 -60.20 8.61
C ARG A 290 21.77 -60.82 8.29
N LYS A 291 20.83 -60.04 7.76
CA LYS A 291 19.45 -60.46 7.50
C LYS A 291 19.18 -60.79 6.02
N THR A 292 20.13 -60.50 5.14
CA THR A 292 19.95 -60.56 3.68
C THR A 292 21.16 -61.22 3.01
N ALA A 293 21.07 -61.47 1.70
CA ALA A 293 22.16 -62.04 0.89
C ALA A 293 23.02 -60.96 0.19
N LEU A 294 22.91 -59.70 0.64
CA LEU A 294 23.61 -58.53 0.08
C LEU A 294 24.69 -58.04 1.06
N SER A 295 25.76 -57.48 0.51
CA SER A 295 26.91 -57.00 1.30
C SER A 295 26.65 -55.61 1.89
N ALA A 296 27.34 -55.27 2.99
CA ALA A 296 27.18 -53.97 3.65
C ALA A 296 27.64 -52.81 2.75
N GLU A 297 28.59 -53.02 1.84
CA GLU A 297 29.02 -52.01 0.87
C GLU A 297 27.84 -51.55 0.01
N VAL A 298 27.04 -52.50 -0.51
CA VAL A 298 25.87 -52.19 -1.34
C VAL A 298 24.85 -51.37 -0.55
N PHE A 299 24.47 -51.80 0.66
CA PHE A 299 23.53 -51.04 1.49
C PHE A 299 24.07 -49.65 1.86
N TYR A 300 25.34 -49.58 2.24
CA TYR A 300 25.99 -48.32 2.58
C TYR A 300 25.97 -47.35 1.40
N GLY A 301 26.29 -47.82 0.19
CA GLY A 301 26.23 -47.04 -1.03
C GLY A 301 24.84 -46.50 -1.33
N LEU A 302 23.81 -47.35 -1.25
CA LEU A 302 22.42 -46.94 -1.47
C LEU A 302 21.98 -45.87 -0.46
N PHE A 303 22.30 -46.03 0.83
CA PHE A 303 21.93 -45.05 1.86
C PHE A 303 22.68 -43.74 1.70
N ARG A 304 23.96 -43.80 1.34
CA ARG A 304 24.79 -42.62 1.11
C ARG A 304 24.32 -41.82 -0.10
N GLU A 305 23.67 -42.47 -1.06
CA GLU A 305 23.03 -41.84 -2.21
C GLU A 305 21.55 -41.47 -1.97
N GLY A 306 21.11 -41.47 -0.71
CA GLY A 306 19.83 -40.91 -0.29
C GLY A 306 18.65 -41.89 -0.30
N LEU A 307 18.90 -43.20 -0.52
CA LEU A 307 17.84 -44.19 -0.39
C LEU A 307 17.54 -44.50 1.09
N PRO A 308 16.29 -44.88 1.42
CA PRO A 308 15.90 -45.15 2.79
C PRO A 308 16.72 -46.27 3.45
N SER A 309 17.01 -46.12 4.75
CA SER A 309 17.79 -47.10 5.52
C SER A 309 16.95 -48.24 6.11
N GLU A 310 15.63 -48.14 6.06
CA GLU A 310 14.72 -49.22 6.44
C GLU A 310 14.44 -50.14 5.24
N LEU A 311 14.55 -51.45 5.45
CA LEU A 311 14.51 -52.45 4.37
C LEU A 311 13.25 -52.34 3.50
N PRO A 312 12.02 -52.21 4.03
CA PRO A 312 10.82 -52.14 3.19
C PRO A 312 10.74 -50.84 2.36
N GLU A 313 11.24 -49.74 2.90
CA GLU A 313 11.27 -48.44 2.21
C GLU A 313 12.33 -48.40 1.11
N LEU A 314 13.47 -49.07 1.35
CA LEU A 314 14.53 -49.29 0.37
C LEU A 314 14.03 -50.15 -0.80
N LEU A 315 13.36 -51.25 -0.47
CA LEU A 315 12.83 -52.19 -1.46
C LEU A 315 11.72 -51.56 -2.31
N ALA A 316 10.94 -50.64 -1.75
CA ALA A 316 9.90 -49.89 -2.48
C ALA A 316 10.45 -48.89 -3.52
N GLN A 317 11.76 -48.61 -3.53
CA GLN A 317 12.38 -47.78 -4.56
C GLN A 317 12.38 -48.50 -5.92
N SER A 318 12.27 -47.74 -7.01
CA SER A 318 12.30 -48.33 -8.35
C SER A 318 13.66 -49.00 -8.63
N PRO A 319 13.70 -50.06 -9.46
CA PRO A 319 14.95 -50.68 -9.89
C PRO A 319 15.92 -49.68 -10.53
N ASP A 320 15.41 -48.69 -11.26
CA ASP A 320 16.22 -47.63 -11.88
C ASP A 320 16.83 -46.70 -10.84
N SER A 321 16.09 -46.32 -9.79
CA SER A 321 16.63 -45.52 -8.69
C SER A 321 17.69 -46.29 -7.91
N GLN A 322 17.45 -47.57 -7.64
CA GLN A 322 18.42 -48.47 -6.98
C GLN A 322 19.69 -48.63 -7.83
N ARG A 323 19.53 -48.81 -9.15
CA ARG A 323 20.65 -48.90 -10.11
C ARG A 323 21.44 -47.59 -10.17
N THR A 324 20.76 -46.47 -10.31
CA THR A 324 21.37 -45.14 -10.42
C THR A 324 22.15 -44.79 -9.17
N ALA A 325 21.58 -45.05 -7.99
CA ALA A 325 22.26 -44.84 -6.73
C ALA A 325 23.48 -45.74 -6.57
N LEU A 326 23.40 -47.01 -6.97
CA LEU A 326 24.55 -47.91 -6.89
C LEU A 326 25.69 -47.44 -7.82
N LEU A 327 25.36 -47.01 -9.04
CA LEU A 327 26.33 -46.42 -9.98
C LEU A 327 26.96 -45.14 -9.43
N ALA A 328 26.13 -44.23 -8.90
CA ALA A 328 26.59 -42.96 -8.34
C ALA A 328 27.49 -43.17 -7.10
N ALA A 329 27.18 -44.16 -6.26
CA ALA A 329 28.01 -44.51 -5.11
C ALA A 329 29.41 -44.98 -5.53
N VAL A 330 29.52 -45.70 -6.65
CA VAL A 330 30.82 -46.11 -7.22
C VAL A 330 31.54 -44.92 -7.84
N GLU A 331 30.85 -44.12 -8.67
CA GLU A 331 31.43 -42.94 -9.34
C GLU A 331 31.99 -41.91 -8.34
N LYS A 332 31.32 -41.73 -7.20
CA LYS A 332 31.75 -40.83 -6.12
C LYS A 332 32.80 -41.43 -5.18
N ASN A 333 33.30 -42.63 -5.48
CA ASN A 333 34.22 -43.39 -4.64
C ASN A 333 33.70 -43.59 -3.20
N ILE A 334 32.39 -43.78 -3.02
CA ILE A 334 31.77 -44.07 -1.72
C ILE A 334 31.93 -45.55 -1.39
N ILE A 335 31.78 -46.41 -2.40
CA ILE A 335 31.97 -47.86 -2.32
C ILE A 335 33.02 -48.31 -3.34
N PRO A 336 33.67 -49.48 -3.16
CA PRO A 336 34.74 -49.93 -4.04
C PRO A 336 34.33 -50.09 -5.51
N LEU A 337 35.28 -49.84 -6.43
CA LEU A 337 35.08 -49.90 -7.89
C LEU A 337 34.53 -51.25 -8.39
N GLN A 338 34.80 -52.36 -7.68
CA GLN A 338 34.30 -53.69 -8.05
C GLN A 338 32.77 -53.79 -8.13
N PHE A 339 32.05 -52.95 -7.37
CA PHE A 339 30.58 -52.90 -7.39
C PHE A 339 30.01 -52.13 -8.59
N GLY A 340 30.86 -51.47 -9.39
CA GLY A 340 30.45 -50.72 -10.58
C GLY A 340 30.44 -51.51 -11.89
N THR A 341 30.74 -52.81 -11.85
CA THR A 341 30.66 -53.66 -13.05
C THR A 341 29.21 -53.99 -13.40
N ASP A 342 28.88 -54.03 -14.70
CA ASP A 342 27.51 -54.34 -15.15
C ASP A 342 26.99 -55.66 -14.56
N THR A 343 27.86 -56.66 -14.42
CA THR A 343 27.53 -57.95 -13.81
C THR A 343 27.17 -57.82 -12.32
N ALA A 344 27.99 -57.11 -11.53
CA ALA A 344 27.75 -56.93 -10.10
C ALA A 344 26.47 -56.12 -9.81
N ILE A 345 26.19 -55.12 -10.65
CA ILE A 345 24.98 -54.30 -10.57
C ILE A 345 23.75 -55.18 -10.84
N GLN A 346 23.76 -55.96 -11.92
CA GLN A 346 22.62 -56.79 -12.29
C GLN A 346 22.31 -57.87 -11.22
N GLU A 347 23.34 -58.53 -10.69
CA GLU A 347 23.18 -59.51 -9.62
C GLU A 347 22.59 -58.89 -8.34
N THR A 348 22.98 -57.65 -8.03
CA THR A 348 22.48 -56.90 -6.88
C THR A 348 20.99 -56.58 -7.03
N LEU A 349 20.57 -56.10 -8.21
CA LEU A 349 19.17 -55.78 -8.49
C LEU A 349 18.26 -57.01 -8.44
N GLU A 350 18.72 -58.17 -8.94
CA GLU A 350 17.95 -59.42 -8.86
C GLU A 350 17.77 -59.91 -7.41
N LYS A 351 18.78 -59.73 -6.55
CA LYS A 351 18.66 -60.05 -5.12
C LYS A 351 17.68 -59.12 -4.41
N LEU A 352 17.69 -57.82 -4.73
CA LEU A 352 16.70 -56.87 -4.21
C LEU A 352 15.28 -57.22 -4.67
N LYS A 353 15.10 -57.60 -5.94
CA LYS A 353 13.80 -58.05 -6.49
C LYS A 353 13.21 -59.25 -5.73
N LYS A 354 14.03 -60.22 -5.33
CA LYS A 354 13.53 -61.37 -4.54
C LYS A 354 13.07 -60.98 -3.14
N LEU A 355 13.73 -59.99 -2.52
CA LEU A 355 13.39 -59.52 -1.18
C LEU A 355 12.04 -58.79 -1.15
N ILE A 356 11.71 -57.98 -2.16
CA ILE A 356 10.42 -57.26 -2.20
C ILE A 356 9.22 -58.21 -2.32
N VAL A 357 9.33 -59.31 -3.07
CA VAL A 357 8.25 -60.32 -3.18
C VAL A 357 8.02 -61.01 -1.84
N GLN A 358 9.08 -61.30 -1.07
CA GLN A 358 8.96 -61.89 0.27
C GLN A 358 8.34 -60.91 1.27
N GLN A 359 8.74 -59.64 1.21
CA GLN A 359 8.25 -58.60 2.13
C GLN A 359 6.75 -58.30 1.96
N ALA A 360 6.17 -58.49 0.78
CA ALA A 360 4.76 -58.22 0.50
C ALA A 360 3.77 -59.12 1.29
N PHE A 361 4.25 -60.24 1.84
CA PHE A 361 3.46 -61.17 2.67
C PHE A 361 3.63 -60.94 4.18
N GLU A 362 4.52 -60.04 4.58
CA GLU A 362 4.73 -59.66 5.97
C GLU A 362 3.93 -58.40 6.33
N PRO A 363 3.44 -58.26 7.57
CA PRO A 363 2.79 -57.04 8.03
C PRO A 363 3.76 -55.84 8.00
N PRO A 364 3.25 -54.61 7.87
CA PRO A 364 4.09 -53.41 7.89
C PRO A 364 4.93 -53.31 9.18
N PRO A 365 6.20 -52.86 9.09
CA PRO A 365 7.06 -52.70 10.27
C PRO A 365 6.42 -51.79 11.33
N GLY A 366 6.43 -52.23 12.58
CA GLY A 366 5.88 -51.47 13.71
C GLY A 366 4.35 -51.50 13.82
N GLN A 367 3.63 -52.14 12.90
CA GLN A 367 2.16 -52.25 12.93
C GLN A 367 1.70 -53.71 12.72
N PRO A 368 1.99 -54.62 13.66
CA PRO A 368 1.65 -56.05 13.54
C PRO A 368 0.14 -56.34 13.49
N GLN A 369 -0.70 -55.35 13.82
CA GLN A 369 -2.16 -55.42 13.72
C GLN A 369 -2.69 -55.08 12.32
N GLN A 370 -1.87 -54.47 11.45
CA GLN A 370 -2.27 -54.23 10.07
C GLN A 370 -2.05 -55.47 9.21
N PRO A 371 -3.02 -55.81 8.34
CA PRO A 371 -2.87 -56.94 7.44
C PRO A 371 -1.75 -56.68 6.42
N ALA A 372 -1.02 -57.73 6.04
CA ALA A 372 0.04 -57.66 5.04
C ALA A 372 -0.50 -57.07 3.71
N PRO A 373 0.31 -56.39 2.89
CA PRO A 373 -0.11 -55.86 1.58
C PRO A 373 -0.78 -56.92 0.68
N ALA A 374 -0.31 -58.18 0.74
CA ALA A 374 -0.92 -59.31 0.04
C ALA A 374 -2.36 -59.66 0.51
N ALA A 375 -2.77 -59.27 1.72
CA ALA A 375 -4.10 -59.60 2.26
C ALA A 375 -5.24 -58.87 1.54
N LEU A 376 -4.99 -57.68 1.00
CA LEU A 376 -5.97 -56.95 0.18
C LEU A 376 -6.20 -57.70 -1.15
N VAL A 377 -5.11 -58.16 -1.77
CA VAL A 377 -5.15 -58.98 -3.00
C VAL A 377 -5.81 -60.33 -2.71
N ALA A 378 -5.61 -60.89 -1.51
CA ALA A 378 -6.23 -62.14 -1.07
C ALA A 378 -7.77 -62.10 -0.99
N THR A 379 -8.38 -60.91 -0.90
CA THR A 379 -9.86 -60.76 -0.98
C THR A 379 -10.44 -61.19 -2.32
N VAL A 380 -9.62 -61.19 -3.38
CA VAL A 380 -10.02 -61.57 -4.75
C VAL A 380 -9.22 -62.77 -5.26
N LEU A 381 -7.94 -62.91 -4.87
CA LEU A 381 -7.03 -63.99 -5.27
C LEU A 381 -6.70 -64.88 -4.06
N PRO A 382 -7.47 -65.94 -3.75
CA PRO A 382 -7.23 -66.76 -2.56
C PRO A 382 -5.98 -67.67 -2.68
N GLU A 383 -5.51 -67.95 -3.90
CA GLU A 383 -4.34 -68.81 -4.14
C GLU A 383 -3.02 -68.05 -3.95
N LYS A 384 -2.19 -68.49 -2.99
CA LYS A 384 -0.88 -67.87 -2.70
C LYS A 384 0.03 -67.73 -3.92
N LYS A 385 0.09 -68.75 -4.79
CA LYS A 385 0.90 -68.71 -6.01
C LYS A 385 0.46 -67.62 -6.99
N LYS A 386 -0.86 -67.38 -7.13
CA LYS A 386 -1.39 -66.29 -7.95
C LYS A 386 -1.16 -64.91 -7.31
N GLN A 387 -1.09 -64.84 -5.98
CA GLN A 387 -0.70 -63.61 -5.28
C GLN A 387 0.78 -63.29 -5.55
N GLU A 388 1.67 -64.28 -5.46
CA GLU A 388 3.10 -64.14 -5.80
C GLU A 388 3.28 -63.73 -7.26
N ASP A 389 2.61 -64.40 -8.19
CA ASP A 389 2.64 -64.08 -9.62
C ASP A 389 2.13 -62.64 -9.88
N PHE A 390 1.05 -62.20 -9.21
CA PHE A 390 0.55 -60.83 -9.31
C PHE A 390 1.58 -59.81 -8.82
N ILE A 391 2.15 -60.02 -7.63
CA ILE A 391 3.12 -59.10 -7.01
C ILE A 391 4.37 -58.99 -7.89
N GLU A 392 4.86 -60.10 -8.45
CA GLU A 392 6.00 -60.05 -9.37
C GLU A 392 5.69 -59.26 -10.64
N HIS A 393 4.52 -59.47 -11.26
CA HIS A 393 4.12 -58.70 -12.44
C HIS A 393 3.91 -57.21 -12.12
N PHE A 394 3.39 -56.90 -10.94
CA PHE A 394 3.16 -55.53 -10.47
C PHE A 394 4.47 -54.77 -10.24
N ILE A 395 5.51 -55.44 -9.73
CA ILE A 395 6.82 -54.82 -9.46
C ILE A 395 7.67 -54.70 -10.74
N THR A 396 7.47 -55.58 -11.73
CA THR A 396 8.29 -55.64 -12.95
C THR A 396 7.76 -54.81 -14.11
N ASP A 397 6.51 -54.37 -14.07
CA ASP A 397 5.93 -53.53 -15.13
C ASP A 397 6.18 -52.04 -14.86
N SER A 398 6.97 -51.40 -15.73
CA SER A 398 7.27 -49.98 -15.69
C SER A 398 6.36 -49.13 -16.59
N GLY A 399 5.27 -49.72 -17.11
CA GLY A 399 4.31 -49.08 -18.01
C GLY A 399 3.26 -48.24 -17.26
N SER A 400 2.37 -47.59 -18.00
CA SER A 400 1.23 -46.90 -17.40
C SER A 400 0.28 -47.90 -16.71
N ALA A 401 -0.49 -47.45 -15.72
CA ALA A 401 -1.45 -48.31 -15.03
C ALA A 401 -2.44 -49.00 -16.01
N GLU A 402 -2.84 -48.33 -17.10
CA GLU A 402 -3.71 -48.92 -18.12
C GLU A 402 -3.03 -50.01 -18.94
N GLU A 403 -1.76 -49.83 -19.26
CA GLU A 403 -0.96 -50.84 -19.95
C GLU A 403 -0.72 -52.06 -19.05
N PHE A 404 -0.46 -51.84 -17.75
CA PHE A 404 -0.33 -52.90 -16.77
C PHE A 404 -1.58 -53.79 -16.74
N TRP A 405 -2.77 -53.20 -16.58
CA TRP A 405 -4.02 -53.97 -16.51
C TRP A 405 -4.31 -54.72 -17.82
N LYS A 406 -4.01 -54.13 -18.98
CA LYS A 406 -4.13 -54.80 -20.30
C LYS A 406 -3.18 -55.99 -20.40
N LYS A 407 -1.92 -55.84 -19.98
CA LYS A 407 -0.91 -56.91 -19.97
C LYS A 407 -1.31 -58.01 -19.00
N LEU A 408 -1.70 -57.68 -17.76
CA LEU A 408 -2.14 -58.65 -16.76
C LEU A 408 -3.32 -59.49 -17.24
N ALA A 409 -4.33 -58.86 -17.88
CA ALA A 409 -5.49 -59.56 -18.42
C ALA A 409 -5.15 -60.57 -19.55
N SER A 410 -3.97 -60.46 -20.15
CA SER A 410 -3.47 -61.36 -21.21
C SER A 410 -2.55 -62.47 -20.71
N LYS A 411 -2.22 -62.50 -19.40
CA LYS A 411 -1.28 -63.46 -18.81
C LYS A 411 -1.97 -64.77 -18.42
N PRO A 412 -1.32 -65.94 -18.59
CA PRO A 412 -1.86 -67.22 -18.14
C PRO A 412 -2.15 -67.19 -16.63
N GLY A 413 -3.37 -67.57 -16.23
CA GLY A 413 -3.82 -67.54 -14.83
C GLY A 413 -4.56 -66.26 -14.41
N PHE A 414 -4.53 -65.21 -15.24
CA PHE A 414 -5.34 -63.99 -15.10
C PHE A 414 -6.26 -63.84 -16.32
N ASN A 415 -7.50 -63.39 -16.11
CA ASN A 415 -8.43 -63.03 -17.18
C ASN A 415 -8.95 -61.61 -16.97
N LYS A 416 -9.70 -61.06 -17.94
CA LYS A 416 -10.20 -59.68 -17.88
C LYS A 416 -11.03 -59.42 -16.61
N ASP A 417 -11.95 -60.31 -16.27
CA ASP A 417 -12.86 -60.14 -15.12
C ASP A 417 -12.10 -60.18 -13.78
N LEU A 418 -11.12 -61.08 -13.67
CA LEU A 418 -10.27 -61.22 -12.49
C LEU A 418 -9.33 -60.02 -12.35
N ALA A 419 -8.74 -59.54 -13.45
CA ALA A 419 -7.93 -58.33 -13.46
C ALA A 419 -8.74 -57.08 -13.04
N GLU A 420 -9.98 -56.92 -13.55
CA GLU A 420 -10.89 -55.84 -13.14
C GLU A 420 -11.32 -55.96 -11.67
N SER A 421 -11.49 -57.18 -11.16
CA SER A 421 -11.83 -57.43 -9.75
C SER A 421 -10.68 -57.09 -8.81
N VAL A 422 -9.44 -57.47 -9.16
CA VAL A 422 -8.23 -57.10 -8.42
C VAL A 422 -8.00 -55.59 -8.48
N ARG A 423 -8.17 -54.96 -9.65
CA ARG A 423 -8.11 -53.49 -9.80
C ARG A 423 -9.09 -52.79 -8.87
N PHE A 424 -10.34 -53.24 -8.84
CA PHE A 424 -11.37 -52.68 -7.98
C PHE A 424 -11.05 -52.87 -6.49
N ALA A 425 -10.51 -54.03 -6.09
CA ALA A 425 -10.07 -54.29 -4.71
C ALA A 425 -8.96 -53.34 -4.24
N LEU A 426 -7.95 -53.10 -5.09
CA LEU A 426 -6.86 -52.17 -4.79
C LEU A 426 -7.36 -50.72 -4.67
N GLN A 427 -8.28 -50.31 -5.57
CA GLN A 427 -8.89 -48.99 -5.51
C GLN A 427 -9.74 -48.80 -4.25
N LEU A 428 -10.48 -49.83 -3.83
CA LEU A 428 -11.21 -49.82 -2.56
C LEU A 428 -10.26 -49.76 -1.37
N GLY A 429 -9.18 -50.55 -1.34
CA GLY A 429 -8.19 -50.48 -0.26
C GLY A 429 -7.55 -49.10 -0.12
N ALA A 430 -7.22 -48.44 -1.23
CA ALA A 430 -6.73 -47.06 -1.20
C ALA A 430 -7.78 -46.07 -0.63
N LEU A 431 -9.05 -46.22 -1.00
CA LEU A 431 -10.14 -45.39 -0.50
C LEU A 431 -10.37 -45.60 1.01
N THR A 432 -10.41 -46.86 1.44
CA THR A 432 -10.77 -47.30 2.79
C THR A 432 -9.58 -47.50 3.72
N ALA A 433 -8.38 -47.01 3.35
CA ALA A 433 -7.16 -47.19 4.14
C ALA A 433 -6.93 -48.65 4.57
N ASN A 434 -7.18 -49.60 3.65
CA ASN A 434 -7.06 -51.04 3.83
C ASN A 434 -7.96 -51.64 4.94
N ASN A 435 -9.11 -51.02 5.25
CA ASN A 435 -10.12 -51.62 6.11
C ASN A 435 -10.78 -52.82 5.39
N LEU A 436 -10.23 -54.03 5.62
CA LEU A 436 -10.60 -55.25 4.92
C LEU A 436 -12.10 -55.60 5.03
N PRO A 437 -12.75 -55.52 6.21
CA PRO A 437 -14.19 -55.77 6.31
C PRO A 437 -15.03 -54.85 5.41
N LEU A 438 -14.68 -53.56 5.36
CA LEU A 438 -15.36 -52.61 4.48
C LEU A 438 -15.07 -52.90 2.99
N VAL A 439 -13.83 -53.27 2.63
CA VAL A 439 -13.48 -53.67 1.26
C VAL A 439 -14.31 -54.87 0.82
N GLN A 440 -14.44 -55.90 1.67
CA GLN A 440 -15.25 -57.08 1.39
C GLN A 440 -16.74 -56.74 1.23
N LYS A 441 -17.28 -55.86 2.08
CA LYS A 441 -18.67 -55.40 1.97
C LYS A 441 -18.91 -54.69 0.63
N LEU A 442 -18.04 -53.75 0.25
CA LEU A 442 -18.15 -52.99 -1.00
C LEU A 442 -17.93 -53.88 -2.23
N GLN A 443 -17.04 -54.88 -2.16
CA GLN A 443 -16.91 -55.90 -3.20
C GLN A 443 -18.20 -56.72 -3.35
N GLY A 444 -18.84 -57.11 -2.24
CA GLY A 444 -20.14 -57.78 -2.26
C GLY A 444 -21.23 -56.93 -2.93
N MET A 445 -21.28 -55.63 -2.64
CA MET A 445 -22.22 -54.69 -3.27
C MET A 445 -22.00 -54.55 -4.78
N LYS A 446 -20.76 -54.71 -5.26
CA LYS A 446 -20.48 -54.76 -6.71
C LYS A 446 -20.99 -56.07 -7.33
N GLN A 447 -20.88 -57.19 -6.62
CA GLN A 447 -21.38 -58.48 -7.09
C GLN A 447 -22.92 -58.55 -7.12
N THR A 448 -23.61 -57.89 -6.18
CA THR A 448 -25.08 -57.79 -6.16
C THR A 448 -25.64 -56.74 -7.14
N GLY A 449 -24.77 -55.89 -7.71
CA GLY A 449 -25.16 -54.83 -8.64
C GLY A 449 -25.66 -53.54 -7.98
N GLU A 450 -25.54 -53.41 -6.66
CA GLU A 450 -25.86 -52.19 -5.90
C GLU A 450 -24.93 -51.03 -6.27
N ILE A 451 -23.67 -51.33 -6.61
CA ILE A 451 -22.71 -50.40 -7.21
C ILE A 451 -22.12 -51.01 -8.48
N LYS A 452 -21.98 -50.21 -9.53
CA LYS A 452 -21.42 -50.62 -10.83
C LYS A 452 -19.99 -50.13 -10.99
N ALA A 453 -19.70 -48.93 -10.49
CA ALA A 453 -18.40 -48.29 -10.52
C ALA A 453 -18.08 -47.61 -9.18
N LEU A 454 -16.81 -47.21 -8.99
CA LEU A 454 -16.41 -46.48 -7.78
C LEU A 454 -17.11 -45.13 -7.64
N ALA A 455 -17.48 -44.47 -8.75
CA ALA A 455 -18.19 -43.20 -8.73
C ALA A 455 -19.59 -43.32 -8.08
N ASP A 456 -20.21 -44.51 -8.10
CA ASP A 456 -21.51 -44.74 -7.45
C ASP A 456 -21.42 -44.63 -5.92
N LEU A 457 -20.21 -44.79 -5.35
CA LEU A 457 -19.98 -44.57 -3.92
C LEU A 457 -20.23 -43.11 -3.50
N ALA A 458 -20.27 -42.18 -4.46
CA ALA A 458 -20.60 -40.78 -4.22
C ALA A 458 -22.06 -40.56 -3.78
N GLN A 459 -22.94 -41.56 -3.95
CA GLN A 459 -24.31 -41.51 -3.44
C GLN A 459 -24.35 -41.46 -1.91
N TYR A 460 -23.42 -42.11 -1.22
CA TYR A 460 -23.39 -42.17 0.24
C TYR A 460 -22.83 -40.87 0.84
N ASP A 461 -23.60 -40.25 1.73
CA ASP A 461 -23.17 -39.12 2.56
C ASP A 461 -22.50 -39.61 3.85
N GLU A 462 -22.18 -38.68 4.76
CA GLU A 462 -21.53 -39.03 6.04
C GLU A 462 -22.33 -40.07 6.83
N LYS A 463 -23.68 -40.00 6.78
CA LYS A 463 -24.56 -40.94 7.45
C LYS A 463 -24.59 -42.30 6.76
N GLY A 464 -24.71 -42.31 5.43
CA GLY A 464 -24.68 -43.55 4.64
C GLY A 464 -23.35 -44.31 4.79
N TRP A 465 -22.22 -43.61 4.89
CA TRP A 465 -20.93 -44.23 5.18
C TRP A 465 -20.84 -44.83 6.58
N LEU A 466 -21.45 -44.18 7.59
CA LEU A 466 -21.52 -44.71 8.95
C LEU A 466 -22.35 -46.00 9.00
N GLU A 467 -23.52 -46.01 8.34
CA GLU A 467 -24.37 -47.20 8.23
C GLU A 467 -23.65 -48.37 7.54
N LEU A 468 -22.86 -48.10 6.48
CA LEU A 468 -22.03 -49.11 5.81
C LEU A 468 -20.92 -49.67 6.71
N LEU A 469 -20.30 -48.81 7.53
CA LEU A 469 -19.28 -49.23 8.49
C LEU A 469 -19.86 -50.14 9.57
N GLU A 470 -20.98 -49.75 10.18
CA GLU A 470 -21.69 -50.55 11.18
C GLU A 470 -22.16 -51.90 10.63
N ALA A 471 -22.58 -51.93 9.36
CA ALA A 471 -22.98 -53.16 8.68
C ALA A 471 -21.81 -54.06 8.24
N SER A 472 -20.56 -53.59 8.33
CA SER A 472 -19.36 -54.31 7.89
C SER A 472 -18.59 -55.01 9.02
N THR A 473 -18.89 -54.71 10.29
CA THR A 473 -18.17 -55.30 11.43
C THR A 473 -18.79 -56.64 11.86
N GLU A 474 -18.09 -57.75 11.60
CA GLU A 474 -18.26 -58.98 12.40
C GLU A 474 -17.61 -58.78 13.79
N ALA A 475 -18.22 -59.36 14.82
CA ALA A 475 -18.18 -58.93 16.22
C ALA A 475 -16.84 -59.03 17.00
N SER A 476 -15.66 -58.71 16.43
CA SER A 476 -14.39 -58.73 17.19
C SER A 476 -13.24 -57.81 16.76
N THR A 477 -13.42 -56.82 15.88
CA THR A 477 -12.38 -55.77 15.65
C THR A 477 -13.00 -54.40 15.44
N SER A 478 -13.35 -53.70 16.53
CA SER A 478 -14.04 -52.41 16.51
C SER A 478 -13.11 -51.20 16.64
N ASP A 479 -11.90 -51.27 16.08
CA ASP A 479 -11.00 -50.11 16.10
C ASP A 479 -11.04 -49.41 14.72
N PRO A 480 -11.32 -48.10 14.67
CA PRO A 480 -11.15 -47.32 13.45
C PRO A 480 -9.70 -47.45 12.94
N PRO A 481 -9.45 -47.37 11.63
CA PRO A 481 -8.10 -47.50 11.09
C PRO A 481 -7.15 -46.47 11.74
N PRO A 482 -5.84 -46.76 11.85
CA PRO A 482 -4.88 -45.87 12.49
C PRO A 482 -4.97 -44.44 11.97
N GLY A 483 -5.34 -43.50 12.85
CA GLY A 483 -5.52 -42.07 12.52
C GLY A 483 -6.95 -41.54 12.57
N ALA A 484 -7.98 -42.37 12.73
CA ALA A 484 -9.35 -41.93 13.01
C ALA A 484 -9.72 -42.21 14.48
N ALA A 485 -10.33 -41.22 15.16
CA ALA A 485 -10.67 -41.31 16.58
C ALA A 485 -11.98 -42.07 16.86
N SER A 486 -12.90 -42.10 15.89
CA SER A 486 -14.17 -42.83 15.95
C SER A 486 -14.63 -43.28 14.56
N ASN A 487 -15.65 -44.14 14.51
CA ASN A 487 -16.29 -44.54 13.24
C ASN A 487 -17.00 -43.36 12.56
N GLU A 488 -17.55 -42.39 13.31
CA GLU A 488 -18.10 -41.17 12.71
C GLU A 488 -17.04 -40.31 12.04
N ASP A 489 -15.87 -40.17 12.66
CA ASP A 489 -14.75 -39.43 12.07
C ASP A 489 -14.20 -40.16 10.84
N TYR A 490 -14.21 -41.49 10.85
CA TYR A 490 -13.83 -42.29 9.69
C TYR A 490 -14.85 -42.16 8.54
N ALA A 491 -16.16 -42.20 8.82
CA ALA A 491 -17.22 -41.99 7.83
C ALA A 491 -17.12 -40.59 7.17
N LYS A 492 -16.86 -39.55 7.96
CA LYS A 492 -16.59 -38.19 7.45
C LYS A 492 -15.37 -38.15 6.53
N ALA A 493 -14.30 -38.85 6.90
CA ALA A 493 -13.09 -38.95 6.08
C ALA A 493 -13.35 -39.67 4.75
N LEU A 494 -14.14 -40.75 4.76
CA LEU A 494 -14.55 -41.48 3.56
C LEU A 494 -15.37 -40.60 2.62
N ALA A 495 -16.39 -39.91 3.13
CA ALA A 495 -17.22 -39.00 2.33
C ALA A 495 -16.36 -37.92 1.65
N ARG A 496 -15.40 -37.32 2.37
CA ARG A 496 -14.47 -36.32 1.81
C ARG A 496 -13.52 -36.90 0.75
N LYS A 497 -13.01 -38.11 0.95
CA LYS A 497 -12.15 -38.80 -0.03
C LYS A 497 -12.91 -39.11 -1.32
N VAL A 498 -14.15 -39.58 -1.19
CA VAL A 498 -15.03 -39.86 -2.34
C VAL A 498 -15.36 -38.58 -3.09
N GLU A 499 -15.70 -37.50 -2.37
CA GLU A 499 -15.93 -36.20 -2.99
C GLU A 499 -14.70 -35.70 -3.74
N ALA A 500 -13.50 -35.83 -3.16
CA ALA A 500 -12.26 -35.42 -3.81
C ALA A 500 -11.95 -36.24 -5.07
N ALA A 501 -12.25 -37.55 -5.05
CA ALA A 501 -12.01 -38.45 -6.17
C ALA A 501 -13.08 -38.31 -7.28
N PHE A 502 -14.34 -38.04 -6.93
CA PHE A 502 -15.47 -38.00 -7.84
C PHE A 502 -16.35 -36.75 -7.61
N PRO A 503 -15.80 -35.53 -7.78
CA PRO A 503 -16.48 -34.30 -7.39
C PRO A 503 -17.79 -34.07 -8.15
N THR A 504 -17.82 -34.42 -9.45
CA THR A 504 -19.00 -34.27 -10.31
C THR A 504 -20.10 -35.24 -9.88
N ALA A 505 -19.78 -36.52 -9.70
CA ALA A 505 -20.76 -37.51 -9.22
C ALA A 505 -21.29 -37.13 -7.83
N PHE A 506 -20.42 -36.73 -6.90
CA PHE A 506 -20.81 -36.30 -5.56
C PHE A 506 -21.73 -35.08 -5.60
N ALA A 507 -21.40 -34.06 -6.39
CA ALA A 507 -22.27 -32.89 -6.58
C ALA A 507 -23.62 -33.29 -7.21
N THR A 508 -23.64 -34.17 -8.21
CA THR A 508 -24.89 -34.66 -8.83
C THR A 508 -25.84 -35.25 -7.80
N TYR A 509 -25.37 -36.16 -6.95
CA TYR A 509 -26.23 -36.80 -5.95
C TYR A 509 -26.79 -35.81 -4.92
N ARG A 510 -25.98 -34.86 -4.44
CA ARG A 510 -26.44 -33.84 -3.48
C ARG A 510 -27.35 -32.79 -4.10
N LEU A 511 -27.11 -32.39 -5.36
CA LEU A 511 -27.95 -31.40 -6.06
C LEU A 511 -29.30 -31.97 -6.47
N LYS A 512 -29.40 -33.29 -6.71
CA LYS A 512 -30.70 -33.96 -6.93
C LYS A 512 -31.63 -33.81 -5.73
N GLU A 513 -31.08 -33.69 -4.52
CA GLU A 513 -31.83 -33.45 -3.28
C GLU A 513 -32.16 -31.96 -3.05
N ASP A 514 -31.49 -31.03 -3.74
CA ASP A 514 -31.73 -29.58 -3.62
C ASP A 514 -32.77 -29.09 -4.64
N PRO A 515 -33.98 -28.67 -4.20
CA PRO A 515 -35.04 -28.25 -5.12
C PRO A 515 -34.69 -27.00 -5.94
N ASN A 516 -33.72 -26.19 -5.48
CA ASN A 516 -33.33 -24.94 -6.14
C ASN A 516 -32.17 -25.10 -7.14
N ALA A 517 -31.60 -26.30 -7.28
CA ALA A 517 -30.44 -26.55 -8.13
C ALA A 517 -30.63 -27.75 -9.09
N LYS A 518 -31.90 -28.05 -9.41
CA LYS A 518 -32.27 -29.17 -10.30
C LYS A 518 -31.71 -29.02 -11.72
N ASP A 519 -31.60 -27.78 -12.21
CA ASP A 519 -31.00 -27.45 -13.50
C ASP A 519 -29.52 -27.88 -13.55
N ILE A 520 -28.75 -27.54 -12.51
CA ILE A 520 -27.34 -27.93 -12.36
C ILE A 520 -27.22 -29.45 -12.19
N ALA A 521 -28.13 -30.08 -11.44
CA ALA A 521 -28.14 -31.53 -11.25
C ALA A 521 -28.34 -32.29 -12.57
N ILE A 522 -29.25 -31.81 -13.43
CA ILE A 522 -29.49 -32.39 -14.77
C ILE A 522 -28.23 -32.28 -15.63
N PHE A 523 -27.56 -31.12 -15.58
CA PHE A 523 -26.30 -30.93 -16.30
C PHE A 523 -25.26 -31.98 -15.90
N PHE A 524 -24.94 -32.11 -14.60
CA PHE A 524 -23.92 -33.06 -14.16
C PHE A 524 -24.32 -34.53 -14.35
N ASP A 525 -25.62 -34.86 -14.30
CA ASP A 525 -26.12 -36.20 -14.58
C ASP A 525 -25.88 -36.62 -16.04
N LYS A 526 -26.04 -35.70 -16.99
CA LYS A 526 -25.76 -35.94 -18.42
C LYS A 526 -24.28 -35.89 -18.77
N ASN A 527 -23.45 -35.31 -17.92
CA ASN A 527 -22.05 -35.03 -18.16
C ASN A 527 -21.17 -35.58 -17.01
N GLN A 528 -21.33 -36.86 -16.66
CA GLN A 528 -20.62 -37.46 -15.52
C GLN A 528 -19.09 -37.47 -15.67
N GLU A 529 -18.58 -37.44 -16.91
CA GLU A 529 -17.16 -37.34 -17.20
C GLU A 529 -16.61 -35.90 -17.17
N TYR A 530 -17.45 -34.89 -16.98
CA TYR A 530 -16.99 -33.51 -16.83
C TYR A 530 -16.18 -33.37 -15.55
N GLU A 531 -14.90 -32.96 -15.61
CA GLU A 531 -14.11 -32.74 -14.40
C GLU A 531 -14.39 -31.37 -13.79
N LEU A 532 -15.18 -31.34 -12.73
CA LEU A 532 -15.60 -30.08 -12.09
C LEU A 532 -14.43 -29.18 -11.65
N ARG A 533 -13.30 -29.76 -11.21
CA ARG A 533 -12.11 -28.99 -10.78
C ARG A 533 -11.16 -28.63 -11.93
N GLY A 534 -10.95 -29.56 -12.86
CA GLY A 534 -9.90 -29.47 -13.89
C GLY A 534 -10.36 -28.82 -15.18
N SER A 535 -11.56 -29.13 -15.67
CA SER A 535 -11.99 -28.74 -17.01
C SER A 535 -12.55 -27.32 -17.08
N ARG A 536 -12.43 -26.68 -18.24
CA ARG A 536 -13.15 -25.45 -18.58
C ARG A 536 -14.50 -25.82 -19.22
N LEU A 537 -15.60 -25.35 -18.63
CA LEU A 537 -16.96 -25.65 -19.07
C LEU A 537 -17.17 -25.42 -20.58
N ASP A 538 -16.74 -24.26 -21.09
CA ASP A 538 -16.95 -23.92 -22.50
C ASP A 538 -16.12 -24.80 -23.45
N SER A 539 -14.89 -25.19 -23.05
CA SER A 539 -14.05 -26.11 -23.83
C SER A 539 -14.66 -27.50 -23.87
N TYR A 540 -15.14 -27.99 -22.72
CA TYR A 540 -15.79 -29.28 -22.60
C TYR A 540 -17.04 -29.39 -23.49
N LEU A 541 -17.91 -28.36 -23.48
CA LEU A 541 -19.11 -28.35 -24.32
C LEU A 541 -18.79 -28.28 -25.81
N LYS A 542 -17.77 -27.50 -26.21
CA LYS A 542 -17.31 -27.44 -27.60
C LYS A 542 -16.68 -28.75 -28.07
N GLY A 543 -15.92 -29.41 -27.22
CA GLY A 543 -15.30 -30.72 -27.50
C GLY A 543 -16.31 -31.88 -27.56
N ASN A 544 -17.50 -31.72 -26.97
CA ASN A 544 -18.54 -32.74 -26.91
C ASN A 544 -19.89 -32.25 -27.48
N PRO A 545 -19.96 -31.88 -28.78
CA PRO A 545 -21.13 -31.19 -29.35
C PRO A 545 -22.42 -32.01 -29.30
N GLN A 546 -22.35 -33.34 -29.38
CA GLN A 546 -23.54 -34.19 -29.26
C GLN A 546 -24.06 -34.22 -27.80
N LYS A 547 -23.18 -34.35 -26.81
CA LYS A 547 -23.56 -34.27 -25.40
C LYS A 547 -24.08 -32.90 -25.01
N ALA A 548 -23.53 -31.83 -25.58
CA ALA A 548 -24.04 -30.48 -25.39
C ALA A 548 -25.50 -30.37 -25.87
N LYS A 549 -25.83 -30.92 -27.06
CA LYS A 549 -27.22 -30.98 -27.56
C LYS A 549 -28.12 -31.84 -26.68
N ASP A 550 -27.67 -33.02 -26.27
CA ASP A 550 -28.45 -33.92 -25.41
C ASP A 550 -28.72 -33.30 -24.04
N THR A 551 -27.73 -32.56 -23.50
CA THR A 551 -27.84 -31.80 -22.26
C THR A 551 -28.80 -30.63 -22.41
N GLN A 552 -28.72 -29.88 -23.51
CA GLN A 552 -29.66 -28.81 -23.83
C GLN A 552 -31.11 -29.32 -23.87
N ASN A 553 -31.35 -30.41 -24.61
CA ASN A 553 -32.67 -31.04 -24.71
C ASN A 553 -33.20 -31.50 -23.34
N ALA A 554 -32.32 -32.03 -22.47
CA ALA A 554 -32.71 -32.48 -21.13
C ALA A 554 -33.05 -31.32 -20.18
N ILE A 555 -32.31 -30.21 -20.26
CA ILE A 555 -32.53 -29.00 -19.45
C ILE A 555 -33.82 -28.30 -19.89
N GLU A 556 -33.98 -28.07 -21.20
CA GLU A 556 -35.17 -27.43 -21.77
C GLU A 556 -36.42 -28.30 -21.58
N GLY A 557 -36.29 -29.63 -21.75
CA GLY A 557 -37.36 -30.60 -21.51
C GLY A 557 -37.81 -30.67 -20.04
N ALA A 558 -36.97 -30.23 -19.10
CA ALA A 558 -37.31 -30.08 -17.68
C ALA A 558 -37.85 -28.68 -17.33
N GLY A 559 -38.00 -27.77 -18.31
CA GLY A 559 -38.56 -26.43 -18.14
C GLY A 559 -37.55 -25.36 -17.72
N PHE A 560 -36.24 -25.61 -17.86
CA PHE A 560 -35.18 -24.66 -17.53
C PHE A 560 -34.56 -24.03 -18.79
N ASP A 561 -34.02 -22.82 -18.65
CA ASP A 561 -33.30 -22.13 -19.73
C ASP A 561 -31.84 -22.60 -19.79
N PHE A 562 -31.39 -23.03 -20.98
CA PHE A 562 -30.05 -23.59 -21.16
C PHE A 562 -28.94 -22.59 -20.83
N GLU A 563 -29.00 -21.37 -21.38
CA GLU A 563 -27.98 -20.34 -21.18
C GLU A 563 -27.86 -19.94 -19.69
N LYS A 564 -28.99 -19.79 -19.01
CA LYS A 564 -29.05 -19.52 -17.57
C LYS A 564 -28.46 -20.69 -16.77
N THR A 565 -28.75 -21.93 -17.15
CA THR A 565 -28.21 -23.13 -16.50
C THR A 565 -26.69 -23.19 -16.67
N ILE A 566 -26.15 -22.93 -17.87
CA ILE A 566 -24.71 -22.88 -18.10
C ILE A 566 -24.05 -21.80 -17.24
N LYS A 567 -24.68 -20.63 -17.09
CA LYS A 567 -24.19 -19.60 -16.16
C LYS A 567 -24.18 -20.08 -14.71
N ASN A 568 -25.22 -20.78 -14.26
CA ASN A 568 -25.29 -21.35 -12.92
C ASN A 568 -24.23 -22.44 -12.69
N VAL A 569 -24.01 -23.33 -13.66
CA VAL A 569 -22.95 -24.36 -13.61
C VAL A 569 -21.57 -23.70 -13.53
N ARG A 570 -21.34 -22.60 -14.28
CA ARG A 570 -20.10 -21.82 -14.22
C ARG A 570 -19.89 -21.20 -12.84
N THR A 571 -20.92 -20.58 -12.27
CA THR A 571 -20.89 -20.05 -10.90
C THR A 571 -20.57 -21.15 -9.88
N PHE A 572 -21.26 -22.29 -9.97
CA PHE A 572 -21.03 -23.43 -9.09
C PHE A 572 -19.59 -23.92 -9.18
N GLN A 573 -19.06 -24.07 -10.40
CA GLN A 573 -17.67 -24.44 -10.63
C GLN A 573 -16.69 -23.44 -10.01
N HIS A 574 -16.87 -22.15 -10.23
CA HIS A 574 -15.98 -21.11 -9.70
C HIS A 574 -15.89 -21.16 -8.17
N LEU A 575 -17.05 -21.32 -7.51
CA LEU A 575 -17.11 -21.45 -6.06
C LEU A 575 -16.50 -22.76 -5.58
N TYR A 576 -16.75 -23.87 -6.28
CA TYR A 576 -16.22 -25.19 -5.94
C TYR A 576 -14.69 -25.25 -5.99
N LYS A 577 -14.05 -24.44 -6.85
CA LYS A 577 -12.58 -24.32 -6.93
C LYS A 577 -11.95 -23.53 -5.77
N VAL A 578 -12.73 -22.74 -5.04
CA VAL A 578 -12.25 -21.91 -3.92
C VAL A 578 -12.74 -22.38 -2.54
N THR A 579 -13.59 -23.40 -2.51
CA THR A 579 -14.12 -24.01 -1.29
C THR A 579 -13.49 -25.39 -1.02
N PRO A 580 -13.59 -25.90 0.22
CA PRO A 580 -13.15 -27.27 0.53
C PRO A 580 -13.99 -28.37 -0.17
N GLY A 581 -15.27 -28.12 -0.42
CA GLY A 581 -16.20 -29.09 -1.00
C GLY A 581 -17.62 -28.55 -1.23
N PHE A 582 -18.55 -29.46 -1.44
CA PHE A 582 -19.92 -29.23 -1.91
C PHE A 582 -20.73 -28.39 -0.92
N LYS A 583 -20.69 -28.75 0.37
CA LYS A 583 -21.48 -28.09 1.41
C LYS A 583 -21.20 -26.59 1.46
N GLN A 584 -19.92 -26.20 1.43
CA GLN A 584 -19.50 -24.80 1.43
C GLN A 584 -19.80 -24.11 0.09
N THR A 585 -19.67 -24.81 -1.04
CA THR A 585 -20.01 -24.28 -2.37
C THR A 585 -21.49 -23.91 -2.46
N ASN A 586 -22.36 -24.83 -2.06
CA ASN A 586 -23.80 -24.63 -2.10
C ASN A 586 -24.22 -23.49 -1.15
N ALA A 587 -23.61 -23.41 0.03
CA ALA A 587 -23.83 -22.31 0.97
C ALA A 587 -23.48 -20.93 0.36
N LEU A 588 -22.28 -20.77 -0.20
CA LEU A 588 -21.86 -19.51 -0.82
C LEU A 588 -22.75 -19.12 -2.01
N MET A 589 -23.17 -20.10 -2.81
CA MET A 589 -24.06 -19.86 -3.95
C MET A 589 -25.45 -19.39 -3.49
N LYS A 590 -26.02 -19.99 -2.43
CA LYS A 590 -27.29 -19.56 -1.81
C LYS A 590 -27.22 -18.15 -1.26
N ASP A 591 -26.06 -17.76 -0.75
CA ASP A 591 -25.78 -16.41 -0.23
C ASP A 591 -25.51 -15.35 -1.32
N GLY A 592 -25.54 -15.75 -2.60
CA GLY A 592 -25.40 -14.87 -3.75
C GLY A 592 -23.97 -14.57 -4.19
N PHE A 593 -22.98 -15.34 -3.71
CA PHE A 593 -21.63 -15.27 -4.26
C PHE A 593 -21.55 -15.97 -5.61
N ASP A 594 -20.67 -15.47 -6.48
CA ASP A 594 -20.53 -15.98 -7.86
C ASP A 594 -19.08 -16.32 -8.26
N SER A 595 -18.09 -15.90 -7.46
CA SER A 595 -16.68 -15.98 -7.84
C SER A 595 -15.74 -15.77 -6.65
N ALA A 596 -14.47 -16.13 -6.84
CA ALA A 596 -13.39 -15.76 -5.90
C ALA A 596 -13.31 -14.24 -5.69
N HIS A 597 -13.54 -13.45 -6.75
CA HIS A 597 -13.52 -12.00 -6.68
C HIS A 597 -14.65 -11.44 -5.81
N SER A 598 -15.89 -11.91 -5.95
CA SER A 598 -16.99 -11.43 -5.10
C SER A 598 -16.78 -11.72 -3.60
N ILE A 599 -16.09 -12.82 -3.28
CA ILE A 599 -15.64 -13.12 -1.90
C ILE A 599 -14.51 -12.16 -1.46
N ALA A 600 -13.50 -11.98 -2.30
CA ALA A 600 -12.29 -11.21 -1.99
C ALA A 600 -12.51 -9.70 -1.82
N ARG A 601 -13.59 -9.14 -2.40
CA ARG A 601 -13.98 -7.73 -2.21
C ARG A 601 -14.46 -7.40 -0.80
N LEU A 602 -14.82 -8.41 0.00
CA LEU A 602 -15.11 -8.21 1.42
C LEU A 602 -13.81 -8.17 2.22
N SER A 603 -13.83 -7.55 3.41
CA SER A 603 -12.72 -7.72 4.35
C SER A 603 -12.80 -9.11 4.99
N THR A 604 -11.65 -9.67 5.40
CA THR A 604 -11.63 -10.95 6.13
C THR A 604 -12.57 -10.92 7.33
N LYS A 605 -12.60 -9.80 8.07
CA LYS A 605 -13.50 -9.61 9.21
C LYS A 605 -14.96 -9.63 8.80
N ALA A 606 -15.34 -8.88 7.76
CA ALA A 606 -16.74 -8.85 7.29
C ALA A 606 -17.21 -10.21 6.78
N PHE A 607 -16.35 -10.93 6.03
CA PHE A 607 -16.66 -12.27 5.56
C PHE A 607 -16.81 -13.26 6.71
N VAL A 608 -15.87 -13.28 7.66
CA VAL A 608 -15.94 -14.16 8.84
C VAL A 608 -17.13 -13.81 9.73
N ASP A 609 -17.37 -12.53 10.01
CA ASP A 609 -18.50 -12.10 10.87
C ASP A 609 -19.86 -12.43 10.25
N ARG A 610 -19.97 -12.42 8.92
CA ARG A 610 -21.17 -12.86 8.19
C ARG A 610 -21.50 -14.33 8.46
N TYR A 611 -20.49 -15.18 8.64
CA TYR A 611 -20.68 -16.62 8.89
C TYR A 611 -20.54 -17.04 10.35
N ARG A 612 -19.98 -16.18 11.23
CA ARG A 612 -19.84 -16.44 12.67
C ARG A 612 -21.17 -16.31 13.44
N LYS A 613 -22.09 -15.45 12.99
CA LYS A 613 -23.41 -15.27 13.62
C LYS A 613 -24.41 -16.31 13.14
N ALA A 614 -24.38 -17.51 13.74
CA ALA A 614 -25.43 -18.55 13.92
C ALA A 614 -26.66 -18.71 12.96
N CYS A 615 -26.74 -18.09 11.78
CA CYS A 615 -27.87 -18.14 10.85
C CYS A 615 -27.43 -17.99 9.37
N GLY A 616 -26.24 -18.48 9.02
CA GLY A 616 -25.76 -18.48 7.63
C GLY A 616 -25.71 -19.90 7.07
N SER A 617 -26.00 -20.07 5.79
CA SER A 617 -25.96 -21.36 5.09
C SER A 617 -24.63 -22.12 5.25
N LEU A 618 -23.52 -21.40 5.44
CA LEU A 618 -22.20 -21.98 5.70
C LEU A 618 -22.05 -22.49 7.15
N ALA A 619 -22.68 -21.82 8.12
CA ALA A 619 -22.69 -22.24 9.51
C ALA A 619 -23.63 -23.44 9.75
N GLU A 620 -24.67 -23.59 8.92
CA GLU A 620 -25.49 -24.81 8.87
C GLU A 620 -24.74 -25.98 8.20
N ALA A 621 -23.82 -25.68 7.28
CA ALA A 621 -23.05 -26.65 6.52
C ALA A 621 -21.86 -27.27 7.30
N VAL A 622 -21.42 -26.68 8.41
CA VAL A 622 -20.19 -27.06 9.14
C VAL A 622 -20.40 -26.93 10.65
N ALA A 623 -19.74 -27.74 11.48
CA ALA A 623 -19.80 -27.61 12.95
C ALA A 623 -19.37 -26.21 13.43
N SER A 624 -20.07 -25.64 14.41
CA SER A 624 -19.94 -24.24 14.87
C SER A 624 -18.50 -23.77 15.09
N ASP A 625 -17.66 -24.65 15.64
CA ASP A 625 -16.30 -24.30 16.06
C ASP A 625 -15.32 -24.26 14.87
N ALA A 626 -15.65 -24.95 13.77
CA ALA A 626 -14.84 -25.01 12.55
C ALA A 626 -15.22 -23.93 11.51
N VAL A 627 -16.39 -23.30 11.66
CA VAL A 627 -16.92 -22.30 10.69
C VAL A 627 -15.95 -21.14 10.48
N GLU A 628 -15.34 -20.64 11.56
CA GLU A 628 -14.40 -19.52 11.47
C GLU A 628 -13.13 -19.90 10.70
N GLU A 629 -12.59 -21.09 10.93
CA GLU A 629 -11.38 -21.55 10.26
C GLU A 629 -11.63 -21.82 8.78
N ASP A 630 -12.76 -22.45 8.43
CA ASP A 630 -13.16 -22.69 7.04
C ASP A 630 -13.45 -21.38 6.30
N ALA A 631 -14.15 -20.43 6.92
CA ALA A 631 -14.37 -19.11 6.34
C ALA A 631 -13.04 -18.39 6.06
N LYS A 632 -12.06 -18.48 6.98
CA LYS A 632 -10.71 -17.94 6.76
C LYS A 632 -9.99 -18.66 5.61
N LYS A 633 -10.09 -19.98 5.50
CA LYS A 633 -9.47 -20.77 4.42
C LYS A 633 -10.06 -20.41 3.06
N ILE A 634 -11.39 -20.36 2.95
CA ILE A 634 -12.11 -19.93 1.75
C ILE A 634 -11.69 -18.52 1.35
N TYR A 635 -11.69 -17.57 2.31
CA TYR A 635 -11.31 -16.19 2.03
C TYR A 635 -9.85 -16.09 1.55
N LYS A 636 -8.92 -16.78 2.20
CA LYS A 636 -7.51 -16.83 1.78
C LYS A 636 -7.36 -17.41 0.37
N LYS A 637 -8.09 -18.49 0.06
CA LYS A 637 -8.05 -19.11 -1.27
C LYS A 637 -8.64 -18.19 -2.34
N ALA A 638 -9.77 -17.54 -2.05
CA ALA A 638 -10.38 -16.57 -2.93
C ALA A 638 -9.45 -15.38 -3.21
N ARG A 639 -8.78 -14.84 -2.18
CA ARG A 639 -7.75 -13.80 -2.33
C ARG A 639 -6.54 -14.27 -3.11
N GLN A 640 -6.10 -15.51 -2.93
CA GLN A 640 -5.02 -16.09 -3.70
C GLN A 640 -5.38 -16.19 -5.19
N VAL A 641 -6.59 -16.66 -5.50
CA VAL A 641 -7.09 -16.74 -6.89
C VAL A 641 -7.22 -15.34 -7.49
N GLU A 642 -7.79 -14.38 -6.78
CA GLU A 642 -7.88 -12.99 -7.25
C GLU A 642 -6.48 -12.38 -7.51
N ALA A 643 -5.54 -12.56 -6.58
CA ALA A 643 -4.18 -12.08 -6.73
C ALA A 643 -3.46 -12.75 -7.89
N MET A 644 -3.63 -14.06 -8.08
CA MET A 644 -3.04 -14.80 -9.20
C MET A 644 -3.64 -14.36 -10.54
N THR A 645 -4.96 -14.15 -10.62
CA THR A 645 -5.61 -13.59 -11.82
C THR A 645 -5.14 -12.17 -12.10
N SER A 646 -5.01 -11.33 -11.07
CA SER A 646 -4.48 -9.97 -11.20
C SER A 646 -3.02 -9.97 -11.63
N ASN A 647 -2.20 -10.87 -11.09
CA ASN A 647 -0.82 -11.07 -11.51
C ASN A 647 -0.72 -11.61 -12.93
N LEU A 648 -1.65 -12.47 -13.37
CA LEU A 648 -1.72 -12.92 -14.77
C LEU A 648 -2.04 -11.73 -15.68
N VAL A 649 -3.00 -10.88 -15.30
CA VAL A 649 -3.32 -9.62 -16.01
C VAL A 649 -2.10 -8.70 -16.05
N VAL A 650 -1.33 -8.58 -14.96
CA VAL A 650 -0.13 -7.72 -14.85
C VAL A 650 1.09 -8.32 -15.56
N ALA A 651 1.24 -9.65 -15.59
CA ALA A 651 2.39 -10.34 -16.19
C ALA A 651 2.22 -10.55 -17.69
N PHE A 652 0.99 -10.69 -18.17
CA PHE A 652 0.66 -10.82 -19.60
C PHE A 652 0.09 -9.54 -20.22
N GLY A 653 -0.35 -8.58 -19.42
CA GLY A 653 -0.61 -7.20 -19.85
C GLY A 653 0.55 -6.48 -20.55
N PRO A 654 1.85 -6.76 -20.26
CA PRO A 654 2.99 -6.15 -20.95
C PRO A 654 3.20 -6.65 -22.39
N ASN A 655 2.54 -7.73 -22.82
CA ASN A 655 2.47 -8.06 -24.25
C ASN A 655 1.65 -7.03 -25.04
N ILE A 656 0.99 -6.08 -24.35
CA ILE A 656 0.20 -4.98 -24.92
C ILE A 656 1.00 -3.65 -24.91
N GLY A 657 2.20 -3.61 -24.32
CA GLY A 657 3.02 -2.39 -24.28
C GLY A 657 4.51 -2.64 -24.12
N ARG A 658 5.20 -3.08 -25.18
CA ARG A 658 6.68 -3.14 -25.18
C ARG A 658 7.27 -1.73 -25.30
N VAL A 659 7.59 -1.11 -24.18
CA VAL A 659 8.81 -0.29 -24.07
C VAL A 659 9.91 -1.25 -23.62
N GLY A 660 10.77 -1.66 -24.54
CA GLY A 660 11.82 -2.64 -24.25
C GLY A 660 12.78 -2.16 -23.16
N MET A 661 12.75 -2.81 -21.99
CA MET A 661 13.83 -2.67 -21.01
C MET A 661 15.03 -3.51 -21.48
N ARG A 662 16.06 -2.83 -21.99
CA ARG A 662 17.33 -3.41 -22.48
C ARG A 662 18.16 -4.19 -21.44
N ALA A 663 17.69 -4.34 -20.20
CA ALA A 663 18.45 -4.87 -19.08
C ALA A 663 18.06 -6.30 -18.66
N VAL A 664 17.03 -6.90 -19.27
CA VAL A 664 16.60 -8.28 -18.97
C VAL A 664 16.73 -9.11 -20.26
N PRO A 665 17.55 -10.18 -20.28
CA PRO A 665 17.58 -11.10 -21.41
C PRO A 665 16.20 -11.73 -21.61
N ASP A 666 15.71 -11.70 -22.84
CA ASP A 666 14.40 -12.19 -23.31
C ASP A 666 14.38 -13.75 -23.33
N GLU A 667 14.76 -14.39 -22.22
CA GLU A 667 14.77 -15.84 -22.05
C GLU A 667 13.64 -16.23 -21.08
N ALA A 668 12.47 -16.52 -21.65
CA ALA A 668 11.41 -17.44 -21.18
C ALA A 668 9.99 -16.87 -21.33
N VAL A 669 9.49 -16.90 -22.57
CA VAL A 669 8.15 -17.47 -22.83
C VAL A 669 8.26 -18.24 -24.15
N GLN A 670 8.73 -19.48 -24.08
CA GLN A 670 8.28 -20.44 -25.07
C GLN A 670 6.75 -20.50 -24.96
N GLU A 671 6.05 -20.49 -26.09
CA GLU A 671 4.64 -20.84 -26.15
C GLU A 671 4.43 -22.11 -25.32
N VAL A 672 3.82 -21.98 -24.16
CA VAL A 672 3.36 -23.12 -23.38
C VAL A 672 2.14 -23.64 -24.13
N GLU A 673 2.38 -24.43 -25.18
CA GLU A 673 1.41 -25.40 -25.63
C GLU A 673 1.21 -26.36 -24.45
N THR A 674 -0.02 -26.42 -23.93
CA THR A 674 -0.38 -27.55 -23.08
C THR A 674 -0.19 -28.84 -23.89
N PRO A 675 0.08 -29.99 -23.26
CA PRO A 675 0.25 -31.27 -23.96
C PRO A 675 -0.90 -31.65 -24.91
N ASP A 676 -2.06 -30.99 -24.80
CA ASP A 676 -3.27 -31.22 -25.57
C ASP A 676 -3.60 -30.12 -26.61
N GLY A 677 -2.71 -29.13 -26.83
CA GLY A 677 -2.89 -28.10 -27.88
C GLY A 677 -4.01 -27.08 -27.62
N GLU A 678 -4.44 -26.89 -26.38
CA GLU A 678 -5.48 -25.91 -26.04
C GLU A 678 -4.91 -24.48 -25.94
N LYS A 679 -5.35 -23.59 -26.85
CA LYS A 679 -5.04 -22.15 -26.79
C LYS A 679 -5.68 -21.49 -25.56
N ILE A 680 -4.87 -20.73 -24.82
CA ILE A 680 -5.32 -19.76 -23.81
C ILE A 680 -6.28 -18.77 -24.51
N PRO A 681 -7.45 -18.43 -23.93
CA PRO A 681 -8.36 -17.47 -24.56
C PRO A 681 -7.65 -16.13 -24.82
N GLU A 682 -7.65 -15.69 -26.07
CA GLU A 682 -7.06 -14.41 -26.48
C GLU A 682 -7.87 -13.25 -25.88
N TRP A 683 -7.18 -12.20 -25.45
CA TRP A 683 -7.77 -11.00 -24.82
C TRP A 683 -8.86 -10.34 -25.67
N SER A 684 -8.77 -10.45 -27.00
CA SER A 684 -9.78 -9.99 -27.97
C SER A 684 -11.13 -10.72 -27.81
N THR A 685 -11.11 -11.96 -27.33
CA THR A 685 -12.32 -12.74 -27.07
C THR A 685 -13.03 -12.29 -25.78
N LEU A 686 -12.30 -11.67 -24.84
CA LEU A 686 -12.81 -11.21 -23.55
C LEU A 686 -13.24 -9.74 -23.56
N PHE A 687 -12.58 -8.90 -24.35
CA PHE A 687 -12.77 -7.44 -24.34
C PHE A 687 -13.13 -6.84 -25.71
N ASP A 688 -13.41 -7.69 -26.73
CA ASP A 688 -13.68 -7.28 -28.11
C ASP A 688 -12.44 -6.60 -28.75
N SER A 689 -12.61 -5.55 -29.58
CA SER A 689 -11.48 -4.81 -30.17
C SER A 689 -10.47 -4.34 -29.10
N LEU A 690 -9.22 -4.75 -29.29
CA LEU A 690 -8.05 -4.30 -28.53
C LEU A 690 -7.39 -3.07 -29.19
N ASP A 691 -8.15 -2.25 -29.93
CA ASP A 691 -7.63 -1.02 -30.52
C ASP A 691 -7.27 -0.01 -29.40
N PHE A 692 -6.05 -0.14 -28.88
CA PHE A 692 -5.44 0.87 -28.02
C PHE A 692 -5.01 2.04 -28.91
N CYS A 693 -5.77 3.13 -28.90
CA CYS A 693 -5.30 4.39 -29.44
C CYS A 693 -4.14 4.92 -28.58
N GLU A 694 -3.26 5.78 -29.13
CA GLU A 694 -2.44 6.73 -28.36
C GLU A 694 -3.37 7.71 -27.61
N CYS A 695 -4.10 7.21 -26.62
CA CYS A 695 -5.03 7.97 -25.82
C CYS A 695 -4.24 8.90 -24.89
N GLU A 696 -4.66 10.15 -24.81
CA GLU A 696 -4.21 11.07 -23.77
C GLU A 696 -4.44 10.48 -22.37
N HIS A 697 -3.60 10.84 -21.40
CA HIS A 697 -3.62 10.28 -20.05
C HIS A 697 -5.00 10.35 -19.38
N CYS A 698 -5.81 11.37 -19.65
CA CYS A 698 -7.21 11.50 -19.19
C CYS A 698 -8.10 10.29 -19.52
N ARG A 699 -7.82 9.59 -20.63
CA ARG A 699 -8.57 8.41 -21.08
C ARG A 699 -7.93 7.08 -20.66
N SER A 700 -6.84 7.14 -19.89
CA SER A 700 -6.15 5.96 -19.35
C SER A 700 -6.94 5.31 -18.21
N VAL A 701 -6.75 4.00 -18.02
CA VAL A 701 -7.19 3.28 -16.81
C VAL A 701 -6.49 3.75 -15.52
N TYR A 702 -5.40 4.51 -15.66
CA TYR A 702 -4.67 5.14 -14.55
C TYR A 702 -5.01 6.63 -14.37
N SER A 703 -5.99 7.15 -15.11
CA SER A 703 -6.33 8.56 -15.07
C SER A 703 -7.05 8.97 -13.77
N PRO A 704 -7.06 10.27 -13.42
CA PRO A 704 -7.89 10.77 -12.32
C PRO A 704 -9.39 10.45 -12.52
N ALA A 705 -9.88 10.42 -13.76
CA ALA A 705 -11.25 10.04 -14.07
C ALA A 705 -11.51 8.54 -13.76
N ALA A 706 -10.57 7.65 -14.08
CA ALA A 706 -10.66 6.24 -13.72
C ALA A 706 -10.67 6.04 -12.20
N TYR A 707 -9.84 6.82 -11.48
CA TYR A 707 -9.84 6.82 -10.01
C TYR A 707 -11.18 7.30 -9.42
N LEU A 708 -11.79 8.36 -9.97
CA LEU A 708 -13.12 8.82 -9.54
C LEU A 708 -14.18 7.72 -9.73
N VAL A 709 -14.17 7.01 -10.86
CA VAL A 709 -15.08 5.90 -11.13
C VAL A 709 -14.90 4.77 -10.12
N ASP A 710 -13.65 4.38 -9.83
CA ASP A 710 -13.39 3.34 -8.83
C ASP A 710 -13.85 3.77 -7.43
N LEU A 711 -13.62 5.04 -7.07
CA LEU A 711 -14.09 5.59 -5.80
C LEU A 711 -15.63 5.58 -5.69
N LEU A 712 -16.36 5.99 -6.74
CA LEU A 712 -17.82 5.94 -6.75
C LEU A 712 -18.35 4.50 -6.68
N HIS A 713 -17.68 3.54 -7.33
CA HIS A 713 -18.00 2.12 -7.23
C HIS A 713 -17.72 1.56 -5.82
N PHE A 714 -16.61 1.98 -5.22
CA PHE A 714 -16.26 1.67 -3.83
C PHE A 714 -17.32 2.16 -2.85
N LEU A 715 -17.89 3.36 -3.07
CA LEU A 715 -18.98 3.91 -2.26
C LEU A 715 -20.31 3.19 -2.51
N LYS A 716 -20.60 2.75 -3.75
CA LYS A 716 -21.82 2.00 -4.09
C LYS A 716 -21.92 0.67 -3.33
N LYS A 717 -20.79 0.04 -3.02
CA LYS A 717 -20.72 -1.28 -2.35
C LYS A 717 -20.80 -1.21 -0.82
N ARG A 718 -21.06 -0.03 -0.24
CA ARG A 718 -21.13 0.18 1.21
C ARG A 718 -22.50 0.69 1.62
N ASP A 719 -23.07 0.04 2.63
CA ASP A 719 -24.32 0.48 3.23
C ASP A 719 -24.10 1.80 3.98
N SER A 720 -25.10 2.69 3.89
CA SER A 720 -25.12 3.91 4.70
C SER A 720 -25.80 3.66 6.05
N LYS A 721 -25.77 4.64 6.95
CA LYS A 721 -26.57 4.61 8.19
C LYS A 721 -28.08 4.75 7.91
N VAL A 722 -28.47 5.17 6.70
CA VAL A 722 -29.86 5.29 6.28
C VAL A 722 -30.28 3.97 5.63
N ALA A 723 -31.27 3.31 6.22
CA ALA A 723 -31.76 2.02 5.75
C ALA A 723 -32.21 2.10 4.28
N GLY A 724 -31.78 1.13 3.47
CA GLY A 724 -32.13 1.04 2.05
C GLY A 724 -31.32 1.93 1.11
N LYS A 725 -30.33 2.68 1.60
CA LYS A 725 -29.44 3.51 0.77
C LYS A 725 -27.96 3.16 0.96
N ASN A 726 -27.21 3.14 -0.14
CA ASN A 726 -25.74 3.03 -0.11
C ASN A 726 -25.07 4.41 0.04
N VAL A 727 -23.78 4.42 0.38
CA VAL A 727 -23.04 5.68 0.62
C VAL A 727 -22.98 6.56 -0.64
N LYS A 728 -22.92 5.97 -1.84
CA LYS A 728 -22.94 6.72 -3.10
C LYS A 728 -24.25 7.49 -3.29
N GLU A 729 -25.38 6.87 -2.96
CA GLU A 729 -26.71 7.52 -3.04
C GLU A 729 -26.80 8.73 -2.12
N ILE A 730 -26.32 8.61 -0.87
CA ILE A 730 -26.26 9.75 0.06
C ILE A 730 -25.35 10.87 -0.47
N LEU A 731 -24.23 10.52 -1.12
CA LEU A 731 -23.35 11.50 -1.76
C LEU A 731 -24.07 12.22 -2.90
N PHE A 732 -24.75 11.49 -3.78
CA PHE A 732 -25.46 12.07 -4.94
C PHE A 732 -26.70 12.88 -4.54
N GLU A 733 -27.32 12.61 -3.39
CA GLU A 733 -28.35 13.48 -2.83
C GLU A 733 -27.81 14.87 -2.43
N ARG A 734 -26.53 14.94 -2.05
CA ARG A 734 -25.85 16.19 -1.69
C ARG A 734 -25.16 16.86 -2.87
N ARG A 735 -24.60 16.05 -3.76
CA ARG A 735 -23.74 16.44 -4.90
C ARG A 735 -24.12 15.61 -6.13
N PRO A 736 -25.30 15.85 -6.73
CA PRO A 736 -25.75 15.14 -7.92
C PRO A 736 -24.82 15.40 -9.12
N ASP A 737 -24.21 16.59 -9.15
CA ASP A 737 -23.24 17.03 -10.15
C ASP A 737 -22.05 16.05 -10.32
N LEU A 738 -21.62 15.37 -9.26
CA LEU A 738 -20.55 14.36 -9.34
C LEU A 738 -20.96 13.11 -10.15
N GLY A 739 -22.25 12.83 -10.26
CA GLY A 739 -22.79 11.75 -11.09
C GLY A 739 -22.96 12.14 -12.56
N ASP A 740 -23.13 13.43 -12.84
CA ASP A 740 -23.45 13.94 -14.17
C ASP A 740 -22.25 14.56 -14.91
N ILE A 741 -21.08 14.70 -14.24
CA ILE A 741 -19.84 15.19 -14.84
C ILE A 741 -19.34 14.25 -15.93
N GLU A 742 -18.94 14.78 -17.09
CA GLU A 742 -18.37 13.94 -18.14
C GLU A 742 -16.90 13.60 -17.82
N LEU A 743 -16.51 12.36 -18.06
CA LEU A 743 -15.12 11.90 -17.88
C LEU A 743 -14.26 12.29 -19.11
N SER A 744 -14.19 13.59 -19.38
CA SER A 744 -13.47 14.16 -20.53
C SER A 744 -12.08 14.67 -20.13
N CYS A 745 -11.23 14.94 -21.14
CA CYS A 745 -9.90 15.46 -20.92
C CYS A 745 -9.92 16.89 -20.39
N GLU A 746 -10.87 17.71 -20.85
CA GLU A 746 -11.08 19.07 -20.36
C GLU A 746 -11.42 19.07 -18.86
N ASN A 747 -12.39 18.27 -18.41
CA ASN A 747 -12.72 18.17 -16.98
C ASN A 747 -11.61 17.55 -16.12
N THR A 748 -10.74 16.75 -16.73
CA THR A 748 -9.66 16.08 -16.00
C THR A 748 -8.44 17.00 -15.84
N ASN A 749 -8.14 17.83 -16.84
CA ASN A 749 -6.84 18.51 -16.97
C ASN A 749 -6.93 20.04 -16.93
N THR A 750 -8.06 20.65 -17.30
CA THR A 750 -8.19 22.12 -17.31
C THR A 750 -8.20 22.63 -15.87
N LEU A 751 -7.21 23.45 -15.53
CA LEU A 751 -7.16 24.09 -14.23
C LEU A 751 -8.25 25.14 -14.13
N VAL A 752 -9.05 25.07 -13.08
CA VAL A 752 -10.12 26.02 -12.77
C VAL A 752 -9.92 26.57 -11.36
N PRO A 753 -10.23 27.85 -11.11
CA PRO A 753 -10.23 28.39 -9.76
C PRO A 753 -11.20 27.62 -8.86
N TYR A 754 -10.72 27.13 -7.73
CA TYR A 754 -11.54 26.35 -6.81
C TYR A 754 -12.77 27.12 -6.30
N VAL A 755 -12.62 28.44 -6.10
CA VAL A 755 -13.70 29.31 -5.64
C VAL A 755 -14.87 29.36 -6.61
N ASP A 756 -14.63 29.21 -7.92
CA ASP A 756 -15.70 29.23 -8.93
C ASP A 756 -16.58 27.99 -8.79
N LEU A 757 -15.97 26.81 -8.63
CA LEU A 757 -16.71 25.57 -8.36
C LEU A 757 -17.53 25.64 -7.06
N VAL A 758 -17.02 26.36 -6.06
CA VAL A 758 -17.75 26.59 -4.80
C VAL A 758 -18.94 27.52 -5.06
N ASN A 759 -18.72 28.63 -5.76
CA ASN A 759 -19.78 29.59 -6.09
C ASN A 759 -20.87 28.95 -6.95
N GLU A 760 -20.51 28.16 -7.97
CA GLU A 760 -21.46 27.41 -8.79
C GLU A 760 -22.44 26.58 -7.94
N ILE A 761 -21.96 25.92 -6.87
CA ILE A 761 -22.78 25.12 -5.97
C ILE A 761 -23.60 26.00 -5.02
N LEU A 762 -23.00 27.07 -4.48
CA LEU A 762 -23.67 27.98 -3.55
C LEU A 762 -24.77 28.81 -4.23
N GLU A 763 -24.55 29.20 -5.48
CA GLU A 763 -25.53 29.89 -6.31
C GLU A 763 -26.82 29.07 -6.46
N ASP A 764 -26.72 27.77 -6.71
CA ASP A 764 -27.89 26.87 -6.75
C ASP A 764 -28.57 26.75 -5.39
N ALA A 765 -27.79 26.79 -4.29
CA ALA A 765 -28.35 26.76 -2.94
C ALA A 765 -29.14 28.03 -2.62
N VAL A 766 -28.64 29.20 -3.03
CA VAL A 766 -29.33 30.49 -2.88
C VAL A 766 -30.66 30.49 -3.64
N VAL A 767 -30.68 30.05 -4.90
CA VAL A 767 -31.93 29.99 -5.69
C VAL A 767 -32.90 28.95 -5.14
N LYS A 768 -32.39 27.82 -4.63
CA LYS A 768 -33.22 26.76 -4.03
C LYS A 768 -34.01 27.23 -2.81
N GLU A 769 -33.45 28.11 -1.98
CA GLU A 769 -34.19 28.70 -0.85
C GLU A 769 -35.29 29.66 -1.33
N ALA A 770 -35.08 30.34 -2.46
CA ALA A 770 -36.04 31.29 -3.01
C ALA A 770 -37.19 30.62 -3.78
N GLU A 771 -36.93 29.55 -4.54
CA GLU A 771 -37.88 28.93 -5.49
C GLU A 771 -38.24 27.47 -5.18
N GLY A 772 -37.64 26.88 -4.15
CA GLY A 772 -37.78 25.46 -3.80
C GLY A 772 -36.74 24.55 -4.48
N PRO A 773 -36.76 23.23 -4.20
CA PRO A 773 -35.75 22.31 -4.72
C PRO A 773 -35.70 22.31 -6.26
N PRO A 774 -34.50 22.39 -6.87
CA PRO A 774 -34.36 22.32 -8.31
C PRO A 774 -34.97 21.00 -8.81
N ARG A 775 -35.83 21.10 -9.83
CA ARG A 775 -36.49 19.91 -10.38
C ARG A 775 -35.44 18.91 -10.88
N PRO A 776 -35.58 17.60 -10.58
CA PRO A 776 -34.70 16.59 -11.13
C PRO A 776 -34.73 16.67 -12.66
N PHE A 777 -33.55 16.63 -13.29
CA PHE A 777 -33.47 16.54 -14.74
C PHE A 777 -34.00 15.18 -15.19
N VAL A 778 -34.93 15.17 -16.14
CA VAL A 778 -35.46 13.96 -16.76
C VAL A 778 -35.10 14.01 -18.24
N PRO A 779 -34.37 13.00 -18.78
CA PRO A 779 -34.03 12.96 -20.20
C PRO A 779 -35.27 13.03 -21.09
N PHE A 780 -35.21 13.80 -22.18
CA PHE A 780 -36.32 13.97 -23.12
C PHE A 780 -35.83 13.96 -24.58
N VAL A 781 -36.76 13.71 -25.51
CA VAL A 781 -36.46 13.50 -26.93
C VAL A 781 -36.74 14.77 -27.75
N LEU A 782 -35.82 15.09 -28.66
CA LEU A 782 -35.93 16.14 -29.67
C LEU A 782 -36.46 15.56 -31.00
N SER A 783 -36.92 16.43 -31.90
CA SER A 783 -37.40 16.00 -33.22
C SER A 783 -36.24 15.50 -34.08
N ALA A 784 -36.51 14.54 -34.99
CA ALA A 784 -35.54 14.13 -36.00
C ALA A 784 -35.16 15.30 -36.94
N ASP A 785 -36.07 16.27 -37.11
CA ASP A 785 -35.85 17.48 -37.90
C ASP A 785 -34.90 18.48 -37.21
N ASP A 786 -34.64 18.32 -35.90
CA ASP A 786 -33.75 19.22 -35.15
C ASP A 786 -32.26 18.96 -35.44
N VAL A 787 -31.90 17.80 -36.03
CA VAL A 787 -30.51 17.41 -36.34
C VAL A 787 -29.81 18.43 -37.22
N GLU A 788 -30.45 18.87 -38.30
CA GLU A 788 -29.86 19.85 -39.24
C GLU A 788 -29.63 21.21 -38.56
N SER A 789 -30.51 21.59 -37.64
CA SER A 789 -30.37 22.82 -36.84
C SER A 789 -29.21 22.71 -35.85
N LEU A 790 -29.12 21.58 -35.14
CA LEU A 790 -28.04 21.29 -34.20
C LEU A 790 -26.67 21.24 -34.89
N ASP A 791 -26.57 20.62 -36.07
CA ASP A 791 -25.34 20.56 -36.87
C ASP A 791 -24.87 21.93 -37.37
N ARG A 792 -25.80 22.87 -37.56
CA ARG A 792 -25.49 24.27 -37.90
C ARG A 792 -25.18 25.13 -36.67
N GLY A 793 -25.23 24.57 -35.46
CA GLY A 793 -25.11 25.33 -34.22
C GLY A 793 -26.26 26.33 -34.01
N HIS A 794 -27.42 26.10 -34.63
CA HIS A 794 -28.56 27.01 -34.60
C HIS A 794 -29.65 26.53 -33.63
N LEU A 795 -30.09 27.43 -32.74
CA LEU A 795 -31.18 27.15 -31.80
C LEU A 795 -32.55 27.44 -32.44
N SER A 796 -33.16 26.42 -33.04
CA SER A 796 -34.50 26.50 -33.63
C SER A 796 -35.62 26.69 -32.60
N ASP A 797 -36.78 27.20 -33.04
CA ASP A 797 -37.95 27.35 -32.16
C ASP A 797 -38.52 26.01 -31.71
N THR A 798 -38.34 24.94 -32.49
CA THR A 798 -38.69 23.56 -32.10
C THR A 798 -37.90 23.11 -30.88
N ILE A 799 -36.58 23.34 -30.86
CA ILE A 799 -35.71 23.03 -29.72
C ILE A 799 -36.12 23.89 -28.50
N LYS A 800 -36.29 25.21 -28.66
CA LYS A 800 -36.70 26.11 -27.57
C LYS A 800 -38.03 25.71 -26.93
N ASN A 801 -39.02 25.39 -27.75
CA ASN A 801 -40.35 24.98 -27.27
C ASN A 801 -40.29 23.65 -26.51
N LYS A 802 -39.47 22.69 -26.97
CA LYS A 802 -39.26 21.42 -26.27
C LYS A 802 -38.57 21.59 -24.93
N PHE A 803 -37.53 22.41 -24.87
CA PHE A 803 -36.84 22.74 -23.64
C PHE A 803 -37.75 23.47 -22.63
N SER A 804 -38.54 24.44 -23.10
CA SER A 804 -39.53 25.15 -22.28
C SER A 804 -40.64 24.24 -21.75
N ALA A 805 -41.16 23.32 -22.58
CA ALA A 805 -42.15 22.32 -22.15
C ALA A 805 -41.62 21.37 -21.06
N ASN A 806 -40.30 21.19 -21.00
CA ASN A 806 -39.62 20.42 -19.96
C ASN A 806 -39.10 21.29 -18.81
N HIS A 807 -39.52 22.56 -18.72
CA HIS A 807 -39.16 23.53 -17.67
C HIS A 807 -37.69 23.99 -17.68
N PHE A 808 -37.05 23.97 -18.86
CA PHE A 808 -35.68 24.43 -19.05
C PHE A 808 -35.62 25.47 -20.18
N PRO A 809 -36.27 26.63 -20.07
CA PRO A 809 -36.31 27.61 -21.15
C PRO A 809 -34.89 28.04 -21.56
N LEU A 810 -34.64 28.11 -22.88
CA LEU A 810 -33.34 28.50 -23.45
C LEU A 810 -33.45 29.92 -24.00
N SER A 811 -32.55 30.81 -23.56
CA SER A 811 -32.40 32.16 -24.10
C SER A 811 -31.41 32.17 -25.28
N PRO A 812 -31.77 32.69 -26.46
CA PRO A 812 -30.86 32.75 -27.61
C PRO A 812 -29.59 33.56 -27.36
N GLU A 813 -29.65 34.56 -26.47
CA GLU A 813 -28.52 35.46 -26.17
C GLU A 813 -27.52 34.82 -25.19
N GLU A 814 -27.93 33.76 -24.49
CA GLU A 814 -27.17 33.10 -23.43
C GLU A 814 -26.92 31.61 -23.71
N THR A 815 -27.28 31.13 -24.90
CA THR A 815 -27.18 29.71 -25.29
C THR A 815 -26.29 29.55 -26.51
N THR A 816 -25.32 28.64 -26.41
CA THR A 816 -24.48 28.22 -27.54
C THR A 816 -24.61 26.73 -27.79
N ILE A 817 -24.36 26.29 -29.02
CA ILE A 817 -24.41 24.86 -29.39
C ILE A 817 -23.01 24.45 -29.85
N ASP A 818 -22.39 23.55 -29.09
CA ASP A 818 -21.10 22.93 -29.44
C ASP A 818 -21.34 21.60 -30.17
N VAL A 819 -20.88 21.52 -31.42
CA VAL A 819 -21.05 20.34 -32.29
C VAL A 819 -19.87 19.40 -32.08
N ARG A 820 -20.03 18.39 -31.21
CA ARG A 820 -18.97 17.39 -30.93
C ARG A 820 -18.79 16.42 -32.09
N ARG A 821 -19.91 15.93 -32.63
CA ARG A 821 -19.92 15.03 -33.79
C ARG A 821 -21.18 15.27 -34.62
N PRO A 822 -21.05 15.82 -35.85
CA PRO A 822 -22.20 16.09 -36.70
C PRO A 822 -23.08 14.85 -36.91
N GLY A 823 -24.39 15.02 -36.81
CA GLY A 823 -25.39 13.96 -36.96
C GLY A 823 -25.54 13.00 -35.77
N GLU A 824 -24.69 13.08 -34.74
CA GLU A 824 -24.65 12.12 -33.64
C GLU A 824 -24.59 12.73 -32.23
N TRP A 825 -23.78 13.78 -31.99
CA TRP A 825 -23.51 14.29 -30.64
C TRP A 825 -23.29 15.82 -30.62
N TRP A 826 -24.04 16.50 -29.76
CA TRP A 826 -23.99 17.94 -29.54
C TRP A 826 -24.05 18.26 -28.05
N ARG A 827 -23.61 19.46 -27.69
CA ARG A 827 -23.82 20.08 -26.37
C ARG A 827 -24.53 21.40 -26.54
N ILE A 828 -25.51 21.68 -25.68
CA ILE A 828 -26.19 22.97 -25.61
C ILE A 828 -25.72 23.62 -24.30
N GLU A 829 -24.88 24.64 -24.41
CA GLU A 829 -24.28 25.33 -23.27
C GLU A 829 -25.07 26.59 -22.93
N THR A 830 -25.34 26.78 -21.64
CA THR A 830 -26.00 27.96 -21.07
C THR A 830 -25.14 28.56 -19.96
N LEU A 831 -25.48 29.76 -19.48
CA LEU A 831 -24.79 30.36 -18.31
C LEU A 831 -24.85 29.50 -17.05
N ARG A 832 -25.82 28.58 -16.92
CA ARG A 832 -26.00 27.78 -15.68
C ARG A 832 -25.45 26.36 -15.78
N CYS A 833 -25.52 25.78 -16.97
CA CYS A 833 -25.18 24.37 -17.20
C CYS A 833 -25.07 24.04 -18.69
N THR A 834 -24.58 22.84 -18.98
CA THR A 834 -24.54 22.22 -20.30
C THR A 834 -25.50 21.05 -20.37
N TYR A 835 -26.23 20.96 -21.49
CA TYR A 835 -27.08 19.82 -21.82
C TYR A 835 -26.41 18.95 -22.87
N THR A 836 -26.28 17.66 -22.60
CA THR A 836 -25.76 16.70 -23.59
C THR A 836 -26.88 16.22 -24.49
N VAL A 837 -26.68 16.26 -25.80
CA VAL A 837 -27.64 15.80 -26.81
C VAL A 837 -26.99 14.73 -27.65
N GLN A 838 -27.57 13.53 -27.68
CA GLN A 838 -27.02 12.38 -28.41
C GLN A 838 -28.11 11.64 -29.19
N LYS A 839 -27.74 11.15 -30.37
CA LYS A 839 -28.55 10.23 -31.16
C LYS A 839 -28.31 8.80 -30.69
N GLU A 840 -29.36 8.11 -30.22
CA GLU A 840 -29.23 6.71 -29.77
C GLU A 840 -29.01 5.76 -30.97
N ALA A 841 -28.56 4.53 -30.73
CA ALA A 841 -28.49 3.49 -31.78
C ALA A 841 -29.90 2.98 -32.09
N GLY A 842 -30.38 3.18 -33.32
CA GLY A 842 -31.71 2.73 -33.74
C GLY A 842 -31.81 1.20 -33.80
N LYS A 843 -32.96 0.63 -33.40
CA LYS A 843 -33.31 -0.75 -33.77
C LYS A 843 -33.59 -0.79 -35.28
N GLN A 844 -33.23 -1.89 -35.95
CA GLN A 844 -33.45 -2.06 -37.40
C GLN A 844 -34.89 -1.66 -37.79
N GLY A 845 -35.01 -0.64 -38.66
CA GLY A 845 -36.29 -0.15 -39.19
C GLY A 845 -36.93 1.05 -38.47
N GLN A 846 -36.30 1.64 -37.44
CA GLN A 846 -36.77 2.88 -36.78
C GLN A 846 -35.73 3.99 -36.86
N ALA A 847 -36.17 5.22 -37.14
CA ALA A 847 -35.32 6.41 -37.04
C ALA A 847 -34.87 6.58 -35.59
N ALA A 848 -33.56 6.67 -35.38
CA ALA A 848 -33.03 6.72 -34.03
C ALA A 848 -33.33 8.08 -33.36
N PRO A 849 -33.87 8.10 -32.13
CA PRO A 849 -34.26 9.34 -31.48
C PRO A 849 -33.03 10.17 -31.10
N VAL A 850 -33.14 11.49 -31.28
CA VAL A 850 -32.19 12.46 -30.71
C VAL A 850 -32.66 12.80 -29.30
N LYS A 851 -31.80 12.60 -28.31
CA LYS A 851 -32.18 12.69 -26.91
C LYS A 851 -31.29 13.67 -26.17
N VAL A 852 -31.90 14.53 -25.36
CA VAL A 852 -31.20 15.29 -24.33
C VAL A 852 -30.99 14.35 -23.14
N THR A 853 -29.75 13.92 -22.94
CA THR A 853 -29.41 12.81 -22.05
C THR A 853 -29.06 13.25 -20.63
N THR A 854 -28.39 14.40 -20.49
CA THR A 854 -27.92 14.91 -19.19
C THR A 854 -28.00 16.44 -19.13
N ARG A 855 -28.02 16.96 -17.90
CA ARG A 855 -27.80 18.38 -17.56
C ARG A 855 -26.70 18.43 -16.51
N SER A 856 -25.56 19.02 -16.85
CA SER A 856 -24.39 19.04 -15.96
C SER A 856 -23.48 20.23 -16.23
N ARG A 857 -22.55 20.49 -15.31
CA ARG A 857 -21.51 21.50 -15.48
C ARG A 857 -20.25 20.85 -16.04
N GLN A 858 -19.81 21.31 -17.19
CA GLN A 858 -18.66 20.82 -17.94
C GLN A 858 -17.64 21.95 -18.09
N THR A 859 -16.36 21.62 -18.04
CA THR A 859 -15.29 22.59 -18.28
C THR A 859 -15.01 22.65 -19.77
N SER A 860 -15.01 23.85 -20.34
CA SER A 860 -14.60 24.11 -21.73
C SER A 860 -13.65 25.32 -21.79
N GLY A 861 -12.88 25.40 -22.87
CA GLY A 861 -11.84 26.42 -23.05
C GLY A 861 -10.54 26.15 -22.30
N THR A 862 -9.67 27.15 -22.30
CA THR A 862 -8.32 27.13 -21.70
C THR A 862 -8.36 27.46 -20.21
N ALA A 863 -7.31 27.10 -19.48
CA ALA A 863 -7.18 27.44 -18.07
C ALA A 863 -7.12 28.97 -17.85
N GLU A 864 -6.50 29.71 -18.76
CA GLU A 864 -6.42 31.17 -18.72
C GLU A 864 -7.81 31.82 -18.89
N GLU A 865 -8.64 31.31 -19.79
CA GLU A 865 -10.03 31.77 -19.95
C GLU A 865 -10.87 31.49 -18.70
N ARG A 866 -10.72 30.30 -18.10
CA ARG A 866 -11.43 29.93 -16.86
C ARG A 866 -10.94 30.69 -15.64
N ALA A 867 -9.66 31.07 -15.61
CA ALA A 867 -9.11 31.92 -14.55
C ALA A 867 -9.57 33.37 -14.66
N ALA A 868 -9.85 33.85 -15.87
CA ALA A 868 -10.37 35.20 -16.11
C ALA A 868 -11.88 35.30 -15.91
N THR A 869 -12.62 34.26 -16.30
CA THR A 869 -14.08 34.23 -16.24
C THR A 869 -14.59 32.84 -15.85
N PRO A 870 -15.46 32.73 -14.82
CA PRO A 870 -16.15 31.49 -14.51
C PRO A 870 -16.91 30.96 -15.73
N GLN A 871 -16.95 29.64 -15.91
CA GLN A 871 -17.73 29.03 -17.00
C GLN A 871 -19.23 29.19 -16.76
N TYR A 872 -19.65 28.99 -15.51
CA TYR A 872 -21.05 29.06 -15.14
C TYR A 872 -21.26 30.11 -14.06
N VAL A 873 -22.33 30.88 -14.23
CA VAL A 873 -22.82 31.88 -13.30
C VAL A 873 -24.33 31.81 -13.32
N ASN A 874 -24.97 31.65 -12.16
CA ASN A 874 -26.42 31.66 -12.04
C ASN A 874 -26.93 33.09 -11.75
N PRO A 875 -27.47 33.81 -12.74
CA PRO A 875 -27.89 35.20 -12.55
C PRO A 875 -29.01 35.36 -11.51
N ASP A 876 -29.88 34.35 -11.33
CA ASP A 876 -30.98 34.40 -10.37
C ASP A 876 -30.48 34.45 -8.92
N ALA A 877 -29.34 33.83 -8.65
CA ALA A 877 -28.71 33.85 -7.33
C ALA A 877 -28.34 35.30 -6.95
N TYR A 878 -27.72 36.03 -7.89
CA TYR A 878 -27.32 37.42 -7.67
C TYR A 878 -28.50 38.38 -7.67
N TRP A 879 -29.58 38.07 -8.39
CA TRP A 879 -30.85 38.81 -8.24
C TRP A 879 -31.41 38.66 -6.82
N THR A 880 -31.37 37.44 -6.26
CA THR A 880 -31.83 37.16 -4.89
C THR A 880 -30.95 37.87 -3.86
N LEU A 881 -29.62 37.79 -4.01
CA LEU A 881 -28.66 38.44 -3.11
C LEU A 881 -28.79 39.97 -3.12
N ARG A 882 -29.12 40.58 -4.27
CA ARG A 882 -29.31 42.02 -4.42
C ARG A 882 -30.49 42.57 -3.62
N ILE A 883 -31.52 41.76 -3.38
CA ILE A 883 -32.73 42.19 -2.64
C ILE A 883 -32.79 41.64 -1.21
N CYS A 884 -31.79 40.86 -0.80
CA CYS A 884 -31.79 40.18 0.48
C CYS A 884 -31.46 41.15 1.64
N LEU A 885 -32.21 41.04 2.74
CA LEU A 885 -32.12 41.93 3.90
C LEU A 885 -31.26 41.37 5.04
N TYR A 886 -31.00 40.06 5.02
CA TYR A 886 -30.25 39.33 6.02
C TYR A 886 -29.42 38.22 5.34
N PRO A 887 -28.16 37.97 5.74
CA PRO A 887 -27.40 38.59 6.83
C PRO A 887 -27.08 40.08 6.60
N TRP A 888 -26.64 40.78 7.64
CA TRP A 888 -26.36 42.23 7.58
C TRP A 888 -25.19 42.63 6.68
N SER A 889 -24.50 41.68 6.07
CA SER A 889 -23.52 41.88 5.01
C SER A 889 -24.14 42.00 3.61
N LEU A 890 -25.42 41.64 3.44
CA LEU A 890 -26.20 41.78 2.21
C LEU A 890 -27.05 43.07 2.27
N PRO A 891 -27.49 43.66 1.15
CA PRO A 891 -27.52 43.11 -0.21
C PRO A 891 -26.17 43.10 -0.93
N PHE A 892 -26.03 42.21 -1.90
CA PHE A 892 -24.87 42.12 -2.80
C PHE A 892 -25.33 42.21 -4.26
N ASP A 893 -24.81 43.18 -5.01
CA ASP A 893 -25.06 43.35 -6.44
C ASP A 893 -23.76 43.08 -7.22
N LEU A 894 -23.70 41.92 -7.89
CA LEU A 894 -22.54 41.50 -8.66
C LEU A 894 -22.13 42.53 -9.71
N HIS A 895 -23.10 43.08 -10.46
CA HIS A 895 -22.82 43.96 -11.58
C HIS A 895 -22.29 45.31 -11.07
N TRP A 896 -22.78 45.77 -9.92
CA TRP A 896 -22.27 46.98 -9.29
C TRP A 896 -20.83 46.82 -8.80
N GLU A 897 -20.53 45.68 -8.19
CA GLU A 897 -19.18 45.36 -7.71
C GLU A 897 -18.20 45.11 -8.86
N GLU A 898 -18.62 44.48 -9.96
CA GLU A 898 -17.82 44.35 -11.18
C GLU A 898 -17.46 45.71 -11.76
N VAL A 899 -18.44 46.62 -11.89
CA VAL A 899 -18.18 47.99 -12.35
C VAL A 899 -17.16 48.68 -11.45
N ARG A 900 -17.31 48.57 -10.12
CA ARG A 900 -16.34 49.14 -9.16
C ARG A 900 -14.96 48.52 -9.31
N ALA A 901 -14.86 47.19 -9.47
CA ALA A 901 -13.61 46.48 -9.62
C ALA A 901 -12.87 46.88 -10.91
N TYR A 902 -13.56 46.90 -12.06
CA TYR A 902 -12.97 47.32 -13.33
C TYR A 902 -12.52 48.79 -13.30
N LEU A 903 -13.37 49.68 -12.79
CA LEU A 903 -13.02 51.10 -12.63
C LEU A 903 -11.85 51.31 -11.66
N GLY A 904 -11.79 50.51 -10.59
CA GLY A 904 -10.67 50.47 -9.66
C GLY A 904 -9.36 50.04 -10.34
N HIS A 905 -9.41 49.01 -11.19
CA HIS A 905 -8.25 48.59 -11.99
C HIS A 905 -7.77 49.69 -12.95
N LEU A 906 -8.70 50.46 -13.51
CA LEU A 906 -8.40 51.64 -14.34
C LEU A 906 -7.94 52.86 -13.52
N GLY A 907 -7.94 52.78 -12.18
CA GLY A 907 -7.51 53.84 -11.28
C GLY A 907 -8.50 55.00 -11.11
N VAL A 908 -9.76 54.85 -11.56
CA VAL A 908 -10.76 55.91 -11.51
C VAL A 908 -12.05 55.38 -10.87
N PRO A 909 -12.31 55.63 -9.58
CA PRO A 909 -13.52 55.14 -8.92
C PRO A 909 -14.78 55.79 -9.51
N ARG A 910 -15.90 55.06 -9.50
CA ARG A 910 -17.18 55.50 -10.09
C ARG A 910 -17.66 56.85 -9.56
N HIS A 911 -17.56 57.11 -8.25
CA HIS A 911 -17.97 58.42 -7.69
C HIS A 911 -17.17 59.58 -8.30
N ARG A 912 -15.92 59.37 -8.74
CA ARG A 912 -15.11 60.43 -9.34
C ARG A 912 -15.60 60.77 -10.74
N ILE A 913 -16.02 59.75 -11.50
CA ILE A 913 -16.70 59.94 -12.79
C ILE A 913 -18.00 60.71 -12.57
N MET A 914 -18.82 60.30 -11.60
CA MET A 914 -20.05 61.02 -11.26
C MET A 914 -19.78 62.49 -10.92
N GLU A 915 -18.82 62.78 -10.04
CA GLU A 915 -18.49 64.16 -9.63
C GLU A 915 -18.00 65.04 -10.79
N VAL A 916 -17.34 64.46 -11.80
CA VAL A 916 -16.82 65.20 -12.97
C VAL A 916 -17.89 65.44 -14.04
N PHE A 917 -18.77 64.46 -14.27
CA PHE A 917 -19.73 64.49 -15.39
C PHE A 917 -21.15 64.90 -15.00
N LEU A 918 -21.48 64.98 -13.72
CA LEU A 918 -22.77 65.52 -13.27
C LEU A 918 -22.86 67.03 -13.59
N PRO A 919 -24.01 67.51 -14.09
CA PRO A 919 -24.16 68.92 -14.47
C PRO A 919 -24.30 69.82 -13.23
N GLY A 920 -23.55 70.93 -13.20
CA GLY A 920 -23.67 71.97 -12.17
C GLY A 920 -22.34 72.39 -11.54
N GLU A 921 -22.38 73.32 -10.59
CA GLU A 921 -21.20 73.66 -9.79
C GLU A 921 -20.87 72.53 -8.81
N ARG A 922 -19.58 72.22 -8.64
CA ARG A 922 -19.09 71.13 -7.78
C ARG A 922 -19.67 71.18 -6.37
N ARG A 923 -19.81 72.38 -5.78
CA ARG A 923 -20.39 72.55 -4.44
C ARG A 923 -21.84 72.09 -4.39
N ALA A 924 -22.67 72.51 -5.35
CA ALA A 924 -24.07 72.09 -5.44
C ALA A 924 -24.18 70.57 -5.64
N ILE A 925 -23.30 69.98 -6.45
CA ILE A 925 -23.25 68.52 -6.67
C ILE A 925 -22.92 67.76 -5.37
N LEU A 926 -21.98 68.27 -4.57
CA LEU A 926 -21.58 67.65 -3.30
C LEU A 926 -22.60 67.84 -2.18
N GLU A 927 -23.43 68.89 -2.24
CA GLU A 927 -24.47 69.21 -1.25
C GLU A 927 -25.83 68.58 -1.59
N ASP A 928 -26.04 68.07 -2.81
CA ASP A 928 -27.32 67.49 -3.25
C ASP A 928 -27.47 66.00 -2.86
N PRO A 929 -28.33 65.65 -1.89
CA PRO A 929 -28.58 64.26 -1.50
C PRO A 929 -29.24 63.41 -2.59
N GLY A 930 -29.94 64.03 -3.55
CA GLY A 930 -30.70 63.35 -4.60
C GLY A 930 -29.87 62.77 -5.74
N LEU A 931 -28.60 63.17 -5.87
CA LEU A 931 -27.71 62.71 -6.95
C LEU A 931 -27.08 61.32 -6.69
N GLY A 932 -27.23 60.77 -5.49
CA GLY A 932 -26.65 59.48 -5.10
C GLY A 932 -25.12 59.46 -5.02
N LEU A 933 -24.45 60.61 -5.23
CA LEU A 933 -22.98 60.73 -5.20
C LEU A 933 -22.41 60.39 -3.83
N ALA A 934 -23.05 60.85 -2.75
CA ALA A 934 -22.64 60.54 -1.38
C ALA A 934 -22.76 59.04 -1.07
N ARG A 935 -23.85 58.41 -1.52
CA ARG A 935 -24.07 56.96 -1.38
C ARG A 935 -22.95 56.17 -2.07
N GLU A 936 -22.63 56.51 -3.33
CA GLU A 936 -21.55 55.85 -4.08
C GLU A 936 -20.16 56.13 -3.48
N TYR A 937 -19.88 57.37 -3.03
CA TYR A 937 -18.62 57.71 -2.39
C TYR A 937 -18.36 56.89 -1.13
N LEU A 938 -19.41 56.63 -0.34
CA LEU A 938 -19.35 55.81 0.87
C LEU A 938 -19.48 54.29 0.60
N GLY A 939 -19.57 53.87 -0.66
CA GLY A 939 -19.58 52.46 -1.05
C GLY A 939 -20.93 51.74 -0.84
N PHE A 940 -22.03 52.48 -0.75
CA PHE A 940 -23.38 51.89 -0.73
C PHE A 940 -23.85 51.58 -2.15
N ILE A 941 -24.53 50.44 -2.31
CA ILE A 941 -25.44 50.25 -3.46
C ILE A 941 -26.82 50.84 -3.13
N PRO A 942 -27.66 51.15 -4.13
CA PRO A 942 -28.96 51.78 -3.88
C PRO A 942 -29.84 51.02 -2.89
N GLU A 943 -29.93 49.69 -3.03
CA GLU A 943 -30.75 48.81 -2.20
C GLU A 943 -30.25 48.78 -0.74
N GLU A 944 -28.94 48.86 -0.54
CA GLU A 944 -28.33 48.89 0.79
C GLU A 944 -28.59 50.23 1.49
N ALA A 945 -28.39 51.34 0.78
CA ALA A 945 -28.71 52.67 1.30
C ALA A 945 -30.20 52.78 1.66
N ASP A 946 -31.07 52.17 0.87
CA ASP A 946 -32.51 52.17 1.10
C ASP A 946 -32.91 51.47 2.42
N ILE A 947 -32.15 50.47 2.90
CA ILE A 947 -32.37 49.85 4.22
C ILE A 947 -32.13 50.87 5.35
N LEU A 948 -31.20 51.81 5.13
CA LEU A 948 -30.87 52.86 6.10
C LEU A 948 -31.88 54.01 6.05
N THR A 949 -32.24 54.45 4.83
CA THR A 949 -32.95 55.72 4.65
C THR A 949 -34.45 55.62 4.49
N LYS A 950 -35.00 54.46 4.09
CA LYS A 950 -36.45 54.31 3.92
C LYS A 950 -37.14 53.96 5.25
N PRO A 951 -38.31 54.56 5.54
CA PRO A 951 -39.09 54.24 6.72
C PRO A 951 -39.58 52.80 6.72
N TYR A 952 -39.60 52.23 7.92
CA TYR A 952 -40.09 50.90 8.20
C TYR A 952 -41.27 51.06 9.19
N PRO A 953 -42.52 50.63 8.88
CA PRO A 953 -42.96 49.79 7.76
C PRO A 953 -43.99 50.52 6.86
N ASP A 954 -43.57 51.36 5.91
CA ASP A 954 -44.52 51.96 4.95
C ASP A 954 -43.94 51.94 3.53
N PRO A 955 -44.66 51.41 2.50
CA PRO A 955 -46.01 50.82 2.48
C PRO A 955 -46.15 49.34 2.90
N PRO A 956 -47.37 48.81 3.13
CA PRO A 956 -47.67 47.42 3.52
C PRO A 956 -47.16 46.32 2.58
N SER A 957 -46.68 46.68 1.39
CA SER A 957 -46.00 45.81 0.43
C SER A 957 -44.50 45.63 0.71
N LYS A 958 -43.96 46.23 1.78
CA LYS A 958 -42.55 46.18 2.19
C LYS A 958 -42.29 45.27 3.41
N PRO A 959 -41.02 44.86 3.62
CA PRO A 959 -40.67 43.75 4.48
C PRO A 959 -40.90 44.08 5.95
N LYS A 960 -40.98 43.05 6.79
CA LYS A 960 -41.35 43.16 8.20
C LYS A 960 -40.11 43.22 9.10
N PRO A 961 -40.14 43.86 10.29
CA PRO A 961 -38.93 44.11 11.09
C PRO A 961 -38.11 42.86 11.41
N TRP A 962 -38.79 41.74 11.69
CA TRP A 962 -38.17 40.44 11.96
C TRP A 962 -37.35 39.90 10.78
N LYS A 963 -37.68 40.26 9.52
CA LYS A 963 -36.89 39.88 8.34
C LYS A 963 -35.50 40.53 8.30
N LEU A 964 -35.33 41.70 8.91
CA LEU A 964 -34.01 42.32 9.06
C LEU A 964 -33.11 41.51 9.99
N TRP A 965 -33.69 40.69 10.87
CA TRP A 965 -33.02 39.86 11.86
C TRP A 965 -32.96 38.38 11.48
N GLY A 966 -33.22 38.04 10.21
CA GLY A 966 -33.13 36.66 9.72
C GLY A 966 -34.28 35.74 10.15
N PHE A 967 -35.37 36.28 10.69
CA PHE A 967 -36.59 35.52 10.96
C PHE A 967 -37.53 35.59 9.75
N GLU A 968 -38.12 34.46 9.37
CA GLU A 968 -39.05 34.42 8.23
C GLU A 968 -40.45 34.94 8.60
N GLN A 969 -40.85 34.76 9.85
CA GLN A 969 -42.17 35.13 10.39
C GLN A 969 -42.10 35.74 11.80
N LEU A 970 -43.21 36.36 12.23
CA LEU A 970 -43.33 37.07 13.51
C LEU A 970 -43.16 36.15 14.73
N THR A 971 -43.73 34.95 14.66
CA THR A 971 -43.69 33.94 15.72
C THR A 971 -43.16 32.66 15.11
N LEU A 972 -42.08 32.11 15.66
CA LEU A 972 -41.41 30.93 15.09
C LEU A 972 -42.28 29.68 15.22
N ASP A 973 -42.09 28.75 14.29
CA ASP A 973 -42.67 27.41 14.31
C ASP A 973 -41.60 26.39 13.86
N PRO A 974 -41.87 25.07 13.90
CA PRO A 974 -40.89 24.05 13.49
C PRO A 974 -40.40 24.17 12.05
N GLN A 975 -41.21 24.68 11.12
CA GLN A 975 -40.85 24.88 9.72
C GLN A 975 -40.01 26.15 9.53
N HIS A 976 -40.30 27.20 10.29
CA HIS A 976 -39.62 28.50 10.24
C HIS A 976 -38.84 28.75 11.54
N SER A 977 -37.94 27.82 11.86
CA SER A 977 -37.10 27.83 13.06
C SER A 977 -35.69 28.33 12.75
N ILE A 978 -34.94 28.77 13.76
CA ILE A 978 -33.52 29.14 13.61
C ILE A 978 -32.60 28.13 14.31
N PRO A 979 -31.34 27.94 13.88
CA PRO A 979 -30.37 27.12 14.61
C PRO A 979 -30.16 27.65 16.03
N ASP A 980 -30.03 26.75 17.01
CA ASP A 980 -29.69 27.13 18.39
C ASP A 980 -28.15 27.35 18.51
N PRO A 981 -27.69 28.55 18.91
CA PRO A 981 -26.26 28.84 19.04
C PRO A 981 -25.55 28.01 20.12
N ALA A 982 -26.27 27.53 21.14
CA ALA A 982 -25.71 26.76 22.24
C ALA A 982 -25.64 25.25 21.93
N ASP A 983 -26.46 24.77 21.00
CA ASP A 983 -26.46 23.38 20.54
C ASP A 983 -26.82 23.29 19.05
N SER A 984 -25.80 23.09 18.22
CA SER A 984 -25.93 22.97 16.76
C SER A 984 -26.85 21.85 16.27
N THR A 985 -27.25 20.92 17.14
CA THR A 985 -28.21 19.85 16.80
C THR A 985 -29.67 20.24 17.04
N LEU A 986 -29.90 21.35 17.74
CA LEU A 986 -31.23 21.85 18.09
C LEU A 986 -31.59 23.09 17.26
N ARG A 987 -32.90 23.37 17.20
CA ARG A 987 -33.46 24.56 16.57
C ARG A 987 -34.41 25.23 17.54
N ILE A 988 -34.39 26.56 17.57
CA ILE A 988 -35.38 27.37 18.26
C ILE A 988 -36.61 27.46 17.36
N ALA A 989 -37.66 26.75 17.73
CA ALA A 989 -38.82 26.47 16.88
C ALA A 989 -40.14 27.08 17.41
N SER A 990 -40.07 27.98 18.39
CA SER A 990 -41.24 28.67 18.94
C SER A 990 -40.85 29.99 19.61
N GLY A 991 -41.82 30.87 19.80
CA GLY A 991 -41.65 32.17 20.46
C GLY A 991 -41.78 33.36 19.50
N HIS A 992 -42.16 34.51 20.03
CA HIS A 992 -42.17 35.76 19.28
C HIS A 992 -40.72 36.18 18.97
N TRP A 993 -40.43 36.63 17.75
CA TRP A 993 -39.05 36.88 17.28
C TRP A 993 -38.26 37.81 18.21
N LEU A 994 -38.89 38.86 18.75
CA LEU A 994 -38.24 39.82 19.64
C LEU A 994 -37.92 39.21 21.00
N ASP A 995 -38.80 38.34 21.51
CA ASP A 995 -38.57 37.64 22.78
C ASP A 995 -37.44 36.62 22.62
N VAL A 996 -37.42 35.89 21.50
CA VAL A 996 -36.33 34.98 21.14
C VAL A 996 -35.00 35.72 21.00
N LEU A 997 -35.02 36.89 20.36
CA LEU A 997 -33.84 37.72 20.17
C LEU A 997 -33.31 38.33 21.48
N GLY A 998 -34.21 38.81 22.35
CA GLY A 998 -33.85 39.50 23.60
C GLY A 998 -33.59 38.57 24.79
N SER A 999 -34.22 37.41 24.84
CA SER A 999 -34.08 36.48 25.98
C SER A 999 -32.71 35.81 26.10
N ARG A 1000 -31.92 35.84 25.02
CA ARG A 1000 -30.64 35.13 24.91
C ARG A 1000 -29.61 35.96 24.14
N VAL A 1001 -28.51 36.34 24.80
CA VAL A 1001 -27.44 37.15 24.17
C VAL A 1001 -26.76 36.39 23.03
N ASP A 1002 -26.57 35.07 23.14
CA ASP A 1002 -25.98 34.27 22.06
C ASP A 1002 -26.83 34.25 20.77
N VAL A 1003 -28.16 34.24 20.89
CA VAL A 1003 -29.08 34.38 19.76
C VAL A 1003 -28.95 35.76 19.12
N PHE A 1004 -28.86 36.82 19.94
CA PHE A 1004 -28.62 38.17 19.43
C PHE A 1004 -27.30 38.28 18.66
N LEU A 1005 -26.21 37.69 19.18
CA LEU A 1005 -24.92 37.67 18.51
C LEU A 1005 -24.98 36.90 17.18
N GLN A 1006 -25.66 35.74 17.15
CA GLN A 1006 -25.88 34.97 15.92
C GLN A 1006 -26.61 35.78 14.85
N GLN A 1007 -27.73 36.43 15.21
CA GLN A 1007 -28.57 37.15 14.25
C GLN A 1007 -28.09 38.56 13.89
N SER A 1008 -27.15 39.14 14.64
CA SER A 1008 -26.52 40.42 14.28
C SER A 1008 -25.16 40.24 13.58
N GLY A 1009 -24.54 39.07 13.75
CA GLY A 1009 -23.14 38.82 13.37
C GLY A 1009 -22.14 39.67 14.15
N LEU A 1010 -22.53 40.23 15.31
CA LEU A 1010 -21.62 40.97 16.19
C LEU A 1010 -20.83 40.01 17.08
N LYS A 1011 -19.60 40.40 17.42
CA LYS A 1011 -18.85 39.78 18.52
C LYS A 1011 -19.36 40.33 19.85
N TYR A 1012 -19.14 39.57 20.93
CA TYR A 1012 -19.56 40.00 22.27
C TYR A 1012 -18.97 41.37 22.68
N LYS A 1013 -17.69 41.64 22.37
CA LYS A 1013 -17.06 42.94 22.64
C LYS A 1013 -17.69 44.07 21.81
N GLU A 1014 -18.02 43.81 20.55
CA GLU A 1014 -18.71 44.78 19.68
C GLU A 1014 -20.13 45.06 20.18
N LEU A 1015 -20.81 44.07 20.78
CA LEU A 1015 -22.06 44.30 21.50
C LEU A 1015 -21.86 45.21 22.70
N LEU A 1016 -20.81 45.02 23.51
CA LEU A 1016 -20.52 45.93 24.63
C LEU A 1016 -20.27 47.37 24.14
N ASP A 1017 -19.45 47.54 23.11
CA ASP A 1017 -19.17 48.84 22.48
C ASP A 1017 -20.45 49.50 21.96
N LEU A 1018 -21.33 48.72 21.33
CA LEU A 1018 -22.65 49.18 20.86
C LEU A 1018 -23.54 49.63 22.02
N LEU A 1019 -23.56 48.89 23.13
CA LEU A 1019 -24.33 49.28 24.32
C LEU A 1019 -23.75 50.53 25.01
N GLU A 1020 -22.46 50.84 24.80
CA GLU A 1020 -21.84 52.08 25.27
C GLU A 1020 -22.20 53.31 24.41
N THR A 1021 -22.47 53.15 23.10
CA THR A 1021 -22.82 54.30 22.23
C THR A 1021 -24.14 54.96 22.62
N TRP A 1022 -25.11 54.20 23.11
CA TRP A 1022 -26.41 54.73 23.53
C TRP A 1022 -26.39 55.51 24.86
N GLY A 1023 -25.22 55.92 25.34
CA GLY A 1023 -25.06 56.86 26.46
C GLY A 1023 -25.28 58.33 26.11
N ALA A 1024 -25.30 58.71 24.82
CA ALA A 1024 -25.47 60.10 24.39
C ALA A 1024 -26.69 60.37 23.50
N ALA A 1025 -27.27 59.32 22.92
CA ALA A 1025 -28.65 59.32 22.44
C ALA A 1025 -29.67 59.32 23.60
N THR A 1026 -29.36 60.01 24.70
CA THR A 1026 -30.37 60.72 25.49
C THR A 1026 -30.96 61.79 24.60
N LEU A 1027 -32.10 61.47 24.02
CA LEU A 1027 -32.79 62.30 23.05
C LEU A 1027 -33.65 63.26 23.83
N TRP A 1028 -33.02 64.36 24.24
CA TRP A 1028 -33.64 65.67 24.36
C TRP A 1028 -34.92 65.70 25.21
N GLY A 1029 -34.77 65.43 26.50
CA GLY A 1029 -35.60 66.09 27.52
C GLY A 1029 -35.05 67.50 27.74
N GLY A 1030 -35.74 68.52 27.21
CA GLY A 1030 -35.47 69.91 27.58
C GLY A 1030 -35.56 70.07 29.12
N ASN A 1031 -34.60 70.81 29.69
CA ASN A 1031 -34.37 71.05 31.12
C ASN A 1031 -33.55 69.99 31.86
N GLY A 1032 -32.21 70.07 31.74
CA GLY A 1032 -31.27 70.04 32.87
C GLY A 1032 -31.29 68.85 33.85
N GLY A 1033 -31.90 67.72 33.49
CA GLY A 1033 -31.91 66.52 34.31
C GLY A 1033 -31.80 65.29 33.42
N ARG A 1034 -30.71 64.53 33.59
CA ARG A 1034 -30.55 63.18 33.02
C ARG A 1034 -31.61 62.26 33.65
N THR A 1035 -32.85 62.25 33.16
CA THR A 1035 -33.80 61.19 33.49
C THR A 1035 -33.32 59.91 32.79
N LYS A 1036 -33.03 58.87 33.59
CA LYS A 1036 -32.67 57.52 33.12
C LYS A 1036 -33.85 56.88 32.36
N SER A 1037 -34.05 57.24 31.10
CA SER A 1037 -34.89 56.48 30.17
C SER A 1037 -34.16 55.19 29.76
N GLN A 1038 -34.91 54.12 29.51
CA GLN A 1038 -34.47 52.72 29.36
C GLN A 1038 -33.26 52.52 28.43
N LYS A 1039 -32.07 52.33 29.00
CA LYS A 1039 -30.88 51.81 28.29
C LYS A 1039 -31.07 50.32 28.05
N VAL A 1040 -30.75 49.80 26.86
CA VAL A 1040 -30.62 48.35 26.65
C VAL A 1040 -29.37 47.89 27.40
N PHE A 1041 -29.48 46.84 28.23
CA PHE A 1041 -28.32 46.30 28.95
C PHE A 1041 -28.36 44.78 29.04
N ILE A 1042 -27.18 44.18 29.22
CA ILE A 1042 -27.06 42.75 29.47
C ILE A 1042 -27.39 42.47 30.92
N GLN A 1043 -28.38 41.59 31.14
CA GLN A 1043 -28.71 41.07 32.46
C GLN A 1043 -28.23 39.63 32.60
N ALA A 1044 -27.37 39.41 33.60
CA ALA A 1044 -26.98 38.08 34.07
C ALA A 1044 -28.08 37.48 34.97
N PRO A 1045 -28.20 36.14 35.02
CA PRO A 1045 -29.12 35.46 35.93
C PRO A 1045 -28.82 35.83 37.39
N ALA A 1046 -29.88 36.02 38.18
CA ALA A 1046 -29.74 36.43 39.57
C ALA A 1046 -28.94 35.44 40.43
N GLU A 1047 -28.93 34.16 40.05
CA GLU A 1047 -28.14 33.14 40.76
C GLU A 1047 -26.63 33.21 40.47
N ASN A 1048 -26.20 33.86 39.37
CA ASN A 1048 -24.79 33.97 38.99
C ASN A 1048 -24.50 35.23 38.17
N LEU A 1049 -24.25 36.33 38.87
CA LEU A 1049 -23.96 37.64 38.27
C LEU A 1049 -22.64 37.68 37.48
N ASP A 1050 -21.71 36.75 37.75
CA ASP A 1050 -20.39 36.67 37.10
C ASP A 1050 -20.34 35.63 35.96
N THR A 1051 -21.48 35.12 35.50
CA THR A 1051 -21.51 34.15 34.41
C THR A 1051 -20.85 34.70 33.15
N CYS A 1052 -20.13 33.84 32.42
CA CYS A 1052 -19.61 34.13 31.08
C CYS A 1052 -20.39 33.39 29.98
N GLU A 1053 -21.42 32.62 30.35
CA GLU A 1053 -22.26 31.87 29.39
C GLU A 1053 -23.34 32.79 28.80
N THR A 1054 -23.14 33.20 27.54
CA THR A 1054 -24.06 34.12 26.82
C THR A 1054 -25.44 33.52 26.56
N SER A 1055 -25.60 32.20 26.60
CA SER A 1055 -26.89 31.51 26.50
C SER A 1055 -27.78 31.68 27.73
N LYS A 1056 -27.20 32.10 28.87
CA LYS A 1056 -27.92 32.37 30.12
C LYS A 1056 -28.16 33.86 30.38
N MET A 1057 -27.56 34.73 29.57
CA MET A 1057 -27.72 36.18 29.66
C MET A 1057 -28.85 36.65 28.75
N ARG A 1058 -29.55 37.72 29.13
CA ARG A 1058 -30.59 38.36 28.32
C ARG A 1058 -30.33 39.85 28.10
N LEU A 1059 -30.95 40.43 27.09
CA LEU A 1059 -30.96 41.86 26.81
C LEU A 1059 -32.26 42.48 27.33
N ASP A 1060 -32.17 43.19 28.45
CA ASP A 1060 -33.29 43.94 29.00
C ASP A 1060 -33.41 45.30 28.32
N GLY A 1061 -34.65 45.74 28.07
CA GLY A 1061 -34.95 47.01 27.41
C GLY A 1061 -34.94 46.97 25.88
N LEU A 1062 -34.70 45.81 25.25
CA LEU A 1062 -34.74 45.67 23.79
C LEU A 1062 -36.20 45.75 23.28
N SER A 1063 -36.52 46.81 22.53
CA SER A 1063 -37.80 46.99 21.83
C SER A 1063 -37.63 46.82 20.32
N GLU A 1064 -38.73 46.67 19.58
CA GLU A 1064 -38.70 46.60 18.10
C GLU A 1064 -38.05 47.84 17.48
N ILE A 1065 -38.32 49.03 18.01
CA ILE A 1065 -37.73 50.30 17.56
C ILE A 1065 -36.21 50.27 17.77
N PHE A 1066 -35.76 49.85 18.95
CA PHE A 1066 -34.32 49.71 19.21
C PHE A 1066 -33.70 48.71 18.26
N ALA A 1067 -34.30 47.54 18.07
CA ALA A 1067 -33.82 46.49 17.17
C ALA A 1067 -33.60 47.01 15.73
N ILE A 1068 -34.50 47.85 15.20
CA ILE A 1068 -34.33 48.49 13.88
C ILE A 1068 -33.16 49.49 13.88
N LYS A 1069 -33.03 50.31 14.95
CA LYS A 1069 -31.90 51.25 15.09
C LYS A 1069 -30.56 50.51 15.14
N ILE A 1070 -30.49 49.35 15.79
CA ILE A 1070 -29.28 48.52 15.83
C ILE A 1070 -28.86 48.12 14.41
N VAL A 1071 -29.80 47.57 13.63
CA VAL A 1071 -29.54 47.14 12.24
C VAL A 1071 -28.92 48.28 11.44
N ARG A 1072 -29.54 49.48 11.50
CA ARG A 1072 -29.09 50.66 10.75
C ARG A 1072 -27.74 51.19 11.23
N PHE A 1073 -27.57 51.30 12.54
CA PHE A 1073 -26.31 51.75 13.14
C PHE A 1073 -25.15 50.83 12.74
N VAL A 1074 -25.32 49.52 12.92
CA VAL A 1074 -24.27 48.53 12.66
C VAL A 1074 -23.94 48.45 11.17
N ARG A 1075 -24.94 48.51 10.28
CA ARG A 1075 -24.70 48.53 8.83
C ARG A 1075 -23.94 49.78 8.40
N LEU A 1076 -24.35 50.96 8.89
CA LEU A 1076 -23.65 52.22 8.62
C LEU A 1076 -22.21 52.20 9.18
N TRP A 1077 -22.02 51.73 10.41
CA TRP A 1077 -20.72 51.58 11.05
C TRP A 1077 -19.77 50.70 10.24
N ARG A 1078 -20.24 49.50 9.82
CA ARG A 1078 -19.46 48.57 9.00
C ARG A 1078 -19.02 49.19 7.67
N LYS A 1079 -19.84 50.05 7.06
CA LYS A 1079 -19.51 50.73 5.80
C LYS A 1079 -18.53 51.86 5.95
N LEU A 1080 -18.63 52.65 7.02
CA LEU A 1080 -17.72 53.77 7.26
C LEU A 1080 -16.31 53.30 7.68
N GLY A 1081 -16.21 52.12 8.32
CA GLY A 1081 -14.94 51.64 8.90
C GLY A 1081 -14.45 52.51 10.06
N TRP A 1082 -15.35 53.26 10.70
CA TRP A 1082 -15.07 54.12 11.85
C TRP A 1082 -15.12 53.33 13.16
N THR A 1083 -14.74 53.94 14.28
CA THR A 1083 -15.13 53.37 15.58
C THR A 1083 -16.64 53.58 15.81
N MET A 1084 -17.29 52.72 16.59
CA MET A 1084 -18.70 52.93 16.95
C MET A 1084 -18.89 54.27 17.69
N ARG A 1085 -17.88 54.68 18.49
CA ARG A 1085 -17.80 56.02 19.09
C ARG A 1085 -17.88 57.11 18.03
N ASP A 1086 -17.01 57.09 17.02
CA ASP A 1086 -16.97 58.14 15.99
C ASP A 1086 -18.33 58.31 15.29
N LEU A 1087 -19.00 57.20 14.96
CA LEU A 1087 -20.34 57.25 14.34
C LEU A 1087 -21.37 57.84 15.32
N ASP A 1088 -21.35 57.41 16.57
CA ASP A 1088 -22.24 57.96 17.61
C ASP A 1088 -22.01 59.47 17.86
N ARG A 1089 -20.75 59.91 17.84
CA ARG A 1089 -20.39 61.34 17.90
C ARG A 1089 -20.91 62.08 16.68
N ALA A 1090 -20.81 61.51 15.48
CA ALA A 1090 -21.33 62.12 14.27
C ALA A 1090 -22.85 62.24 14.29
N ILE A 1091 -23.57 61.19 14.72
CA ILE A 1091 -25.02 61.22 14.93
C ILE A 1091 -25.40 62.36 15.89
N THR A 1092 -24.64 62.53 16.98
CA THR A 1092 -24.87 63.59 17.97
C THR A 1092 -24.60 64.98 17.39
N ALA A 1093 -23.46 65.18 16.72
CA ALA A 1093 -23.03 66.46 16.17
C ALA A 1093 -24.01 66.98 15.11
N PHE A 1094 -24.47 66.11 14.21
CA PHE A 1094 -25.41 66.45 13.15
C PHE A 1094 -26.89 66.35 13.58
N LYS A 1095 -27.16 65.92 14.82
CA LYS A 1095 -28.51 65.79 15.40
C LYS A 1095 -29.43 64.89 14.56
N GLU A 1096 -28.90 63.77 14.06
CA GLU A 1096 -29.64 62.88 13.15
C GLU A 1096 -30.90 62.31 13.82
N GLU A 1097 -32.05 62.54 13.18
CA GLU A 1097 -33.34 62.31 13.81
C GLU A 1097 -33.74 60.83 13.88
N ALA A 1098 -33.17 59.97 13.03
CA ALA A 1098 -33.43 58.53 12.99
C ALA A 1098 -33.16 57.81 14.31
N PHE A 1099 -32.26 58.37 15.13
CA PHE A 1099 -31.88 57.78 16.39
C PHE A 1099 -32.69 58.33 17.57
N GLN A 1100 -33.58 59.32 17.36
CA GLN A 1100 -34.43 59.95 18.39
C GLN A 1100 -35.58 59.07 18.90
N GLU A 1101 -36.19 59.36 20.08
CA GLU A 1101 -37.24 58.54 20.72
C GLU A 1101 -38.56 58.45 19.90
N SER A 1102 -38.64 59.16 18.77
CA SER A 1102 -39.81 59.16 17.89
C SER A 1102 -39.89 57.94 16.97
N GLU A 1103 -41.08 57.34 16.88
CA GLU A 1103 -41.40 56.27 15.92
C GLU A 1103 -41.28 56.74 14.46
N GLY A 1104 -40.91 55.83 13.56
CA GLY A 1104 -41.01 56.00 12.09
C GLY A 1104 -39.88 56.80 11.41
N LYS A 1105 -38.90 57.34 12.14
CA LYS A 1105 -37.78 58.09 11.53
C LYS A 1105 -36.69 57.15 10.97
N SER A 1106 -36.02 57.59 9.92
CA SER A 1106 -34.96 56.85 9.20
C SER A 1106 -33.81 57.76 8.87
N ILE A 1107 -32.63 57.16 8.62
CA ILE A 1107 -31.42 57.95 8.38
C ILE A 1107 -31.66 58.83 7.17
N THR A 1108 -31.45 60.12 7.29
CA THR A 1108 -31.68 61.03 6.17
C THR A 1108 -30.57 60.92 5.12
N ASP A 1109 -30.92 61.07 3.84
CA ASP A 1109 -29.89 61.19 2.78
C ASP A 1109 -28.99 62.43 2.98
N GLN A 1110 -29.51 63.45 3.69
CA GLN A 1110 -28.71 64.60 4.12
C GLN A 1110 -27.59 64.17 5.08
N PHE A 1111 -27.87 63.30 6.05
CA PHE A 1111 -26.86 62.80 6.97
C PHE A 1111 -25.81 61.93 6.27
N ILE A 1112 -26.23 61.08 5.31
CA ILE A 1112 -25.29 60.34 4.44
C ILE A 1112 -24.36 61.32 3.69
N THR A 1113 -24.90 62.44 3.20
CA THR A 1113 -24.13 63.50 2.55
C THR A 1113 -23.12 64.15 3.49
N GLN A 1114 -23.54 64.50 4.71
CA GLN A 1114 -22.65 65.05 5.74
C GLN A 1114 -21.53 64.08 6.12
N LEU A 1115 -21.84 62.79 6.30
CA LEU A 1115 -20.83 61.76 6.57
C LEU A 1115 -19.82 61.63 5.43
N SER A 1116 -20.27 61.77 4.17
CA SER A 1116 -19.37 61.77 3.02
C SER A 1116 -18.39 62.94 3.06
N HIS A 1117 -18.80 64.12 3.55
CA HIS A 1117 -17.92 65.28 3.69
C HIS A 1117 -16.90 65.06 4.80
N VAL A 1118 -17.33 64.54 5.95
CA VAL A 1118 -16.41 64.18 7.05
C VAL A 1118 -15.39 63.14 6.56
N GLN A 1119 -15.82 62.12 5.84
CA GLN A 1119 -14.90 61.10 5.29
C GLN A 1119 -13.92 61.68 4.27
N ARG A 1120 -14.37 62.60 3.40
CA ARG A 1120 -13.51 63.30 2.43
C ARG A 1120 -12.44 64.11 3.15
N LEU A 1121 -12.83 64.93 4.13
CA LEU A 1121 -11.91 65.76 4.89
C LEU A 1121 -10.96 64.93 5.75
N ARG A 1122 -11.43 63.83 6.34
CA ARG A 1122 -10.57 62.86 7.03
C ARG A 1122 -9.51 62.29 6.10
N ASN A 1123 -9.90 61.86 4.89
CA ASN A 1123 -8.98 61.29 3.92
C ASN A 1123 -7.97 62.31 3.39
N GLU A 1124 -8.36 63.58 3.25
CA GLU A 1124 -7.51 64.65 2.72
C GLU A 1124 -6.58 65.26 3.76
N LEU A 1125 -7.07 65.48 4.99
CA LEU A 1125 -6.34 66.18 6.05
C LEU A 1125 -5.71 65.24 7.08
N ASN A 1126 -6.09 63.96 7.09
CA ASN A 1126 -5.66 62.95 8.06
C ASN A 1126 -5.92 63.34 9.54
N ILE A 1127 -7.06 64.01 9.79
CA ILE A 1127 -7.48 64.45 11.12
C ILE A 1127 -8.47 63.42 11.72
N PRO A 1128 -8.41 63.11 13.04
CA PRO A 1128 -9.38 62.24 13.69
C PRO A 1128 -10.84 62.71 13.52
N VAL A 1129 -11.77 61.77 13.36
CA VAL A 1129 -13.20 62.08 13.10
C VAL A 1129 -13.77 62.98 14.19
N VAL A 1130 -13.57 62.64 15.47
CA VAL A 1130 -14.07 63.45 16.60
C VAL A 1130 -13.57 64.90 16.56
N SER A 1131 -12.33 65.12 16.11
CA SER A 1131 -11.78 66.48 15.93
C SER A 1131 -12.44 67.20 14.77
N LEU A 1132 -12.66 66.55 13.63
CA LEU A 1132 -13.37 67.13 12.49
C LEU A 1132 -14.81 67.51 12.84
N LEU A 1133 -15.50 66.70 13.64
CA LEU A 1133 -16.89 66.96 14.04
C LEU A 1133 -17.06 68.28 14.79
N SER A 1134 -16.00 68.78 15.45
CA SER A 1134 -16.02 70.10 16.12
C SER A 1134 -16.22 71.28 15.15
N TRP A 1135 -16.03 71.05 13.85
CA TRP A 1135 -16.28 72.08 12.82
C TRP A 1135 -17.78 72.26 12.54
N TRP A 1136 -18.62 71.31 12.94
CA TRP A 1136 -20.08 71.35 12.77
C TRP A 1136 -20.84 71.48 14.09
N ALA A 1137 -20.24 71.14 15.22
CA ALA A 1137 -20.85 71.17 16.54
C ALA A 1137 -19.84 71.48 17.65
N ASP A 1138 -20.30 71.70 18.87
CA ASP A 1138 -19.41 71.81 20.03
C ASP A 1138 -18.56 70.52 20.19
N MET A 1139 -17.33 70.67 20.69
CA MET A 1139 -16.37 69.56 20.83
C MET A 1139 -16.90 68.45 21.73
N ASP A 1140 -16.48 67.22 21.44
CA ASP A 1140 -16.94 66.05 22.19
C ASP A 1140 -16.54 66.11 23.67
N THR A 1141 -17.53 65.87 24.52
CA THR A 1141 -17.42 65.83 25.98
C THR A 1141 -17.66 64.43 26.56
N ALA A 1142 -18.10 63.46 25.76
CA ALA A 1142 -18.42 62.12 26.24
C ALA A 1142 -17.16 61.26 26.41
N SER A 1143 -17.08 60.54 27.53
CA SER A 1143 -16.10 59.47 27.71
C SER A 1143 -16.63 58.16 27.16
N TYR A 1144 -15.76 57.35 26.57
CA TYR A 1144 -16.12 56.06 25.98
C TYR A 1144 -15.23 54.95 26.55
N THR A 1145 -15.75 53.75 26.73
CA THR A 1145 -14.93 52.58 27.09
C THR A 1145 -14.67 51.76 25.84
N ASP A 1146 -13.40 51.58 25.48
CA ASP A 1146 -13.04 50.68 24.38
C ASP A 1146 -12.91 49.24 24.93
N HIS A 1147 -13.89 48.39 24.62
CA HIS A 1147 -13.89 46.99 25.06
C HIS A 1147 -12.98 46.09 24.22
N ASN A 1148 -12.45 46.59 23.09
CA ASN A 1148 -11.46 45.90 22.27
C ASN A 1148 -10.03 46.17 22.76
N ALA A 1149 -9.76 47.32 23.38
CA ALA A 1149 -8.47 47.63 23.98
C ALA A 1149 -8.14 46.77 25.22
N PRO A 1150 -6.87 46.35 25.40
CA PRO A 1150 -6.46 45.63 26.60
C PRO A 1150 -6.67 46.48 27.85
N GLY A 1151 -7.33 45.93 28.87
CA GLY A 1151 -7.60 46.61 30.14
C GLY A 1151 -8.87 47.46 30.21
N ARG A 1152 -9.77 47.39 29.20
CA ARG A 1152 -11.00 48.22 29.12
C ARG A 1152 -10.66 49.71 29.24
N LEU A 1153 -9.85 50.18 28.30
CA LEU A 1153 -9.30 51.53 28.34
C LEU A 1153 -10.44 52.56 28.23
N GLN A 1154 -10.51 53.45 29.21
CA GLN A 1154 -11.38 54.62 29.12
C GLN A 1154 -10.75 55.60 28.13
N VAL A 1155 -11.41 55.83 27.00
CA VAL A 1155 -10.99 56.79 25.99
C VAL A 1155 -11.52 58.17 26.39
N PRO A 1156 -10.64 59.15 26.69
CA PRO A 1156 -11.07 60.49 27.10
C PRO A 1156 -11.82 61.21 25.97
N SER A 1157 -12.71 62.13 26.36
CA SER A 1157 -13.38 63.06 25.44
C SER A 1157 -12.38 64.01 24.77
N LEU A 1158 -12.73 64.61 23.63
CA LEU A 1158 -11.85 65.60 22.99
C LEU A 1158 -11.55 66.77 23.94
N TYR A 1159 -12.57 67.23 24.67
CA TYR A 1159 -12.40 68.22 25.74
C TYR A 1159 -11.36 67.78 26.79
N ALA A 1160 -11.45 66.54 27.29
CA ALA A 1160 -10.53 66.05 28.31
C ALA A 1160 -9.10 65.86 27.75
N GLN A 1161 -8.97 65.45 26.48
CA GLN A 1161 -7.67 65.31 25.80
C GLN A 1161 -6.94 66.65 25.63
N LEU A 1162 -7.68 67.73 25.38
CA LEU A 1162 -7.12 69.06 25.17
C LEU A 1162 -6.89 69.79 26.51
N PHE A 1163 -7.91 69.88 27.36
CA PHE A 1163 -7.90 70.79 28.51
C PHE A 1163 -7.69 70.11 29.87
N ARG A 1164 -7.82 68.77 29.94
CA ARG A 1164 -7.61 67.99 31.18
C ARG A 1164 -6.45 67.02 31.09
N ASN A 1165 -5.53 67.24 30.15
CA ASN A 1165 -4.35 66.41 29.98
C ASN A 1165 -3.24 66.81 30.96
N ARG A 1166 -3.01 65.96 31.98
CA ARG A 1166 -1.97 66.18 33.00
C ARG A 1166 -0.54 66.18 32.46
N MET A 1167 -0.32 65.71 31.23
CA MET A 1167 1.00 65.81 30.58
C MET A 1167 1.25 67.21 29.99
N VAL A 1168 0.18 67.98 29.72
CA VAL A 1168 0.24 69.33 29.16
C VAL A 1168 0.20 70.37 30.28
N THR A 1169 -0.69 70.19 31.26
CA THR A 1169 -0.88 71.12 32.39
C THR A 1169 -0.94 70.33 33.70
N ASN A 1170 0.00 70.59 34.63
CA ASN A 1170 0.03 69.93 35.95
C ASN A 1170 0.44 70.91 37.07
N PRO A 1171 -0.41 71.19 38.06
CA PRO A 1171 -1.76 70.65 38.25
C PRO A 1171 -2.75 71.13 37.17
N LEU A 1172 -3.88 70.43 37.02
CA LEU A 1172 -4.97 70.84 36.13
C LEU A 1172 -5.57 72.18 36.59
N ASP A 1173 -5.97 73.02 35.64
CA ASP A 1173 -6.66 74.28 35.91
C ASP A 1173 -8.06 74.00 36.49
N PRO A 1174 -8.40 74.51 37.69
CA PRO A 1174 -9.67 74.21 38.35
C PRO A 1174 -10.89 74.75 37.61
N ASP A 1175 -10.72 75.71 36.69
CA ASP A 1175 -11.83 76.23 35.87
C ASP A 1175 -12.16 75.33 34.65
N PHE A 1176 -11.43 74.23 34.47
CA PHE A 1176 -11.68 73.17 33.49
C PHE A 1176 -12.07 71.85 34.20
N PRO A 1177 -13.32 71.75 34.70
CA PRO A 1177 -13.80 70.62 35.50
C PRO A 1177 -14.02 69.35 34.67
N GLU A 1178 -14.28 68.24 35.38
CA GLU A 1178 -14.56 66.93 34.77
C GLU A 1178 -15.83 66.88 33.95
N ASP A 1179 -16.90 67.47 34.49
CA ASP A 1179 -18.14 67.68 33.76
C ASP A 1179 -18.07 69.04 33.04
N PRO A 1180 -18.05 69.09 31.69
CA PRO A 1180 -17.95 70.35 30.95
C PRO A 1180 -19.15 71.28 31.15
N ASP A 1181 -20.28 70.77 31.66
CA ASP A 1181 -21.43 71.61 32.04
C ASP A 1181 -21.11 72.58 33.20
N ASP A 1182 -20.06 72.26 33.98
CA ASP A 1182 -19.57 73.09 35.08
C ASP A 1182 -18.52 74.14 34.64
N LEU A 1183 -18.20 74.22 33.33
CA LEU A 1183 -17.24 75.20 32.79
C LEU A 1183 -17.60 76.63 33.20
N GLY A 1184 -16.71 77.24 33.99
CA GLY A 1184 -16.86 78.59 34.51
C GLY A 1184 -17.88 78.75 35.64
N ARG A 1185 -18.35 77.67 36.27
CA ARG A 1185 -19.27 77.69 37.42
C ARG A 1185 -18.58 77.48 38.78
N GLY A 1186 -17.28 77.19 38.79
CA GLY A 1186 -16.48 76.92 39.98
C GLY A 1186 -16.70 75.50 40.54
N VAL A 1187 -15.67 74.93 41.18
CA VAL A 1187 -15.70 73.57 41.74
C VAL A 1187 -16.64 73.51 42.96
N PRO A 1188 -17.62 72.59 43.02
CA PRO A 1188 -18.38 72.33 44.24
C PRO A 1188 -17.43 71.84 45.35
N GLY A 1189 -17.18 72.68 46.36
CA GLY A 1189 -16.39 72.32 47.54
C GLY A 1189 -14.91 72.72 47.56
N ALA A 1190 -14.43 73.49 46.58
CA ALA A 1190 -13.14 74.19 46.75
C ALA A 1190 -13.29 75.39 47.71
N PRO A 1191 -12.30 75.69 48.56
CA PRO A 1191 -12.30 76.92 49.34
C PRO A 1191 -11.93 78.08 48.41
N SER A 1192 -12.91 78.62 47.69
CA SER A 1192 -12.79 79.91 47.02
C SER A 1192 -13.72 80.92 47.69
N THR A 1193 -13.18 82.11 47.93
CA THR A 1193 -13.97 83.34 48.09
C THR A 1193 -15.14 83.34 47.12
N PRO A 1194 -16.38 83.60 47.59
CA PRO A 1194 -17.55 83.60 46.72
C PRO A 1194 -17.38 84.70 45.66
N ASN A 1195 -17.36 84.33 44.37
CA ASN A 1195 -17.63 85.30 43.32
C ASN A 1195 -19.12 85.63 43.40
N THR A 1196 -19.46 86.78 43.98
CA THR A 1196 -20.83 87.18 44.33
C THR A 1196 -21.75 87.44 43.12
N ASN A 1197 -21.25 87.30 41.89
CA ASN A 1197 -21.97 87.69 40.67
C ASN A 1197 -22.28 86.55 39.68
N ASN A 1198 -21.91 85.29 39.96
CA ASN A 1198 -22.12 84.18 39.01
C ASN A 1198 -21.48 84.40 37.61
N GLU A 1199 -20.49 85.29 37.51
CA GLU A 1199 -19.81 85.59 36.24
C GLU A 1199 -18.78 84.51 35.90
N ARG A 1200 -18.90 83.92 34.71
CA ARG A 1200 -17.94 82.94 34.20
C ARG A 1200 -16.58 83.60 33.96
N PRO A 1201 -15.44 82.93 34.23
CA PRO A 1201 -14.11 83.40 33.86
C PRO A 1201 -14.01 83.74 32.37
N LYS A 1202 -13.16 84.69 32.00
CA LYS A 1202 -12.88 85.03 30.60
C LYS A 1202 -11.78 84.15 30.02
N LEU A 1203 -11.84 83.85 28.72
CA LEU A 1203 -10.86 83.06 27.98
C LEU A 1203 -9.47 83.72 28.04
N ARG A 1204 -9.41 85.06 27.95
CA ARG A 1204 -8.14 85.80 28.03
C ARG A 1204 -7.41 85.60 29.35
N ASP A 1205 -8.14 85.35 30.44
CA ASP A 1205 -7.58 85.10 31.77
C ASP A 1205 -7.02 83.67 31.90
N LYS A 1206 -7.28 82.80 30.91
CA LYS A 1206 -6.87 81.40 30.84
C LYS A 1206 -5.81 81.11 29.78
N THR A 1207 -5.00 82.13 29.47
CA THR A 1207 -3.97 82.07 28.42
C THR A 1207 -3.03 80.86 28.56
N ALA A 1208 -2.55 80.54 29.77
CA ALA A 1208 -1.62 79.43 29.98
C ALA A 1208 -2.23 78.06 29.61
N THR A 1209 -3.44 77.78 30.06
CA THR A 1209 -4.16 76.53 29.77
C THR A 1209 -4.55 76.43 28.30
N LEU A 1210 -5.06 77.53 27.72
CA LEU A 1210 -5.53 77.56 26.32
C LEU A 1210 -4.36 77.46 25.32
N THR A 1211 -3.25 78.18 25.52
CA THR A 1211 -2.08 78.09 24.64
C THR A 1211 -1.42 76.71 24.69
N ALA A 1212 -1.36 76.10 25.88
CA ALA A 1212 -0.82 74.76 26.04
C ALA A 1212 -1.72 73.68 25.40
N ALA A 1213 -3.04 73.79 25.55
CA ALA A 1213 -4.00 72.86 24.97
C ALA A 1213 -4.07 72.94 23.43
N LEU A 1214 -4.02 74.15 22.87
CA LEU A 1214 -4.15 74.41 21.43
C LEU A 1214 -2.81 74.39 20.67
N GLY A 1215 -1.68 74.45 21.38
CA GLY A 1215 -0.34 74.49 20.77
C GLY A 1215 -0.03 75.79 20.02
N ILE A 1216 -0.60 76.92 20.46
CA ILE A 1216 -0.46 78.25 19.82
C ILE A 1216 0.23 79.25 20.76
N SER A 1217 0.73 80.37 20.21
CA SER A 1217 1.31 81.43 21.04
C SER A 1217 0.24 82.29 21.74
N ALA A 1218 0.61 82.99 22.82
CA ALA A 1218 -0.30 83.91 23.50
C ALA A 1218 -0.74 85.09 22.61
N ALA A 1219 0.12 85.49 21.65
CA ALA A 1219 -0.22 86.51 20.66
C ALA A 1219 -1.31 86.01 19.70
N ASP A 1220 -1.17 84.77 19.20
CA ASP A 1220 -2.17 84.14 18.32
C ASP A 1220 -3.49 83.92 19.05
N LEU A 1221 -3.46 83.47 20.31
CA LEU A 1221 -4.67 83.34 21.13
C LEU A 1221 -5.38 84.69 21.29
N THR A 1222 -4.62 85.77 21.51
CA THR A 1222 -5.19 87.11 21.63
C THR A 1222 -5.84 87.55 20.30
N LEU A 1223 -5.20 87.27 19.16
CA LEU A 1223 -5.77 87.55 17.84
C LEU A 1223 -7.07 86.77 17.62
N LEU A 1224 -7.10 85.48 17.93
CA LEU A 1224 -8.28 84.62 17.80
C LEU A 1224 -9.45 85.08 18.68
N ILE A 1225 -9.18 85.48 19.93
CA ILE A 1225 -10.22 86.00 20.83
C ILE A 1225 -10.84 87.30 20.30
N HIS A 1226 -10.07 88.13 19.58
CA HIS A 1226 -10.56 89.40 19.03
C HIS A 1226 -11.14 89.28 17.62
N GLU A 1227 -11.03 88.12 16.95
CA GLU A 1227 -11.59 87.87 15.63
C GLU A 1227 -13.11 87.56 15.74
N PRO A 1228 -14.00 88.43 15.22
CA PRO A 1228 -15.44 88.27 15.35
C PRO A 1228 -16.01 86.98 14.74
N ARG A 1229 -15.28 86.36 13.81
CA ARG A 1229 -15.65 85.07 13.20
C ARG A 1229 -15.37 83.88 14.13
N VAL A 1230 -14.50 84.05 15.12
CA VAL A 1230 -14.10 83.02 16.09
C VAL A 1230 -14.86 83.21 17.40
N ILE A 1231 -14.76 84.40 18.02
CA ILE A 1231 -15.53 84.76 19.21
C ILE A 1231 -16.48 85.91 18.88
N GLU A 1232 -17.77 85.69 19.08
CA GLU A 1232 -18.81 86.69 18.82
C GLU A 1232 -18.66 87.91 19.73
N ARG A 1233 -19.13 89.07 19.28
CA ARG A 1233 -19.17 90.29 20.11
C ARG A 1233 -20.33 90.22 21.12
N ILE A 1234 -20.15 90.87 22.27
CA ILE A 1234 -21.21 90.98 23.26
C ILE A 1234 -22.40 91.72 22.64
N LYS A 1235 -23.61 91.16 22.75
CA LYS A 1235 -24.83 91.83 22.29
C LYS A 1235 -24.96 93.20 22.97
N ASN A 1236 -25.02 94.26 22.16
CA ASN A 1236 -25.05 95.68 22.56
C ASN A 1236 -23.68 96.31 22.95
N ASN A 1237 -22.56 95.64 22.67
CA ASN A 1237 -21.22 96.23 22.75
C ASN A 1237 -20.30 95.62 21.67
N ASP A 1238 -20.28 96.24 20.48
CA ASP A 1238 -19.58 95.71 19.29
C ASP A 1238 -18.04 95.75 19.40
N GLU A 1239 -17.48 96.42 20.41
CA GLU A 1239 -16.03 96.49 20.63
C GLU A 1239 -15.48 95.32 21.47
N GLU A 1240 -16.30 94.69 22.32
CA GLU A 1240 -15.84 93.67 23.28
C GLU A 1240 -16.26 92.24 22.85
N PRO A 1241 -15.31 91.28 22.78
CA PRO A 1241 -15.66 89.88 22.49
C PRO A 1241 -16.38 89.23 23.69
N ASP A 1242 -17.38 88.38 23.44
CA ASP A 1242 -18.06 87.56 24.46
C ASP A 1242 -17.18 86.35 24.82
N ASP A 1243 -16.04 86.65 25.42
CA ASP A 1243 -14.97 85.70 25.70
C ASP A 1243 -15.20 84.89 26.98
N LYS A 1244 -16.45 84.60 27.34
CA LYS A 1244 -16.77 83.75 28.49
C LYS A 1244 -16.24 82.32 28.26
N LEU A 1245 -15.69 81.72 29.31
CA LEU A 1245 -15.28 80.32 29.31
C LEU A 1245 -16.53 79.42 29.23
N THR A 1246 -16.84 78.99 28.00
CA THR A 1246 -17.95 78.09 27.67
C THR A 1246 -17.47 77.03 26.70
N LEU A 1247 -18.13 75.86 26.69
CA LEU A 1247 -17.80 74.79 25.74
C LEU A 1247 -17.88 75.27 24.28
N SER A 1248 -18.90 76.07 23.94
CA SER A 1248 -19.06 76.60 22.58
C SER A 1248 -17.92 77.54 22.18
N ASN A 1249 -17.50 78.45 23.06
CA ASN A 1249 -16.36 79.32 22.78
C ASN A 1249 -15.04 78.54 22.70
N LEU A 1250 -14.84 77.51 23.54
CA LEU A 1250 -13.68 76.63 23.43
C LEU A 1250 -13.68 75.86 22.09
N SER A 1251 -14.86 75.47 21.61
CA SER A 1251 -15.03 74.70 20.37
C SER A 1251 -14.79 75.56 19.13
N LYS A 1252 -15.16 76.84 19.17
CA LYS A 1252 -14.85 77.80 18.10
C LYS A 1252 -13.37 78.19 18.07
N LEU A 1253 -12.70 78.18 19.22
CA LEU A 1253 -11.27 78.47 19.33
C LEU A 1253 -10.38 77.32 18.83
N TYR A 1254 -10.83 76.08 19.04
CA TYR A 1254 -10.20 74.87 18.53
C TYR A 1254 -10.48 74.68 17.04
#